data_AF-A0A8H7BJ37-F1
#
_entry.id   AF-A0A8H7BJ37-F1
#
_cell.length_a   1.000
_cell.length_b   1.000
_cell.length_c   1.000
_cell.angle_alpha   90.00
_cell.angle_beta   90.00
_cell.angle_gamma   90.00
#
_symmetry.space_group_name_H-M   'P 1'
#
loop_
_entity.id
_entity.type
_entity.pdbx_description
1 polymer ?
#
loop_
_entity_poly.entity_id
_entity_poly.type
_entity_poly.pdbx_seq_one_letter_code
_entity_poly.pdbx_strand_id
1 'polypeptide(L)'
;MDYSQSKDTKDAKVHDKENDGGEDIAIGSQEEVIDYDFLRSWKWSTLYRSVLFQMVMFGALSLVGPAMGDAISNLGGGGLSTPWLANLANSLSYAMGFISTILGGPIINRIGIKWACFIAALTMPLQGSAYYVNAKFGIDWYLIASNVINGLAGGFLYVSETTAMLCYPRPEEKGLYLGIWSAMRSSGSLIGGAINFSTNSDRASAGGIAWSTYLVFVAFECTGVLWALLLSPTPRVRRRDGSKVAMSGRITWKQEFVALWSYLQSNKVWLIFLPSFYSFFYGGTMGTYLSLHFSVRARALSSFLIPAITIPSVVVFGKLLDSQRWSQRPKAWAAFLLWILPQTGCFIWVAFEYHYLGDKAALDYGSEPGRWARAYVPYLIVFVSGYWTQLTLYWILGTFSNDMGDSSRVGGLFRAFETAGQAVSYGLSSASGIAPVVPIYVNCGLLVLTVPSMVIFNLTRTESEGSGGHLKPDPLSRAASVLETHGRAVAEHVATFEARQVDAIKDLVRREHCDCDFEETRVTDVCFYEAGRDRIRADIAKIAKADISTAKGIKFTSGSEAEEVSGVWGAKSCHTYSAARLWPYRLVAHLLEKVVSMGVNLQTNTPVSSVSAADESTKDRWVVNTSRGSVETSTLIYATNGYTSALVPEMKEKVVPVRGIVARLAGENAPKMTDSYMMRFSDYEYDYMIPRPDGSIVVGGGRRDYYKDLDEWFDVSDDSRLMDGARNYFDGYMQRHFRGWENSDVRTEDVWTGIICYSQFLNMVLPTANPTKSYWIEAANSPLRNFRSSEALPEETDVAIIGGGYAGASTAYWINKYTENASRQPHVTLLEAREICGAATGRNGGQLRPHAYSRYVKWSNRFGPNGAMELIEHEMAHLPAFKNLTEEEGIAEEVCLKFGETFDAAMTDEAWTRLKGALDAMRRDHGDHHEIVKVCRVIEDAHKAEEFTQMKGAFAAVVHPAGQIWPYKLVHALLRIVLQKGNLNLQAHTPVTDVSARDAEGWITVKTERGTIRARSVVHTTNRWASHLLPEFSNLILPDRGTIAALKAPPGFIKHTGAQHWDSVVNNYHLQLPPPYNTIIIGGARQLLVHKPEDCFPSDKNDQQIAGAAAFYESWGPSDVIGSPDAVPAELSKEANEGGCWTGIQTESADDFPFVGTVPQRPGHFIAAGFAGHGMPRVLGSAAHVTPLVLESLGVEYSQPLVAASFPPLPQPFRTTAERIERLQDTNLSALAEEYKQSCGESAKKPFCNTTRVMSVLANPCSWDGGDQQIMVQP
;
A
#
# COMPACT_ATOMS: atom_id res chain seq x y z
N MET A 1 16.09 33.31 -43.15
CA MET A 1 16.29 34.75 -42.96
C MET A 1 16.64 34.90 -41.49
N ASP A 2 17.95 34.89 -41.18
CA ASP A 2 18.77 36.10 -41.00
C ASP A 2 18.48 36.72 -39.62
N TYR A 3 19.43 37.02 -38.72
CA TYR A 3 20.87 37.24 -38.87
C TYR A 3 21.54 37.31 -37.48
N SER A 4 22.86 37.05 -37.46
CA SER A 4 23.95 37.63 -36.62
C SER A 4 23.84 37.64 -35.09
N GLN A 5 24.75 37.01 -34.34
CA GLN A 5 26.21 37.30 -34.17
C GLN A 5 26.56 38.71 -33.64
N SER A 6 27.16 38.78 -32.44
CA SER A 6 28.46 39.41 -32.11
C SER A 6 28.65 39.36 -30.57
N LYS A 7 29.77 38.92 -29.97
CA LYS A 7 31.13 39.52 -29.88
C LYS A 7 31.08 40.97 -29.40
N ASP A 8 31.79 41.49 -28.41
CA ASP A 8 32.91 41.13 -27.53
C ASP A 8 32.59 41.83 -26.17
N THR A 9 33.22 41.65 -25.01
CA THR A 9 34.59 42.01 -24.56
C THR A 9 34.58 41.77 -23.03
N LYS A 10 35.50 40.97 -22.48
CA LYS A 10 36.72 41.39 -21.75
C LYS A 10 36.53 42.14 -20.42
N ASP A 11 37.12 41.51 -19.40
CA ASP A 11 37.87 42.05 -18.26
C ASP A 11 37.12 42.78 -17.15
N ALA A 12 37.01 42.11 -15.99
CA ALA A 12 37.42 42.70 -14.71
C ALA A 12 37.74 41.62 -13.66
N LYS A 13 38.97 41.68 -13.16
CA LYS A 13 39.51 40.84 -12.08
C LYS A 13 38.96 41.26 -10.71
N VAL A 14 38.67 40.22 -9.95
CA VAL A 14 38.57 40.05 -8.48
C VAL A 14 39.34 41.05 -7.63
N HIS A 15 38.72 41.49 -6.53
CA HIS A 15 39.40 41.64 -5.25
C HIS A 15 38.52 41.12 -4.10
N ASP A 16 38.98 40.01 -3.51
CA ASP A 16 38.51 39.42 -2.26
C ASP A 16 38.76 40.34 -1.06
N LYS A 17 37.86 40.27 -0.08
CA LYS A 17 38.22 40.28 1.34
C LYS A 17 37.29 39.37 2.15
N GLU A 18 37.91 38.37 2.75
CA GLU A 18 37.39 37.42 3.72
C GLU A 18 36.79 38.12 4.95
N ASN A 19 35.69 37.57 5.49
CA ASN A 19 35.66 37.27 6.92
C ASN A 19 34.72 36.10 7.24
N ASP A 20 35.30 35.18 8.01
CA ASP A 20 34.79 33.99 8.68
C ASP A 20 33.32 33.95 9.10
N GLY A 21 32.74 32.75 8.98
CA GLY A 21 31.94 32.16 10.06
C GLY A 21 30.63 31.49 9.66
N GLY A 22 30.68 30.17 9.44
CA GLY A 22 29.52 29.27 9.58
C GLY A 22 28.87 28.84 8.28
N GLU A 23 29.49 27.90 7.55
CA GLU A 23 28.90 27.31 6.35
C GLU A 23 27.87 26.23 6.67
N ASP A 24 26.63 26.55 6.32
CA ASP A 24 25.54 25.62 6.00
C ASP A 24 26.00 24.61 4.94
N ILE A 25 25.68 23.32 5.14
CA ILE A 25 25.96 22.28 4.15
C ILE A 25 24.65 21.88 3.48
N ALA A 26 24.46 22.45 2.29
CA ALA A 26 23.55 21.97 1.28
C ALA A 26 23.92 20.53 0.84
N ILE A 27 22.95 19.63 0.82
CA ILE A 27 23.02 18.36 0.08
C ILE A 27 21.84 18.36 -0.89
N GLY A 28 22.07 18.98 -2.05
CA GLY A 28 21.16 19.04 -3.20
C GLY A 28 21.98 18.84 -4.47
N SER A 29 21.40 18.13 -5.43
CA SER A 29 21.97 17.83 -6.75
C SER A 29 22.45 19.10 -7.46
N GLN A 30 23.76 19.22 -7.68
CA GLN A 30 24.31 20.29 -8.51
C GLN A 30 23.80 20.17 -9.95
N GLU A 31 23.22 21.25 -10.48
CA GLU A 31 22.95 21.44 -11.91
C GLU A 31 24.19 21.11 -12.75
N GLU A 32 24.00 20.45 -13.90
CA GLU A 32 25.07 20.22 -14.87
C GLU A 32 25.47 21.55 -15.54
N VAL A 33 26.31 22.34 -14.87
CA VAL A 33 26.86 23.58 -15.43
C VAL A 33 27.77 23.24 -16.61
N ILE A 34 27.33 23.58 -17.83
CA ILE A 34 28.10 23.39 -19.07
C ILE A 34 29.20 24.45 -19.16
N ASP A 35 30.45 24.01 -19.23
CA ASP A 35 31.62 24.87 -19.40
C ASP A 35 31.83 25.19 -20.88
N TYR A 36 31.16 26.23 -21.38
CA TYR A 36 31.26 26.66 -22.78
C TYR A 36 32.67 27.12 -23.16
N ASP A 37 33.48 27.58 -22.21
CA ASP A 37 34.88 27.97 -22.45
C ASP A 37 35.76 26.75 -22.71
N PHE A 38 35.51 25.63 -22.02
CA PHE A 38 36.15 24.35 -22.30
C PHE A 38 35.86 23.86 -23.74
N LEU A 39 34.61 23.98 -24.19
CA LEU A 39 34.20 23.61 -25.55
C LEU A 39 34.84 24.50 -26.64
N ARG A 40 35.23 25.73 -26.30
CA ARG A 40 35.89 26.70 -27.19
C ARG A 40 37.43 26.64 -27.13
N SER A 41 38.00 25.87 -26.20
CA SER A 41 39.45 25.82 -25.96
C SER A 41 40.23 24.97 -26.98
N TRP A 42 41.56 25.08 -26.98
CA TRP A 42 42.45 24.37 -27.90
C TRP A 42 42.38 22.84 -27.69
N LYS A 43 42.49 22.05 -28.77
CA LYS A 43 42.25 20.59 -28.77
C LYS A 43 42.98 19.83 -27.65
N TRP A 44 44.20 20.26 -27.30
CA TRP A 44 44.98 19.63 -26.23
C TRP A 44 44.42 19.87 -24.81
N SER A 45 43.93 21.08 -24.49
CA SER A 45 43.31 21.34 -23.18
C SER A 45 41.98 20.61 -23.03
N THR A 46 41.23 20.48 -24.12
CA THR A 46 39.98 19.71 -24.17
C THR A 46 40.24 18.22 -23.97
N LEU A 47 41.25 17.67 -24.64
CA LEU A 47 41.65 16.27 -24.47
C LEU A 47 42.15 16.01 -23.04
N TYR A 48 43.09 16.81 -22.55
CA TYR A 48 43.72 16.63 -21.24
C TYR A 48 42.70 16.62 -20.09
N ARG A 49 41.68 17.49 -20.14
CA ARG A 49 40.65 17.58 -19.09
C ARG A 49 39.45 16.65 -19.31
N SER A 50 39.41 15.90 -20.42
CA SER A 50 38.31 14.99 -20.72
C SER A 50 38.26 13.79 -19.77
N VAL A 51 37.05 13.30 -19.47
CA VAL A 51 36.85 12.06 -18.70
C VAL A 51 37.63 10.89 -19.30
N LEU A 52 37.59 10.72 -20.62
CA LEU A 52 38.30 9.64 -21.30
C LEU A 52 39.82 9.68 -21.04
N PHE A 53 40.45 10.86 -21.17
CA PHE A 53 41.89 10.98 -20.90
C PHE A 53 42.21 10.71 -19.43
N GLN A 54 41.38 11.20 -18.50
CA GLN A 54 41.55 10.90 -17.08
C GLN A 54 41.43 9.41 -16.78
N MET A 55 40.44 8.71 -17.36
CA MET A 55 40.28 7.26 -17.24
C MET A 55 41.49 6.49 -17.79
N VAL A 56 42.05 6.94 -18.92
CA VAL A 56 43.29 6.37 -19.48
C VAL A 56 44.48 6.59 -18.53
N MET A 57 44.59 7.76 -17.89
CA MET A 57 45.65 8.01 -16.90
C MET A 57 45.48 7.17 -15.63
N PHE A 58 44.25 6.99 -15.13
CA PHE A 58 43.99 6.02 -14.05
C PHE A 58 44.36 4.60 -14.47
N GLY A 59 43.99 4.17 -15.68
CA GLY A 59 44.39 2.88 -16.21
C GLY A 59 45.91 2.71 -16.32
N ALA A 60 46.64 3.76 -16.71
CA ALA A 60 48.10 3.76 -16.76
C ALA A 60 48.73 3.64 -15.36
N LEU A 61 48.16 4.31 -14.35
CA LEU A 61 48.56 4.15 -12.95
C LEU A 61 48.26 2.73 -12.43
N SER A 62 47.06 2.21 -12.72
CA SER A 62 46.68 0.84 -12.37
C SER A 62 47.63 -0.18 -13.03
N LEU A 63 48.08 0.10 -14.26
CA LEU A 63 48.99 -0.75 -15.03
C LEU A 63 50.37 -0.88 -14.38
N VAL A 64 50.92 0.20 -13.82
CA VAL A 64 52.30 0.19 -13.27
C VAL A 64 52.37 -0.09 -11.78
N GLY A 65 51.25 -0.02 -11.06
CA GLY A 65 51.18 -0.39 -9.65
C GLY A 65 50.39 -1.69 -9.45
N PRO A 66 49.06 -1.62 -9.21
CA PRO A 66 48.24 -2.78 -8.91
C PRO A 66 48.38 -3.97 -9.88
N ALA A 67 48.49 -3.72 -11.18
CA ALA A 67 48.66 -4.77 -12.17
C ALA A 67 50.04 -5.45 -12.13
N MET A 68 51.10 -4.74 -11.72
CA MET A 68 52.40 -5.38 -11.45
C MET A 68 52.30 -6.28 -10.21
N GLY A 69 51.57 -5.84 -9.19
CA GLY A 69 51.23 -6.68 -8.03
C GLY A 69 50.40 -7.92 -8.40
N ASP A 70 49.41 -7.76 -9.29
CA ASP A 70 48.61 -8.87 -9.81
C ASP A 70 49.49 -9.82 -10.65
N ALA A 71 50.40 -9.28 -11.47
CA ALA A 71 51.37 -10.06 -12.26
C ALA A 71 52.26 -10.92 -11.36
N ILE A 72 52.82 -10.33 -10.29
CA ILE A 72 53.64 -11.03 -9.29
C ILE A 72 52.81 -12.12 -8.58
N SER A 73 51.57 -11.81 -8.21
CA SER A 73 50.69 -12.76 -7.52
C SER A 73 50.30 -13.95 -8.41
N ASN A 74 50.03 -13.69 -9.70
CA ASN A 74 49.70 -14.71 -10.71
C ASN A 74 50.87 -15.65 -11.05
N LEU A 75 52.07 -15.38 -10.56
CA LEU A 75 53.19 -16.32 -10.62
C LEU A 75 52.98 -17.54 -9.70
N GLY A 76 52.01 -17.49 -8.78
CA GLY A 76 51.81 -18.46 -7.71
C GLY A 76 52.84 -18.26 -6.61
N GLY A 77 52.39 -17.93 -5.40
CA GLY A 77 53.27 -17.67 -4.26
C GLY A 77 54.25 -16.50 -4.49
N GLY A 78 53.86 -15.50 -5.30
CA GLY A 78 54.74 -14.37 -5.65
C GLY A 78 55.93 -14.73 -6.54
N GLY A 79 56.00 -15.97 -7.06
CA GLY A 79 57.15 -16.50 -7.79
C GLY A 79 58.27 -17.05 -6.89
N LEU A 80 58.04 -17.09 -5.57
CA LEU A 80 58.95 -17.70 -4.59
C LEU A 80 58.86 -19.24 -4.64
N SER A 81 59.78 -19.91 -3.95
CA SER A 81 59.81 -21.38 -3.88
C SER A 81 58.63 -21.99 -3.10
N THR A 82 58.02 -21.23 -2.19
CA THR A 82 56.82 -21.63 -1.44
C THR A 82 55.85 -20.45 -1.35
N PRO A 83 54.52 -20.71 -1.25
CA PRO A 83 53.53 -19.63 -1.29
C PRO A 83 53.35 -18.89 0.03
N TRP A 84 53.81 -19.45 1.15
CA TRP A 84 53.45 -19.03 2.51
C TRP A 84 53.89 -17.61 2.85
N LEU A 85 55.16 -17.27 2.59
CA LEU A 85 55.71 -15.95 2.89
C LEU A 85 55.06 -14.85 2.02
N ALA A 86 54.84 -15.14 0.74
CA ALA A 86 54.16 -14.22 -0.18
C ALA A 86 52.69 -14.00 0.22
N ASN A 87 51.99 -15.06 0.62
CA ASN A 87 50.62 -14.97 1.14
C ASN A 87 50.55 -14.16 2.44
N LEU A 88 51.51 -14.33 3.36
CA LEU A 88 51.61 -13.51 4.57
C LEU A 88 51.83 -12.03 4.23
N ALA A 89 52.77 -11.74 3.33
CA ALA A 89 53.07 -10.38 2.89
C ALA A 89 51.85 -9.73 2.23
N ASN A 90 51.15 -10.43 1.35
CA ASN A 90 49.92 -9.95 0.70
C ASN A 90 48.78 -9.75 1.73
N SER A 91 48.60 -10.67 2.68
CA SER A 91 47.60 -10.54 3.74
C SER A 91 47.81 -9.26 4.56
N LEU A 92 49.05 -8.96 4.95
CA LEU A 92 49.41 -7.73 5.65
C LEU A 92 49.18 -6.49 4.78
N SER A 93 49.52 -6.54 3.49
CA SER A 93 49.25 -5.46 2.54
C SER A 93 47.77 -5.12 2.47
N TYR A 94 46.90 -6.13 2.31
CA TYR A 94 45.46 -5.92 2.24
C TYR A 94 44.85 -5.51 3.59
N ALA A 95 45.39 -5.98 4.73
CA ALA A 95 44.96 -5.53 6.06
C ALA A 95 45.27 -4.04 6.29
N MET A 96 46.45 -3.58 5.84
CA MET A 96 46.77 -2.15 5.85
C MET A 96 45.94 -1.37 4.82
N GLY A 97 45.64 -1.99 3.68
CA GLY A 97 44.72 -1.48 2.67
C GLY A 97 43.35 -1.17 3.26
N PHE A 98 42.77 -2.09 4.03
CA PHE A 98 41.49 -1.90 4.73
C PHE A 98 41.47 -0.62 5.58
N ILE A 99 42.51 -0.41 6.40
CA ILE A 99 42.64 0.77 7.26
C ILE A 99 42.71 2.05 6.42
N SER A 100 43.43 2.02 5.30
CA SER A 100 43.56 3.17 4.41
C SER A 100 42.27 3.45 3.64
N THR A 101 41.59 2.42 3.14
CA THR A 101 40.37 2.56 2.33
C THR A 101 39.14 2.95 3.15
N ILE A 102 39.01 2.48 4.40
CA ILE A 102 37.89 2.85 5.28
C ILE A 102 37.97 4.34 5.64
N LEU A 103 39.17 4.89 5.79
CA LEU A 103 39.43 6.32 6.01
C LEU A 103 39.58 7.11 4.69
N GLY A 104 39.53 6.42 3.55
CA GLY A 104 39.91 6.98 2.26
C GLY A 104 38.97 8.07 1.77
N GLY A 105 37.66 7.94 2.01
CA GLY A 105 36.66 8.96 1.66
C GLY A 105 36.96 10.32 2.30
N PRO A 106 36.97 10.42 3.65
CA PRO A 106 37.36 11.64 4.36
C PRO A 106 38.69 12.25 3.90
N ILE A 107 39.72 11.41 3.71
CA ILE A 107 41.05 11.89 3.35
C ILE A 107 41.07 12.43 1.91
N ILE A 108 40.50 11.70 0.94
CA ILE A 108 40.49 12.09 -0.48
C ILE A 108 39.62 13.32 -0.72
N ASN A 109 38.51 13.46 0.00
CA ASN A 109 37.69 14.67 -0.07
C ASN A 109 38.49 15.92 0.33
N ARG A 110 39.52 15.76 1.19
CA ARG A 110 40.39 16.86 1.62
C ARG A 110 41.60 17.10 0.72
N ILE A 111 42.37 16.06 0.41
CA ILE A 111 43.63 16.20 -0.34
C ILE A 111 43.43 16.17 -1.87
N GLY A 112 42.30 15.63 -2.33
CA GLY A 112 41.96 15.46 -3.74
C GLY A 112 42.57 14.22 -4.39
N ILE A 113 41.84 13.68 -5.37
CA ILE A 113 42.15 12.44 -6.11
C ILE A 113 43.58 12.45 -6.68
N LYS A 114 44.00 13.55 -7.32
CA LYS A 114 45.34 13.68 -7.92
C LYS A 114 46.48 13.41 -6.90
N TRP A 115 46.40 14.06 -5.74
CA TRP A 115 47.48 14.00 -4.74
C TRP A 115 47.46 12.69 -3.97
N ALA A 116 46.27 12.10 -3.77
CA ALA A 116 46.13 10.75 -3.25
C ALA A 116 46.82 9.72 -4.16
N CYS A 117 46.61 9.81 -5.49
CA CYS A 117 47.31 8.96 -6.47
C CYS A 117 48.83 9.18 -6.46
N PHE A 118 49.30 10.41 -6.26
CA PHE A 118 50.73 10.71 -6.16
C PHE A 118 51.38 10.05 -4.95
N ILE A 119 50.73 10.09 -3.78
CA ILE A 119 51.21 9.42 -2.57
C ILE A 119 51.34 7.91 -2.80
N ALA A 120 50.34 7.29 -3.40
CA ALA A 120 50.38 5.86 -3.74
C ALA A 120 51.51 5.53 -4.74
N ALA A 121 51.72 6.39 -5.75
CA ALA A 121 52.75 6.18 -6.76
C ALA A 121 54.18 6.19 -6.20
N LEU A 122 54.44 6.92 -5.10
CA LEU A 122 55.77 6.96 -4.46
C LEU A 122 56.18 5.62 -3.86
N THR A 123 55.22 4.77 -3.46
CA THR A 123 55.50 3.50 -2.80
C THR A 123 55.50 2.32 -3.75
N MET A 124 55.00 2.46 -4.99
CA MET A 124 54.90 1.37 -5.97
C MET A 124 56.23 0.61 -6.18
N PRO A 125 57.40 1.28 -6.34
CA PRO A 125 58.67 0.57 -6.58
C PRO A 125 59.14 -0.34 -5.45
N LEU A 126 58.57 -0.18 -4.25
CA LEU A 126 58.89 -1.02 -3.10
C LEU A 126 58.39 -2.45 -3.31
N GLN A 127 57.32 -2.64 -4.09
CA GLN A 127 56.70 -3.96 -4.29
C GLN A 127 57.62 -4.90 -5.07
N GLY A 128 57.97 -4.55 -6.32
CA GLY A 128 58.87 -5.37 -7.14
C GLY A 128 60.26 -5.52 -6.54
N SER A 129 60.79 -4.46 -5.90
CA SER A 129 62.13 -4.49 -5.32
C SER A 129 62.21 -5.42 -4.11
N ALA A 130 61.12 -5.56 -3.34
CA ALA A 130 61.10 -6.45 -2.19
C ALA A 130 61.05 -7.94 -2.57
N TYR A 131 60.29 -8.28 -3.62
CA TYR A 131 60.34 -9.63 -4.19
C TYR A 131 61.69 -9.93 -4.85
N TYR A 132 62.32 -8.96 -5.53
CA TYR A 132 63.68 -9.10 -6.06
C TYR A 132 64.71 -9.40 -4.95
N VAL A 133 64.70 -8.59 -3.88
CA VAL A 133 65.63 -8.73 -2.77
C VAL A 133 65.43 -10.04 -2.04
N ASN A 134 64.18 -10.48 -1.85
CA ASN A 134 63.89 -11.78 -1.28
C ASN A 134 64.38 -12.93 -2.18
N ALA A 135 64.03 -12.92 -3.47
CA ALA A 135 64.38 -13.98 -4.40
C ALA A 135 65.89 -14.10 -4.66
N LYS A 136 66.64 -12.98 -4.61
CA LYS A 136 68.09 -12.96 -4.87
C LYS A 136 68.95 -13.12 -3.62
N PHE A 137 68.54 -12.51 -2.50
CA PHE A 137 69.35 -12.41 -1.29
C PHE A 137 68.73 -13.10 -0.06
N GLY A 138 67.50 -13.63 -0.16
CA GLY A 138 66.82 -14.34 0.94
C GLY A 138 66.41 -13.44 2.11
N ILE A 139 66.18 -12.14 1.87
CA ILE A 139 65.83 -11.19 2.94
C ILE A 139 64.31 -11.09 3.08
N ASP A 140 63.76 -11.61 4.17
CA ASP A 140 62.31 -11.68 4.40
C ASP A 140 61.72 -10.39 4.98
N TRP A 141 62.43 -9.70 5.88
CA TRP A 141 61.88 -8.53 6.58
C TRP A 141 61.53 -7.39 5.63
N TYR A 142 62.30 -7.20 4.56
CA TYR A 142 62.06 -6.15 3.57
C TYR A 142 60.79 -6.42 2.77
N LEU A 143 60.50 -7.70 2.46
CA LEU A 143 59.24 -8.10 1.82
C LEU A 143 58.03 -7.77 2.68
N ILE A 144 58.10 -8.06 3.99
CA ILE A 144 57.02 -7.76 4.94
C ILE A 144 56.84 -6.24 5.09
N ALA A 145 57.92 -5.51 5.38
CA ALA A 145 57.87 -4.07 5.62
C ALA A 145 57.39 -3.30 4.38
N SER A 146 57.87 -3.66 3.20
CA SER A 146 57.44 -3.07 1.93
C SER A 146 55.94 -3.26 1.69
N ASN A 147 55.42 -4.47 1.91
CA ASN A 147 54.00 -4.76 1.71
C ASN A 147 53.09 -4.01 2.70
N VAL A 148 53.52 -3.80 3.95
CA VAL A 148 52.79 -2.96 4.92
C VAL A 148 52.70 -1.50 4.45
N ILE A 149 53.83 -0.94 3.99
CA ILE A 149 53.89 0.44 3.49
C ILE A 149 53.05 0.59 2.21
N ASN A 150 53.18 -0.36 1.28
CA ASN A 150 52.44 -0.34 0.03
C ASN A 150 50.93 -0.55 0.25
N GLY A 151 50.53 -1.35 1.23
CA GLY A 151 49.13 -1.52 1.61
C GLY A 151 48.49 -0.22 2.10
N LEU A 152 49.16 0.50 3.01
CA LEU A 152 48.72 1.81 3.49
C LEU A 152 48.59 2.83 2.36
N ALA A 153 49.61 2.93 1.50
CA ALA A 153 49.63 3.92 0.43
C ALA A 153 48.70 3.53 -0.74
N GLY A 154 48.58 2.24 -1.05
CA GLY A 154 47.74 1.71 -2.12
C GLY A 154 46.25 1.95 -1.90
N GLY A 155 45.79 2.02 -0.64
CA GLY A 155 44.41 2.41 -0.32
C GLY A 155 44.01 3.77 -0.89
N PHE A 156 44.94 4.74 -0.96
CA PHE A 156 44.69 6.04 -1.59
C PHE A 156 44.41 5.92 -3.08
N LEU A 157 45.15 5.07 -3.79
CA LEU A 157 44.91 4.82 -5.22
C LEU A 157 43.56 4.13 -5.41
N TYR A 158 43.26 3.12 -4.61
CA TYR A 158 42.02 2.36 -4.71
C TYR A 158 40.78 3.22 -4.51
N VAL A 159 40.73 4.03 -3.45
CA VAL A 159 39.57 4.91 -3.25
C VAL A 159 39.53 6.00 -4.30
N SER A 160 40.68 6.52 -4.75
CA SER A 160 40.74 7.52 -5.83
C SER A 160 40.20 7.01 -7.17
N GLU A 161 40.63 5.81 -7.56
CA GLU A 161 40.17 5.12 -8.77
C GLU A 161 38.67 4.84 -8.70
N THR A 162 38.19 4.22 -7.61
CA THR A 162 36.77 3.95 -7.42
C THR A 162 35.95 5.24 -7.45
N THR A 163 36.38 6.29 -6.74
CA THR A 163 35.66 7.58 -6.72
C THR A 163 35.54 8.16 -8.14
N ALA A 164 36.65 8.20 -8.89
CA ALA A 164 36.66 8.75 -10.23
C ALA A 164 35.75 7.96 -11.20
N MET A 165 35.72 6.63 -11.10
CA MET A 165 34.87 5.79 -11.94
C MET A 165 33.39 5.96 -11.67
N LEU A 166 33.01 6.23 -10.42
CA LEU A 166 31.62 6.39 -10.03
C LEU A 166 31.07 7.76 -10.41
N CYS A 167 31.89 8.82 -10.39
CA CYS A 167 31.41 10.21 -10.58
C CYS A 167 31.82 10.87 -11.90
N TYR A 168 32.93 10.48 -12.54
CA TYR A 168 33.38 11.16 -13.76
C TYR A 168 32.51 10.83 -14.98
N PRO A 169 32.23 9.54 -15.31
CA PRO A 169 31.36 9.19 -16.41
C PRO A 169 29.88 9.45 -16.09
N ARG A 170 29.07 9.60 -17.13
CA ARG A 170 27.61 9.68 -16.98
C ARG A 170 27.02 8.30 -16.67
N PRO A 171 25.87 8.22 -15.97
CA PRO A 171 25.20 6.96 -15.62
C PRO A 171 25.06 5.96 -16.78
N GLU A 172 24.75 6.44 -17.99
CA GLU A 172 24.54 5.62 -19.18
C GLU A 172 25.82 5.07 -19.85
N GLU A 173 27.00 5.58 -19.46
CA GLU A 173 28.30 5.15 -20.01
C GLU A 173 29.19 4.45 -18.94
N LYS A 174 28.71 4.31 -17.69
CA LYS A 174 29.53 3.85 -16.56
C LYS A 174 30.11 2.45 -16.79
N GLY A 175 29.33 1.51 -17.31
CA GLY A 175 29.75 0.12 -17.55
C GLY A 175 30.90 0.00 -18.56
N LEU A 176 30.89 0.79 -19.63
CA LEU A 176 31.94 0.83 -20.65
C LEU A 176 33.23 1.43 -20.08
N TYR A 177 33.15 2.53 -19.33
CA TYR A 177 34.35 3.11 -18.69
C TYR A 177 34.92 2.20 -17.60
N LEU A 178 34.08 1.52 -16.82
CA LEU A 178 34.50 0.48 -15.87
C LEU A 178 35.20 -0.69 -16.60
N GLY A 179 34.66 -1.13 -17.73
CA GLY A 179 35.26 -2.16 -18.59
C GLY A 179 36.61 -1.74 -19.17
N ILE A 180 36.73 -0.50 -19.66
CA ILE A 180 37.99 0.06 -20.18
C ILE A 180 39.05 0.10 -19.07
N TRP A 181 38.69 0.61 -17.88
CA TRP A 181 39.61 0.64 -16.76
C TRP A 181 40.11 -0.77 -16.39
N SER A 182 39.19 -1.73 -16.24
CA SER A 182 39.54 -3.10 -15.87
C SER A 182 40.44 -3.78 -16.94
N ALA A 183 40.18 -3.50 -18.22
CA ALA A 183 41.04 -3.93 -19.32
C ALA A 183 42.44 -3.29 -19.25
N MET A 184 42.54 -2.00 -18.94
CA MET A 184 43.82 -1.29 -18.81
C MET A 184 44.62 -1.81 -17.62
N ARG A 185 43.99 -2.02 -16.47
CA ARG A 185 44.61 -2.69 -15.33
C ARG A 185 45.13 -4.07 -15.74
N SER A 186 44.31 -4.88 -16.40
CA SER A 186 44.71 -6.24 -16.83
C SER A 186 45.85 -6.25 -17.85
N SER A 187 46.05 -5.16 -18.60
CA SER A 187 47.11 -5.05 -19.61
C SER A 187 48.52 -5.06 -19.00
N GLY A 188 48.70 -4.52 -17.79
CA GLY A 188 49.96 -4.61 -17.07
C GLY A 188 50.31 -6.07 -16.72
N SER A 189 49.32 -6.82 -16.26
CA SER A 189 49.46 -8.25 -15.98
C SER A 189 49.77 -9.06 -17.26
N LEU A 190 49.23 -8.67 -18.42
CA LEU A 190 49.54 -9.31 -19.70
C LEU A 190 51.02 -9.12 -20.09
N ILE A 191 51.53 -7.89 -19.98
CA ILE A 191 52.94 -7.58 -20.27
C ILE A 191 53.85 -8.33 -19.30
N GLY A 192 53.55 -8.28 -17.99
CA GLY A 192 54.32 -8.99 -16.98
C GLY A 192 54.30 -10.50 -17.16
N GLY A 193 53.13 -11.06 -17.53
CA GLY A 193 52.96 -12.47 -17.85
C GLY A 193 53.73 -12.90 -19.09
N ALA A 194 53.74 -12.09 -20.17
CA ALA A 194 54.51 -12.37 -21.37
C ALA A 194 56.02 -12.40 -21.11
N ILE A 195 56.51 -11.45 -20.30
CA ILE A 195 57.93 -11.38 -19.89
C ILE A 195 58.30 -12.58 -19.02
N ASN A 196 57.44 -12.93 -18.07
CA ASN A 196 57.65 -14.09 -17.21
C ASN A 196 57.64 -15.40 -18.01
N PHE A 197 56.70 -15.57 -18.93
CA PHE A 197 56.64 -16.71 -19.84
C PHE A 197 57.89 -16.83 -20.69
N SER A 198 58.36 -15.71 -21.27
CA SER A 198 59.58 -15.69 -22.08
C SER A 198 60.85 -16.04 -21.30
N THR A 199 60.93 -15.73 -20.01
CA THR A 199 62.13 -15.96 -19.19
C THR A 199 62.14 -17.33 -18.49
N ASN A 200 60.99 -18.03 -18.47
CA ASN A 200 60.82 -19.30 -17.75
C ASN A 200 60.21 -20.42 -18.61
N SER A 201 60.11 -20.26 -19.93
CA SER A 201 59.55 -21.25 -20.86
C SER A 201 60.23 -22.61 -20.79
N ASP A 202 61.53 -22.64 -20.47
CA ASP A 202 62.38 -23.83 -20.56
C ASP A 202 62.49 -24.60 -19.22
N ARG A 203 61.84 -24.13 -18.15
CA ARG A 203 61.92 -24.74 -16.80
C ARG A 203 60.69 -25.60 -16.49
N ALA A 204 60.84 -26.91 -16.65
CA ALA A 204 59.76 -27.89 -16.44
C ALA A 204 59.67 -28.46 -14.99
N SER A 205 60.55 -28.07 -14.07
CA SER A 205 60.58 -28.55 -12.68
C SER A 205 59.91 -27.57 -11.69
N ALA A 206 59.59 -28.05 -10.48
CA ALA A 206 59.09 -27.21 -9.38
C ALA A 206 60.21 -26.33 -8.80
N GLY A 207 59.94 -25.05 -8.51
CA GLY A 207 60.93 -24.09 -7.99
C GLY A 207 60.50 -22.63 -8.12
N GLY A 208 61.35 -21.69 -7.68
CA GLY A 208 61.13 -20.24 -7.82
C GLY A 208 61.46 -19.71 -9.22
N ILE A 209 60.92 -18.53 -9.55
CA ILE A 209 61.11 -17.85 -10.83
C ILE A 209 62.45 -17.08 -10.86
N ALA A 210 62.96 -16.79 -12.06
CA ALA A 210 64.17 -15.99 -12.23
C ALA A 210 64.07 -14.60 -11.56
N TRP A 211 65.04 -14.25 -10.71
CA TRP A 211 65.05 -12.96 -10.01
C TRP A 211 65.09 -11.74 -10.94
N SER A 212 65.58 -11.91 -12.17
CA SER A 212 65.64 -10.86 -13.20
C SER A 212 64.25 -10.36 -13.61
N THR A 213 63.23 -11.20 -13.47
CA THR A 213 61.83 -10.86 -13.79
C THR A 213 61.34 -9.69 -12.92
N TYR A 214 61.75 -9.63 -11.64
CA TYR A 214 61.33 -8.56 -10.72
C TYR A 214 61.96 -7.19 -11.03
N LEU A 215 63.18 -7.16 -11.61
CA LEU A 215 63.81 -5.88 -12.00
C LEU A 215 63.03 -5.15 -13.08
N VAL A 216 62.34 -5.90 -13.94
CA VAL A 216 61.48 -5.32 -14.97
C VAL A 216 60.23 -4.69 -14.35
N PHE A 217 59.62 -5.34 -13.34
CA PHE A 217 58.49 -4.78 -12.60
C PHE A 217 58.86 -3.48 -11.90
N VAL A 218 60.02 -3.43 -11.24
CA VAL A 218 60.54 -2.20 -10.60
C VAL A 218 60.67 -1.05 -11.60
N ALA A 219 61.16 -1.33 -12.82
CA ALA A 219 61.29 -0.30 -13.84
C ALA A 219 59.94 0.32 -14.24
N PHE A 220 58.89 -0.51 -14.37
CA PHE A 220 57.53 -0.02 -14.63
C PHE A 220 56.96 0.75 -13.44
N GLU A 221 57.08 0.21 -12.22
CA GLU A 221 56.60 0.82 -10.97
C GLU A 221 57.18 2.23 -10.77
N CYS A 222 58.46 2.46 -11.11
CA CYS A 222 59.11 3.77 -11.05
C CYS A 222 58.45 4.85 -11.92
N THR A 223 57.72 4.46 -12.97
CA THR A 223 57.02 5.43 -13.83
C THR A 223 55.69 5.93 -13.25
N GLY A 224 55.19 5.31 -12.17
CA GLY A 224 53.91 5.67 -11.53
C GLY A 224 53.78 7.15 -11.20
N VAL A 225 54.86 7.77 -10.70
CA VAL A 225 54.86 9.19 -10.33
C VAL A 225 54.59 10.10 -11.54
N LEU A 226 55.10 9.73 -12.72
CA LEU A 226 54.88 10.49 -13.95
C LEU A 226 53.39 10.48 -14.33
N TRP A 227 52.74 9.31 -14.25
CA TRP A 227 51.32 9.16 -14.58
C TRP A 227 50.42 9.89 -13.58
N ALA A 228 50.75 9.86 -12.27
CA ALA A 228 50.00 10.59 -11.25
C ALA A 228 50.04 12.12 -11.44
N LEU A 229 51.19 12.65 -11.89
CA LEU A 229 51.33 14.08 -12.16
C LEU A 229 50.51 14.54 -13.37
N LEU A 230 50.24 13.64 -14.32
CA LEU A 230 49.41 13.89 -15.50
C LEU A 230 47.90 13.92 -15.20
N LEU A 231 47.46 13.46 -14.02
CA LEU A 231 46.05 13.61 -13.62
C LEU A 231 45.68 15.08 -13.45
N SER A 232 44.48 15.44 -13.91
CA SER A 232 43.89 16.75 -13.69
C SER A 232 43.21 16.79 -12.32
N PRO A 233 43.26 17.92 -11.59
CA PRO A 233 42.40 18.11 -10.43
C PRO A 233 40.91 17.92 -10.80
N THR A 234 40.16 17.16 -10.00
CA THR A 234 38.74 16.82 -10.26
C THR A 234 37.86 18.01 -10.67
N PRO A 235 37.94 19.20 -10.02
CA PRO A 235 37.10 20.34 -10.39
C PRO A 235 37.35 20.87 -11.82
N ARG A 236 38.45 20.48 -12.46
CA ARG A 236 38.80 20.86 -13.84
C ARG A 236 38.45 19.79 -14.87
N VAL A 237 38.02 18.60 -14.43
CA VAL A 237 37.61 17.52 -15.33
C VAL A 237 36.26 17.86 -15.95
N ARG A 238 36.10 17.55 -17.23
CA ARG A 238 34.90 17.83 -18.02
C ARG A 238 34.47 16.61 -18.81
N ARG A 239 33.16 16.40 -18.88
CA ARG A 239 32.52 15.40 -19.73
C ARG A 239 32.53 15.88 -21.20
N ARG A 240 32.16 14.99 -22.12
CA ARG A 240 32.29 15.21 -23.58
C ARG A 240 31.47 16.39 -24.09
N ASP A 241 30.33 16.62 -23.47
CA ASP A 241 29.38 17.73 -23.65
C ASP A 241 29.82 19.04 -22.97
N GLY A 242 30.91 19.02 -22.19
CA GLY A 242 31.38 20.17 -21.42
C GLY A 242 30.80 20.29 -20.01
N SER A 243 29.93 19.36 -19.57
CA SER A 243 29.43 19.38 -18.19
C SER A 243 30.54 19.06 -17.18
N LYS A 244 30.42 19.65 -15.98
CA LYS A 244 31.34 19.45 -14.86
C LYS A 244 31.01 18.16 -14.11
N VAL A 245 32.02 17.56 -13.50
CA VAL A 245 31.81 16.50 -12.50
C VAL A 245 31.19 17.14 -11.25
N ALA A 246 30.11 16.56 -10.73
CA ALA A 246 29.43 17.05 -9.54
C ALA A 246 30.35 16.97 -8.30
N MET A 247 30.46 18.08 -7.58
CA MET A 247 31.33 18.23 -6.40
C MET A 247 30.48 18.48 -5.17
N SER A 248 30.67 17.71 -4.09
CA SER A 248 30.06 18.03 -2.81
C SER A 248 30.69 19.31 -2.21
N GLY A 249 29.93 20.03 -1.37
CA GLY A 249 30.46 21.13 -0.57
C GLY A 249 31.62 20.68 0.33
N ARG A 250 32.54 21.59 0.68
CA ARG A 250 33.64 21.29 1.61
C ARG A 250 33.09 21.24 3.03
N ILE A 251 33.18 20.08 3.67
CA ILE A 251 32.75 19.89 5.06
C ILE A 251 33.96 19.71 5.99
N THR A 252 33.75 19.91 7.30
CA THR A 252 34.83 19.77 8.30
C THR A 252 35.23 18.29 8.51
N TRP A 253 36.43 18.04 9.04
CA TRP A 253 36.89 16.68 9.37
C TRP A 253 35.92 15.94 10.30
N LYS A 254 35.38 16.62 11.31
CA LYS A 254 34.38 16.02 12.22
C LYS A 254 33.14 15.59 11.45
N GLN A 255 32.66 16.42 10.52
CA GLN A 255 31.50 16.11 9.70
C GLN A 255 31.77 14.98 8.70
N GLU A 256 32.98 14.89 8.13
CA GLU A 256 33.38 13.75 7.28
C GLU A 256 33.31 12.41 8.05
N PHE A 257 33.81 12.37 9.28
CA PHE A 257 33.76 11.16 10.11
C PHE A 257 32.34 10.81 10.54
N VAL A 258 31.52 11.80 10.87
CA VAL A 258 30.09 11.59 11.17
C VAL A 258 29.35 11.08 9.94
N ALA A 259 29.58 11.66 8.76
CA ALA A 259 28.98 11.20 7.51
C ALA A 259 29.39 9.75 7.20
N LEU A 260 30.69 9.43 7.31
CA LEU A 260 31.19 8.07 7.14
C LEU A 260 30.52 7.08 8.12
N TRP A 261 30.35 7.46 9.38
CA TRP A 261 29.66 6.65 10.38
C TRP A 261 28.19 6.43 10.04
N SER A 262 27.49 7.48 9.59
CA SER A 262 26.10 7.36 9.13
C SER A 262 25.98 6.43 7.91
N TYR A 263 26.92 6.47 6.97
CA TYR A 263 26.96 5.51 5.85
C TYR A 263 27.19 4.08 6.32
N LEU A 264 28.09 3.85 7.29
CA LEU A 264 28.31 2.53 7.90
C LEU A 264 27.06 1.97 8.60
N GLN A 265 26.15 2.84 9.06
CA GLN A 265 24.87 2.42 9.67
C GLN A 265 23.77 2.15 8.62
N SER A 266 24.03 2.42 7.34
CA SER A 266 23.03 2.25 6.29
C SER A 266 22.81 0.78 5.92
N ASN A 267 21.55 0.36 5.85
CA ASN A 267 21.17 -0.96 5.37
C ASN A 267 21.68 -1.23 3.93
N LYS A 268 21.76 -0.19 3.08
CA LYS A 268 22.25 -0.31 1.69
C LYS A 268 23.74 -0.71 1.64
N VAL A 269 24.55 -0.24 2.59
CA VAL A 269 25.98 -0.58 2.71
C VAL A 269 26.16 -2.01 3.22
N TRP A 270 25.34 -2.45 4.18
CA TRP A 270 25.40 -3.83 4.67
C TRP A 270 24.89 -4.86 3.66
N LEU A 271 23.98 -4.48 2.76
CA LEU A 271 23.58 -5.34 1.64
C LEU A 271 24.72 -5.62 0.66
N ILE A 272 25.62 -4.66 0.43
CA ILE A 272 26.78 -4.85 -0.46
C ILE A 272 28.01 -5.39 0.27
N PHE A 273 28.00 -5.46 1.61
CA PHE A 273 29.11 -5.97 2.41
C PHE A 273 29.56 -7.38 1.99
N LEU A 274 28.66 -8.37 2.02
CA LEU A 274 28.99 -9.76 1.70
C LEU A 274 29.50 -9.94 0.26
N PRO A 275 28.82 -9.40 -0.77
CA PRO A 275 29.34 -9.44 -2.14
C PRO A 275 30.72 -8.76 -2.31
N SER A 276 30.93 -7.62 -1.65
CA SER A 276 32.21 -6.90 -1.71
C SER A 276 33.33 -7.66 -0.99
N PHE A 277 33.02 -8.24 0.17
CA PHE A 277 33.96 -9.08 0.93
C PHE A 277 34.31 -10.36 0.18
N TYR A 278 33.38 -10.90 -0.61
CA TYR A 278 33.61 -12.03 -1.50
C TYR A 278 34.44 -11.66 -2.75
N SER A 279 34.32 -10.42 -3.25
CA SER A 279 35.10 -9.95 -4.40
C SER A 279 36.59 -10.20 -4.20
N PHE A 280 37.19 -11.00 -5.09
CA PHE A 280 38.59 -11.46 -5.02
C PHE A 280 39.01 -12.23 -3.76
N PHE A 281 38.07 -12.71 -2.92
CA PHE A 281 38.37 -13.61 -1.81
C PHE A 281 39.00 -14.94 -2.28
N TYR A 282 38.81 -15.34 -3.53
CA TYR A 282 39.43 -16.55 -4.08
C TYR A 282 40.93 -16.40 -4.39
N GLY A 283 41.49 -15.18 -4.35
CA GLY A 283 42.86 -14.89 -4.79
C GLY A 283 43.94 -15.70 -4.07
N GLY A 284 43.93 -15.71 -2.73
CA GLY A 284 44.92 -16.46 -1.93
C GLY A 284 44.82 -17.98 -2.13
N THR A 285 43.59 -18.49 -2.13
CA THR A 285 43.29 -19.92 -2.34
C THR A 285 43.75 -20.39 -3.71
N MET A 286 43.36 -19.67 -4.77
CA MET A 286 43.67 -20.07 -6.14
C MET A 286 45.14 -19.83 -6.48
N GLY A 287 45.78 -18.78 -5.95
CA GLY A 287 47.23 -18.58 -6.08
C GLY A 287 48.04 -19.71 -5.43
N THR A 288 47.56 -20.24 -4.31
CA THR A 288 48.17 -21.40 -3.63
C THR A 288 47.94 -22.68 -4.43
N TYR A 289 46.73 -22.90 -4.94
CA TYR A 289 46.42 -24.02 -5.85
C TYR A 289 47.35 -24.04 -7.06
N LEU A 290 47.52 -22.88 -7.71
CA LEU A 290 48.42 -22.75 -8.85
C LEU A 290 49.88 -23.05 -8.45
N SER A 291 50.32 -22.58 -7.28
CA SER A 291 51.70 -22.80 -6.79
C SER A 291 52.01 -24.24 -6.39
N LEU A 292 51.05 -25.01 -5.88
CA LEU A 292 51.27 -26.36 -5.35
C LEU A 292 51.12 -27.47 -6.41
N HIS A 293 50.30 -27.24 -7.43
CA HIS A 293 49.90 -28.29 -8.37
C HIS A 293 50.40 -28.11 -9.82
N PHE A 294 51.08 -27.00 -10.14
CA PHE A 294 51.53 -26.71 -11.52
C PHE A 294 53.04 -26.42 -11.61
N SER A 295 53.64 -26.81 -12.73
CA SER A 295 55.06 -26.55 -13.05
C SER A 295 55.36 -25.05 -13.21
N VAL A 296 56.64 -24.66 -13.10
CA VAL A 296 57.06 -23.26 -13.29
C VAL A 296 56.63 -22.71 -14.65
N ARG A 297 56.83 -23.46 -15.75
CA ARG A 297 56.39 -23.04 -17.07
C ARG A 297 54.86 -22.97 -17.22
N ALA A 298 54.11 -23.86 -16.56
CA ALA A 298 52.64 -23.82 -16.55
C ALA A 298 52.09 -22.58 -15.81
N ARG A 299 52.68 -22.22 -14.67
CA ARG A 299 52.36 -20.97 -13.95
C ARG A 299 52.70 -19.74 -14.78
N ALA A 300 53.83 -19.77 -15.48
CA ALA A 300 54.21 -18.69 -16.36
C ALA A 300 53.23 -18.50 -17.54
N LEU A 301 52.78 -19.61 -18.15
CA LEU A 301 51.72 -19.56 -19.16
C LEU A 301 50.40 -18.99 -18.58
N SER A 302 50.06 -19.36 -17.36
CA SER A 302 48.85 -18.86 -16.69
C SER A 302 48.86 -17.34 -16.51
N SER A 303 50.00 -16.79 -16.10
CA SER A 303 50.19 -15.34 -15.93
C SER A 303 49.98 -14.54 -17.23
N PHE A 304 50.08 -15.19 -18.40
CA PHE A 304 49.77 -14.62 -19.71
C PHE A 304 48.30 -14.86 -20.13
N LEU A 305 47.78 -16.09 -19.96
CA LEU A 305 46.46 -16.47 -20.47
C LEU A 305 45.30 -15.78 -19.78
N ILE A 306 45.34 -15.60 -18.45
CA ILE A 306 44.27 -14.92 -17.70
C ILE A 306 44.01 -13.51 -18.27
N PRO A 307 45.00 -12.59 -18.28
CA PRO A 307 44.74 -11.23 -18.74
C PRO A 307 44.40 -11.17 -20.25
N ALA A 308 44.94 -12.07 -21.08
CA ALA A 308 44.61 -12.13 -22.51
C ALA A 308 43.11 -12.37 -22.77
N ILE A 309 42.45 -13.14 -21.90
CA ILE A 309 41.00 -13.43 -21.97
C ILE A 309 40.19 -12.39 -21.19
N THR A 310 40.68 -11.93 -20.04
CA THR A 310 39.99 -10.93 -19.22
C THR A 310 39.79 -9.62 -19.98
N ILE A 311 40.81 -9.10 -20.66
CA ILE A 311 40.78 -7.79 -21.36
C ILE A 311 39.58 -7.66 -22.33
N PRO A 312 39.38 -8.54 -23.33
CA PRO A 312 38.23 -8.43 -24.22
C PRO A 312 36.91 -8.72 -23.48
N SER A 313 36.90 -9.64 -22.50
CA SER A 313 35.66 -10.04 -21.84
C SER A 313 35.07 -8.94 -20.96
N VAL A 314 35.87 -8.19 -20.21
CA VAL A 314 35.38 -7.09 -19.35
C VAL A 314 34.86 -5.90 -20.14
N VAL A 315 35.39 -5.65 -21.35
CA VAL A 315 34.86 -4.61 -22.25
C VAL A 315 33.51 -5.02 -22.82
N VAL A 316 33.35 -6.29 -23.23
CA VAL A 316 32.07 -6.81 -23.70
C VAL A 316 31.04 -6.82 -22.56
N PHE A 317 31.44 -7.25 -21.37
CA PHE A 317 30.57 -7.26 -20.19
C PHE A 317 30.18 -5.83 -19.76
N GLY A 318 31.11 -4.87 -19.81
CA GLY A 318 30.79 -3.46 -19.58
C GLY A 318 29.75 -2.90 -20.55
N LYS A 319 29.85 -3.24 -21.84
CA LYS A 319 28.83 -2.88 -22.85
C LYS A 319 27.48 -3.55 -22.59
N LEU A 320 27.47 -4.76 -22.04
CA LEU A 320 26.23 -5.41 -21.62
C LEU A 320 25.56 -4.64 -20.47
N LEU A 321 26.34 -4.16 -19.50
CA LEU A 321 25.84 -3.35 -18.37
C LEU A 321 25.32 -1.97 -18.80
N ASP A 322 25.87 -1.40 -19.88
CA ASP A 322 25.39 -0.15 -20.49
C ASP A 322 24.33 -0.35 -21.57
N SER A 323 23.93 -1.59 -21.85
CA SER A 323 22.90 -1.89 -22.83
C SER A 323 21.59 -1.22 -22.43
N GLN A 324 21.11 -0.33 -23.29
CA GLN A 324 19.79 0.32 -23.18
C GLN A 324 18.67 -0.57 -23.71
N ARG A 325 19.00 -1.73 -24.31
CA ARG A 325 18.00 -2.66 -24.85
C ARG A 325 17.17 -3.35 -23.77
N TRP A 326 17.71 -3.48 -22.56
CA TRP A 326 17.08 -4.17 -21.44
C TRP A 326 16.89 -3.20 -20.28
N SER A 327 15.73 -3.28 -19.61
CA SER A 327 15.50 -2.56 -18.36
C SER A 327 16.50 -3.00 -17.28
N GLN A 328 16.67 -2.17 -16.25
CA GLN A 328 17.74 -2.32 -15.26
C GLN A 328 17.70 -3.66 -14.51
N ARG A 329 16.50 -4.18 -14.20
CA ARG A 329 16.32 -5.39 -13.39
C ARG A 329 16.69 -6.70 -14.13
N PRO A 330 16.17 -7.00 -15.34
CA PRO A 330 16.64 -8.15 -16.13
C PRO A 330 18.16 -8.11 -16.40
N LYS A 331 18.71 -6.91 -16.61
CA LYS A 331 20.14 -6.69 -16.81
C LYS A 331 20.97 -7.02 -15.56
N ALA A 332 20.53 -6.57 -14.38
CA ALA A 332 21.16 -6.91 -13.10
C ALA A 332 21.10 -8.42 -12.80
N TRP A 333 19.97 -9.07 -13.10
CA TRP A 333 19.84 -10.52 -12.99
C TRP A 333 20.73 -11.28 -13.97
N ALA A 334 20.78 -10.86 -15.23
CA ALA A 334 21.65 -11.46 -16.23
C ALA A 334 23.13 -11.31 -15.84
N ALA A 335 23.55 -10.11 -15.41
CA ALA A 335 24.90 -9.87 -14.92
C ALA A 335 25.23 -10.78 -13.74
N PHE A 336 24.32 -10.91 -12.76
CA PHE A 336 24.49 -11.80 -11.62
C PHE A 336 24.63 -13.27 -12.04
N LEU A 337 23.71 -13.78 -12.87
CA LEU A 337 23.72 -15.17 -13.34
C LEU A 337 24.99 -15.52 -14.14
N LEU A 338 25.48 -14.57 -14.94
CA LEU A 338 26.67 -14.76 -15.79
C LEU A 338 27.95 -15.00 -15.00
N TRP A 339 28.09 -14.49 -13.78
CA TRP A 339 29.28 -14.75 -12.95
C TRP A 339 29.03 -15.79 -11.84
N ILE A 340 27.83 -15.86 -11.25
CA ILE A 340 27.57 -16.78 -10.13
C ILE A 340 27.53 -18.25 -10.57
N LEU A 341 26.92 -18.56 -11.74
CA LEU A 341 26.79 -19.94 -12.21
C LEU A 341 28.15 -20.55 -12.59
N PRO A 342 29.02 -19.88 -13.38
CA PRO A 342 30.34 -20.42 -13.69
C PRO A 342 31.22 -20.56 -12.45
N GLN A 343 31.19 -19.61 -11.52
CA GLN A 343 31.99 -19.70 -10.29
C GLN A 343 31.56 -20.88 -9.42
N THR A 344 30.26 -21.04 -9.17
CA THR A 344 29.74 -22.15 -8.36
C THR A 344 30.16 -23.50 -8.94
N GLY A 345 30.00 -23.69 -10.25
CA GLY A 345 30.43 -24.92 -10.94
C GLY A 345 31.94 -25.16 -10.86
N CYS A 346 32.75 -24.10 -11.01
CA CYS A 346 34.20 -24.22 -10.97
C CYS A 346 34.76 -24.45 -9.56
N PHE A 347 34.18 -23.88 -8.51
CA PHE A 347 34.60 -24.19 -7.13
C PHE A 347 34.32 -25.65 -6.76
N ILE A 348 33.17 -26.18 -7.17
CA ILE A 348 32.84 -27.61 -7.02
C ILE A 348 33.87 -28.46 -7.77
N TRP A 349 34.19 -28.09 -9.01
CA TRP A 349 35.19 -28.79 -9.81
C TRP A 349 36.58 -28.77 -9.14
N VAL A 350 37.09 -27.61 -8.74
CA VAL A 350 38.41 -27.51 -8.08
C VAL A 350 38.45 -28.28 -6.77
N ALA A 351 37.36 -28.31 -5.99
CA ALA A 351 37.28 -29.12 -4.78
C ALA A 351 37.44 -30.62 -5.08
N PHE A 352 36.85 -31.12 -6.17
CA PHE A 352 37.08 -32.49 -6.63
C PHE A 352 38.51 -32.71 -7.11
N GLU A 353 39.11 -31.77 -7.86
CA GLU A 353 40.50 -31.91 -8.32
C GLU A 353 41.50 -32.02 -7.16
N TYR A 354 41.29 -31.30 -6.06
CA TYR A 354 42.11 -31.43 -4.85
C TYR A 354 42.10 -32.85 -4.25
N HIS A 355 40.97 -33.55 -4.35
CA HIS A 355 40.87 -34.94 -3.91
C HIS A 355 41.69 -35.89 -4.81
N TYR A 356 41.77 -35.60 -6.11
CA TYR A 356 42.47 -36.45 -7.08
C TYR A 356 43.98 -36.15 -7.22
N LEU A 357 44.42 -34.92 -6.95
CA LEU A 357 45.80 -34.46 -7.20
C LEU A 357 46.78 -34.68 -6.03
N GLY A 358 46.30 -34.91 -4.80
CA GLY A 358 47.15 -35.06 -3.60
C GLY A 358 47.90 -33.76 -3.23
N ASP A 359 48.89 -33.83 -2.32
CA ASP A 359 49.49 -32.63 -1.69
C ASP A 359 50.41 -31.79 -2.60
N LYS A 360 51.04 -32.37 -3.63
CA LYS A 360 51.91 -31.65 -4.60
C LYS A 360 51.93 -32.37 -5.95
N ALA A 361 51.58 -31.67 -7.02
CA ALA A 361 51.74 -32.13 -8.39
C ALA A 361 52.53 -31.07 -9.18
N ALA A 362 53.38 -31.46 -10.12
CA ALA A 362 54.03 -30.50 -11.02
C ALA A 362 53.37 -30.60 -12.40
N LEU A 363 52.05 -30.40 -12.46
CA LEU A 363 51.28 -30.59 -13.69
C LEU A 363 51.77 -29.64 -14.78
N ASP A 364 51.90 -30.19 -15.98
CA ASP A 364 52.57 -29.52 -17.05
C ASP A 364 51.91 -29.78 -18.41
N TYR A 365 51.70 -28.72 -19.19
CA TYR A 365 51.01 -28.77 -20.48
C TYR A 365 51.79 -29.50 -21.57
N GLY A 366 53.12 -29.64 -21.45
CA GLY A 366 53.97 -30.32 -22.41
C GLY A 366 54.07 -31.83 -22.18
N SER A 367 53.96 -32.30 -20.93
CA SER A 367 54.05 -33.72 -20.59
C SER A 367 52.69 -34.38 -20.35
N GLU A 368 51.72 -33.66 -19.77
CA GLU A 368 50.40 -34.19 -19.42
C GLU A 368 49.26 -33.23 -19.84
N PRO A 369 49.09 -32.94 -21.15
CA PRO A 369 48.18 -31.88 -21.62
C PRO A 369 46.73 -32.05 -21.18
N GLY A 370 46.20 -33.29 -21.16
CA GLY A 370 44.83 -33.56 -20.75
C GLY A 370 44.58 -33.35 -19.25
N ARG A 371 45.50 -33.79 -18.39
CA ARG A 371 45.41 -33.58 -16.93
C ARG A 371 45.64 -32.13 -16.55
N TRP A 372 46.60 -31.47 -17.21
CA TRP A 372 46.83 -30.04 -17.04
C TRP A 372 45.58 -29.23 -17.39
N ALA A 373 44.99 -29.46 -18.58
CA ALA A 373 43.80 -28.71 -19.00
C ALA A 373 42.61 -28.91 -18.06
N ARG A 374 42.38 -30.16 -17.61
CA ARG A 374 41.31 -30.49 -16.66
C ARG A 374 41.45 -29.75 -15.33
N ALA A 375 42.67 -29.60 -14.80
CA ALA A 375 42.93 -28.88 -13.57
C ALA A 375 42.97 -27.34 -13.76
N TYR A 376 43.39 -26.87 -14.93
CA TYR A 376 43.63 -25.45 -15.19
C TYR A 376 42.39 -24.66 -15.64
N VAL A 377 41.49 -25.26 -16.44
CA VAL A 377 40.30 -24.58 -16.96
C VAL A 377 39.40 -23.99 -15.87
N PRO A 378 39.03 -24.69 -14.77
CA PRO A 378 38.19 -24.10 -13.74
C PRO A 378 38.90 -22.95 -13.00
N TYR A 379 40.22 -23.01 -12.83
CA TYR A 379 41.03 -21.90 -12.31
C TYR A 379 40.91 -20.66 -13.21
N LEU A 380 41.05 -20.83 -14.53
CA LEU A 380 40.90 -19.74 -15.50
C LEU A 380 39.52 -19.07 -15.45
N ILE A 381 38.45 -19.88 -15.38
CA ILE A 381 37.06 -19.37 -15.34
C ILE A 381 36.79 -18.58 -14.06
N VAL A 382 37.28 -19.03 -12.90
CA VAL A 382 37.11 -18.32 -11.62
C VAL A 382 37.73 -16.91 -11.69
N PHE A 383 38.93 -16.77 -12.25
CA PHE A 383 39.55 -15.45 -12.41
C PHE A 383 38.77 -14.56 -13.38
N VAL A 384 38.41 -15.04 -14.57
CA VAL A 384 37.69 -14.24 -15.58
C VAL A 384 36.33 -13.77 -15.04
N SER A 385 35.55 -14.70 -14.48
CA SER A 385 34.23 -14.39 -13.89
C SER A 385 34.35 -13.50 -12.65
N GLY A 386 35.44 -13.58 -11.89
CA GLY A 386 35.68 -12.69 -10.75
C GLY A 386 35.86 -11.23 -11.13
N TYR A 387 36.45 -10.95 -12.30
CA TYR A 387 36.44 -9.59 -12.85
C TYR A 387 35.02 -9.14 -13.22
N TRP A 388 34.14 -10.04 -13.70
CA TRP A 388 32.74 -9.71 -13.94
C TRP A 388 31.95 -9.46 -12.65
N THR A 389 32.24 -10.21 -11.57
CA THR A 389 31.71 -9.94 -10.22
C THR A 389 32.07 -8.51 -9.82
N GLN A 390 33.35 -8.13 -9.93
CA GLN A 390 33.80 -6.79 -9.56
C GLN A 390 33.15 -5.68 -10.41
N LEU A 391 33.07 -5.86 -11.74
CA LEU A 391 32.39 -4.91 -12.63
C LEU A 391 30.92 -4.74 -12.26
N THR A 392 30.23 -5.84 -11.94
CA THR A 392 28.82 -5.81 -11.53
C THR A 392 28.66 -5.01 -10.24
N LEU A 393 29.54 -5.22 -9.26
CA LEU A 393 29.48 -4.51 -7.98
C LEU A 393 29.78 -3.01 -8.12
N TYR A 394 30.78 -2.62 -8.91
CA TYR A 394 31.03 -1.20 -9.19
C TYR A 394 29.89 -0.54 -9.96
N TRP A 395 29.30 -1.26 -10.92
CA TRP A 395 28.15 -0.76 -11.66
C TRP A 395 26.93 -0.54 -10.75
N ILE A 396 26.68 -1.47 -9.81
CA ILE A 396 25.69 -1.32 -8.74
C ILE A 396 26.01 -0.11 -7.86
N LEU A 397 27.27 0.03 -7.43
CA LEU A 397 27.71 1.14 -6.57
C LEU A 397 27.55 2.50 -7.26
N GLY A 398 27.70 2.52 -8.59
CA GLY A 398 27.47 3.70 -9.44
C GLY A 398 26.03 4.19 -9.43
N THR A 399 25.12 3.46 -8.80
CA THR A 399 23.73 3.88 -8.58
C THR A 399 23.47 4.50 -7.22
N PHE A 400 24.43 4.48 -6.28
CA PHE A 400 24.26 4.99 -4.91
C PHE A 400 24.59 6.47 -4.76
N SER A 401 25.47 7.02 -5.61
CA SER A 401 25.81 8.44 -5.65
C SER A 401 26.34 8.83 -7.05
N ASN A 402 26.18 10.11 -7.39
CA ASN A 402 26.73 10.71 -8.60
C ASN A 402 27.67 11.90 -8.33
N ASP A 403 27.80 12.35 -7.07
CA ASP A 403 28.71 13.41 -6.65
C ASP A 403 30.01 12.85 -6.05
N MET A 404 31.08 13.63 -6.11
CA MET A 404 32.41 13.18 -5.71
C MET A 404 32.53 12.84 -4.22
N GLY A 405 31.84 13.55 -3.32
CA GLY A 405 31.99 13.38 -1.87
C GLY A 405 31.32 12.12 -1.35
N ASP A 406 30.10 11.83 -1.80
CA ASP A 406 29.41 10.61 -1.42
C ASP A 406 29.98 9.40 -2.15
N SER A 407 30.39 9.56 -3.43
CA SER A 407 31.06 8.50 -4.19
C SER A 407 32.38 8.05 -3.54
N SER A 408 33.12 8.95 -2.88
CA SER A 408 34.38 8.60 -2.22
C SER A 408 34.18 7.85 -0.90
N ARG A 409 33.13 8.18 -0.13
CA ARG A 409 32.77 7.47 1.11
C ARG A 409 32.25 6.07 0.80
N VAL A 410 31.30 5.99 -0.13
CA VAL A 410 30.69 4.73 -0.57
C VAL A 410 31.71 3.83 -1.29
N GLY A 411 32.52 4.42 -2.19
CA GLY A 411 33.64 3.75 -2.85
C GLY A 411 34.72 3.28 -1.87
N GLY A 412 35.04 4.09 -0.86
CA GLY A 412 35.99 3.75 0.19
C GLY A 412 35.55 2.56 1.05
N LEU A 413 34.28 2.54 1.46
CA LEU A 413 33.69 1.42 2.20
C LEU A 413 33.65 0.13 1.39
N PHE A 414 33.28 0.21 0.10
CA PHE A 414 33.34 -0.93 -0.81
C PHE A 414 34.75 -1.55 -0.87
N ARG A 415 35.77 -0.71 -1.11
CA ARG A 415 37.17 -1.14 -1.15
C ARG A 415 37.67 -1.66 0.20
N ALA A 416 37.16 -1.13 1.31
CA ALA A 416 37.47 -1.65 2.63
C ALA A 416 36.96 -3.10 2.78
N PHE A 417 35.72 -3.37 2.40
CA PHE A 417 35.18 -4.73 2.50
C PHE A 417 35.93 -5.72 1.59
N GLU A 418 36.25 -5.31 0.37
CA GLU A 418 37.04 -6.12 -0.58
C GLU A 418 38.46 -6.41 -0.05
N THR A 419 39.17 -5.39 0.43
CA THR A 419 40.52 -5.58 0.99
C THR A 419 40.50 -6.38 2.29
N ALA A 420 39.46 -6.27 3.12
CA ALA A 420 39.26 -7.14 4.28
C ALA A 420 39.08 -8.60 3.87
N GLY A 421 38.29 -8.87 2.83
CA GLY A 421 38.12 -10.21 2.26
C GLY A 421 39.44 -10.79 1.74
N GLN A 422 40.19 -10.01 0.96
CA GLN A 422 41.51 -10.41 0.45
C GLN A 422 42.51 -10.67 1.60
N ALA A 423 42.53 -9.82 2.63
CA ALA A 423 43.40 -10.01 3.79
C ALA A 423 43.16 -11.36 4.48
N VAL A 424 41.88 -11.71 4.68
CA VAL A 424 41.47 -12.99 5.27
C VAL A 424 41.84 -14.16 4.34
N SER A 425 41.58 -14.04 3.04
CA SER A 425 41.90 -15.07 2.05
C SER A 425 43.39 -15.44 2.01
N TYR A 426 44.25 -14.43 1.86
CA TYR A 426 45.70 -14.63 1.85
C TYR A 426 46.21 -15.05 3.24
N GLY A 427 45.59 -14.58 4.32
CA GLY A 427 45.91 -14.99 5.69
C GLY A 427 45.68 -16.48 5.92
N LEU A 428 44.49 -16.99 5.56
CA LEU A 428 44.16 -18.43 5.61
C LEU A 428 45.13 -19.26 4.77
N SER A 429 45.56 -18.72 3.63
CA SER A 429 46.47 -19.38 2.70
C SER A 429 47.96 -19.23 3.07
N SER A 430 48.29 -18.47 4.13
CA SER A 430 49.67 -18.28 4.60
C SER A 430 50.11 -19.30 5.65
N ALA A 431 49.15 -19.93 6.35
CA ALA A 431 49.41 -20.88 7.41
C ALA A 431 49.71 -22.28 6.83
N SER A 432 50.98 -22.69 6.88
CA SER A 432 51.42 -24.01 6.36
C SER A 432 50.81 -25.21 7.09
N GLY A 433 50.18 -25.01 8.25
CA GLY A 433 49.49 -26.05 9.02
C GLY A 433 48.02 -26.25 8.66
N ILE A 434 47.44 -25.42 7.80
CA ILE A 434 46.07 -25.57 7.31
C ILE A 434 46.09 -26.37 6.02
N ALA A 435 45.24 -27.40 5.92
CA ALA A 435 45.13 -28.18 4.68
C ALA A 435 44.69 -27.27 3.52
N PRO A 436 45.37 -27.27 2.36
CA PRO A 436 45.10 -26.36 1.24
C PRO A 436 43.67 -26.38 0.67
N VAL A 437 42.89 -27.43 0.97
CA VAL A 437 41.47 -27.54 0.61
C VAL A 437 40.55 -26.69 1.51
N VAL A 438 40.94 -26.39 2.75
CA VAL A 438 40.09 -25.67 3.72
C VAL A 438 39.74 -24.26 3.24
N PRO A 439 40.69 -23.45 2.71
CA PRO A 439 40.35 -22.15 2.11
C PRO A 439 39.34 -22.22 0.96
N ILE A 440 39.23 -23.35 0.24
CA ILE A 440 38.21 -23.54 -0.81
C ILE A 440 36.83 -23.71 -0.20
N TYR A 441 36.69 -24.49 0.88
CA TYR A 441 35.41 -24.63 1.56
C TYR A 441 34.91 -23.31 2.15
N VAL A 442 35.83 -22.48 2.66
CA VAL A 442 35.50 -21.12 3.12
C VAL A 442 35.01 -20.25 1.95
N ASN A 443 35.65 -20.35 0.77
CA ASN A 443 35.18 -19.67 -0.44
C ASN A 443 33.76 -20.10 -0.85
N CYS A 444 33.47 -21.41 -0.83
CA CYS A 444 32.13 -21.92 -1.13
C CYS A 444 31.08 -21.43 -0.13
N GLY A 445 31.40 -21.42 1.16
CA GLY A 445 30.51 -20.92 2.21
C GLY A 445 30.19 -19.43 2.03
N LEU A 446 31.20 -18.60 1.75
CA LEU A 446 31.01 -17.17 1.47
C LEU A 446 30.22 -16.91 0.19
N LEU A 447 30.40 -17.75 -0.84
CA LEU A 447 29.62 -17.66 -2.07
C LEU A 447 28.12 -17.89 -1.82
N VAL A 448 27.77 -18.89 -0.99
CA VAL A 448 26.39 -19.15 -0.58
C VAL A 448 25.79 -17.95 0.17
N LEU A 449 26.56 -17.33 1.07
CA LEU A 449 26.12 -16.15 1.82
C LEU A 449 25.96 -14.90 0.93
N THR A 450 26.69 -14.83 -0.18
CA THR A 450 26.60 -13.72 -1.15
C THR A 450 25.30 -13.76 -1.96
N VAL A 451 24.73 -14.94 -2.19
CA VAL A 451 23.51 -15.10 -3.00
C VAL A 451 22.30 -14.34 -2.43
N PRO A 452 21.92 -14.51 -1.14
CA PRO A 452 20.81 -13.75 -0.56
C PRO A 452 20.98 -12.24 -0.69
N SER A 453 22.17 -11.70 -0.44
CA SER A 453 22.46 -10.27 -0.57
C SER A 453 22.22 -9.76 -2.00
N MET A 454 22.70 -10.49 -3.01
CA MET A 454 22.50 -10.13 -4.42
C MET A 454 21.04 -10.30 -4.87
N VAL A 455 20.33 -11.32 -4.35
CA VAL A 455 18.90 -11.54 -4.61
C VAL A 455 18.06 -10.40 -4.01
N ILE A 456 18.25 -10.08 -2.73
CA ILE A 456 17.55 -8.99 -2.05
C ILE A 456 17.83 -7.66 -2.77
N PHE A 457 19.08 -7.40 -3.16
CA PHE A 457 19.44 -6.21 -3.93
C PHE A 457 18.68 -6.13 -5.27
N ASN A 458 18.61 -7.23 -6.01
CA ASN A 458 17.88 -7.30 -7.28
C ASN A 458 16.35 -7.25 -7.13
N LEU A 459 15.82 -7.37 -5.91
CA LEU A 459 14.39 -7.29 -5.57
C LEU A 459 13.97 -5.92 -5.00
N THR A 460 14.88 -5.15 -4.40
CA THR A 460 14.57 -3.98 -3.55
C THR A 460 14.62 -2.62 -4.27
N ARG A 461 14.63 -2.56 -5.60
CA ARG A 461 14.76 -1.29 -6.34
C ARG A 461 13.49 -0.92 -7.11
N THR A 462 12.62 -0.13 -6.47
CA THR A 462 11.63 0.80 -7.08
C THR A 462 11.26 1.84 -6.01
N GLU A 463 12.05 2.91 -5.89
CA GLU A 463 11.60 4.17 -5.31
C GLU A 463 11.83 5.25 -6.38
N SER A 464 10.83 5.42 -7.24
CA SER A 464 10.64 6.66 -8.00
C SER A 464 9.37 7.30 -7.47
N GLU A 465 9.46 8.58 -7.13
CA GLU A 465 8.51 9.27 -6.29
C GLU A 465 7.15 9.53 -6.98
N GLY A 466 6.10 9.43 -6.17
CA GLY A 466 4.69 9.32 -6.55
C GLY A 466 3.94 10.60 -6.92
N SER A 467 4.37 11.36 -7.93
CA SER A 467 3.49 12.37 -8.55
C SER A 467 3.74 12.53 -10.05
N GLY A 468 2.66 12.45 -10.85
CA GLY A 468 2.75 12.50 -12.31
C GLY A 468 3.06 13.89 -12.91
N GLY A 469 2.91 14.98 -12.14
CA GLY A 469 3.20 16.35 -12.61
C GLY A 469 2.07 17.06 -13.37
N HIS A 470 0.82 16.60 -13.22
CA HIS A 470 -0.34 17.20 -13.87
C HIS A 470 -0.78 18.47 -13.11
N LEU A 471 -0.79 19.65 -13.77
CA LEU A 471 -1.39 20.86 -13.22
C LEU A 471 -2.71 21.16 -13.93
N LYS A 472 -3.74 20.41 -13.54
CA LYS A 472 -5.05 20.40 -14.16
C LYS A 472 -6.11 20.94 -13.18
N PRO A 473 -6.75 22.09 -13.45
CA PRO A 473 -7.95 22.50 -12.72
C PRO A 473 -9.13 21.60 -13.09
N ASP A 474 -10.14 21.47 -12.23
CA ASP A 474 -11.45 20.90 -12.57
C ASP A 474 -12.47 22.02 -12.81
N PRO A 475 -12.52 22.60 -14.03
CA PRO A 475 -13.43 23.69 -14.34
C PRO A 475 -14.89 23.23 -14.50
N LEU A 476 -15.17 21.93 -14.43
CA LEU A 476 -16.44 21.34 -14.84
C LEU A 476 -17.13 20.55 -13.73
N SER A 477 -16.61 19.35 -13.41
CA SER A 477 -17.36 18.35 -12.67
C SER A 477 -17.50 18.78 -11.21
N ARG A 478 -16.43 19.28 -10.62
CA ARG A 478 -16.47 19.86 -9.27
C ARG A 478 -17.31 21.14 -9.22
N ALA A 479 -17.16 22.03 -10.20
CA ALA A 479 -17.94 23.26 -10.27
C ALA A 479 -19.46 22.99 -10.37
N ALA A 480 -19.87 22.04 -11.21
CA ALA A 480 -21.26 21.64 -11.37
C ALA A 480 -21.82 21.02 -10.08
N SER A 481 -21.06 20.15 -9.41
CA SER A 481 -21.47 19.54 -8.14
C SER A 481 -21.58 20.56 -7.00
N VAL A 482 -20.62 21.48 -6.89
CA VAL A 482 -20.63 22.55 -5.89
C VAL A 482 -21.76 23.55 -6.17
N LEU A 483 -22.07 23.81 -7.44
CA LEU A 483 -23.19 24.67 -7.84
C LEU A 483 -24.53 24.12 -7.34
N GLU A 484 -24.73 22.81 -7.41
CA GLU A 484 -25.94 22.17 -6.90
C GLU A 484 -26.03 22.21 -5.37
N THR A 485 -24.91 21.96 -4.70
CA THR A 485 -24.88 21.73 -3.25
C THR A 485 -24.70 23.01 -2.43
N HIS A 486 -23.98 24.00 -2.97
CA HIS A 486 -23.55 25.21 -2.25
C HIS A 486 -23.88 26.52 -3.01
N GLY A 487 -24.50 26.42 -4.18
CA GLY A 487 -24.94 27.55 -4.98
C GLY A 487 -23.82 28.21 -5.80
N ARG A 488 -24.23 29.19 -6.62
CA ARG A 488 -23.38 29.82 -7.65
C ARG A 488 -22.11 30.47 -7.09
N ALA A 489 -22.21 31.22 -6.01
CA ALA A 489 -21.07 31.98 -5.49
C ALA A 489 -19.92 31.07 -5.05
N VAL A 490 -20.23 29.95 -4.41
CA VAL A 490 -19.22 28.96 -3.99
C VAL A 490 -18.66 28.20 -5.19
N ALA A 491 -19.52 27.82 -6.14
CA ALA A 491 -19.10 27.16 -7.38
C ALA A 491 -18.12 28.02 -8.20
N GLU A 492 -18.42 29.31 -8.35
CA GLU A 492 -17.55 30.28 -9.00
C GLU A 492 -16.22 30.40 -8.27
N HIS A 493 -16.24 30.48 -6.94
CA HIS A 493 -15.02 30.59 -6.15
C HIS A 493 -14.15 29.34 -6.30
N VAL A 494 -14.71 28.12 -6.18
CA VAL A 494 -13.96 26.87 -6.34
C VAL A 494 -13.37 26.76 -7.74
N ALA A 495 -14.20 26.97 -8.77
CA ALA A 495 -13.77 26.86 -10.16
C ALA A 495 -12.66 27.87 -10.51
N THR A 496 -12.80 29.12 -10.07
CA THR A 496 -11.78 30.16 -10.32
C THR A 496 -10.54 29.97 -9.47
N PHE A 497 -10.66 29.49 -8.23
CA PHE A 497 -9.52 29.22 -7.36
C PHE A 497 -8.59 28.18 -7.99
N GLU A 498 -9.14 27.05 -8.45
CA GLU A 498 -8.35 26.02 -9.12
C GLU A 498 -7.75 26.51 -10.44
N ALA A 499 -8.53 27.21 -11.27
CA ALA A 499 -8.04 27.75 -12.53
C ALA A 499 -6.88 28.74 -12.33
N ARG A 500 -6.96 29.60 -11.30
CA ARG A 500 -5.90 30.57 -10.97
C ARG A 500 -4.60 29.92 -10.46
N GLN A 501 -4.63 28.67 -9.98
CA GLN A 501 -3.41 27.98 -9.57
C GLN A 501 -2.46 27.75 -10.75
N VAL A 502 -2.99 27.54 -11.96
CA VAL A 502 -2.17 27.41 -13.17
C VAL A 502 -1.36 28.69 -13.40
N ASP A 503 -2.01 29.85 -13.34
CA ASP A 503 -1.36 31.15 -13.48
C ASP A 503 -0.43 31.47 -12.30
N ALA A 504 -0.82 31.13 -11.07
CA ALA A 504 -0.01 31.36 -9.88
C ALA A 504 1.31 30.57 -9.92
N ILE A 505 1.27 29.30 -10.34
CA ILE A 505 2.47 28.48 -10.50
C ILE A 505 3.30 28.98 -11.68
N LYS A 506 2.68 29.38 -12.80
CA LYS A 506 3.38 30.00 -13.93
C LYS A 506 4.15 31.26 -13.50
N ASP A 507 3.50 32.14 -12.75
CA ASP A 507 4.12 33.36 -12.24
C ASP A 507 5.22 33.05 -11.22
N LEU A 508 5.01 32.05 -10.35
CA LEU A 508 6.03 31.57 -9.43
C LEU A 508 7.26 31.05 -10.19
N VAL A 509 7.07 30.15 -11.16
CA VAL A 509 8.15 29.57 -11.97
C VAL A 509 8.92 30.67 -12.70
N ARG A 510 8.23 31.68 -13.24
CA ARG A 510 8.86 32.81 -13.93
C ARG A 510 9.61 33.73 -12.98
N ARG A 511 9.01 34.09 -11.84
CA ARG A 511 9.60 34.99 -10.85
C ARG A 511 10.81 34.36 -10.18
N GLU A 512 10.69 33.08 -9.86
CA GLU A 512 11.72 32.35 -9.14
C GLU A 512 12.73 31.67 -10.07
N HIS A 513 12.50 31.67 -11.38
CA HIS A 513 13.32 30.99 -12.38
C HIS A 513 13.48 29.49 -12.11
N CYS A 514 12.37 28.82 -11.75
CA CYS A 514 12.38 27.38 -11.47
C CYS A 514 12.58 26.55 -12.75
N ASP A 515 13.63 25.75 -12.81
CA ASP A 515 13.83 24.76 -13.89
C ASP A 515 13.03 23.48 -13.63
N CYS A 516 11.72 23.51 -13.90
CA CYS A 516 10.80 22.42 -13.61
C CYS A 516 9.99 21.95 -14.81
N ASP A 517 10.50 22.05 -16.04
CA ASP A 517 9.80 21.66 -17.27
C ASP A 517 8.37 22.22 -17.37
N PHE A 518 8.14 23.44 -16.88
CA PHE A 518 6.81 24.03 -16.90
C PHE A 518 6.37 24.33 -18.32
N GLU A 519 5.26 23.74 -18.73
CA GLU A 519 4.66 23.95 -20.05
C GLU A 519 3.15 24.15 -19.92
N GLU A 520 2.67 25.25 -20.47
CA GLU A 520 1.24 25.49 -20.63
C GLU A 520 0.72 24.59 -21.74
N THR A 521 -0.38 23.89 -21.47
CA THR A 521 -0.96 22.92 -22.42
C THR A 521 -2.48 22.94 -22.33
N ARG A 522 -3.13 22.02 -23.04
CA ARG A 522 -4.54 21.71 -22.87
C ARG A 522 -4.66 20.30 -22.34
N VAL A 523 -5.74 20.06 -21.60
CA VAL A 523 -6.18 18.71 -21.29
C VAL A 523 -7.26 18.31 -22.27
N THR A 524 -7.14 17.11 -22.84
CA THR A 524 -8.19 16.42 -23.58
C THR A 524 -8.76 15.31 -22.70
N ASP A 525 -9.97 15.53 -22.18
CA ASP A 525 -10.66 14.62 -21.28
C ASP A 525 -11.70 13.80 -22.07
N VAL A 526 -11.42 12.51 -22.24
CA VAL A 526 -12.10 11.56 -23.15
C VAL A 526 -13.00 10.64 -22.35
N CYS A 527 -14.25 10.47 -22.78
CA CYS A 527 -15.25 9.61 -22.15
C CYS A 527 -15.63 8.45 -23.08
N PHE A 528 -15.60 7.21 -22.55
CA PHE A 528 -15.86 5.98 -23.30
C PHE A 528 -17.29 5.43 -23.17
N TYR A 529 -18.14 6.03 -22.33
CA TYR A 529 -19.47 5.53 -22.01
C TYR A 529 -20.56 6.60 -22.18
N GLU A 530 -21.76 6.15 -22.55
CA GLU A 530 -22.85 7.03 -22.97
C GLU A 530 -23.43 7.88 -21.84
N ALA A 531 -23.66 7.27 -20.68
CA ALA A 531 -24.15 7.97 -19.50
C ALA A 531 -23.20 9.11 -19.07
N GLY A 532 -21.89 8.88 -19.17
CA GLY A 532 -20.85 9.87 -18.86
C GLY A 532 -20.86 11.04 -19.84
N ARG A 533 -20.96 10.76 -21.15
CA ARG A 533 -21.14 11.79 -22.19
C ARG A 533 -22.32 12.70 -21.87
N ASP A 534 -23.47 12.10 -21.59
CA ASP A 534 -24.71 12.85 -21.40
C ASP A 534 -24.68 13.67 -20.10
N ARG A 535 -24.06 13.13 -19.05
CA ARG A 535 -23.77 13.85 -17.80
C ARG A 535 -22.81 15.02 -18.01
N ILE A 536 -21.66 14.81 -18.64
CA ILE A 536 -20.66 15.85 -18.93
C ILE A 536 -21.29 16.99 -19.72
N ARG A 537 -22.09 16.66 -20.75
CA ARG A 537 -22.83 17.65 -21.54
C ARG A 537 -23.80 18.45 -20.67
N ALA A 538 -24.55 17.78 -19.79
CA ALA A 538 -25.47 18.43 -18.88
C ALA A 538 -24.75 19.34 -17.88
N ASP A 539 -23.61 18.91 -17.34
CA ASP A 539 -22.81 19.69 -16.40
C ASP A 539 -22.23 20.95 -17.06
N ILE A 540 -21.73 20.85 -18.30
CA ILE A 540 -21.26 22.01 -19.07
C ILE A 540 -22.40 23.00 -19.29
N ALA A 541 -23.57 22.52 -19.70
CA ALA A 541 -24.75 23.35 -19.90
C ALA A 541 -25.19 24.03 -18.59
N LYS A 542 -25.09 23.32 -17.46
CA LYS A 542 -25.46 23.82 -16.13
C LYS A 542 -24.54 24.96 -15.68
N ILE A 543 -23.22 24.77 -15.75
CA ILE A 543 -22.27 25.82 -15.35
C ILE A 543 -22.29 27.02 -16.31
N ALA A 544 -22.55 26.78 -17.61
CA ALA A 544 -22.72 27.86 -18.57
C ALA A 544 -24.00 28.67 -18.30
N LYS A 545 -25.12 28.00 -18.00
CA LYS A 545 -26.38 28.65 -17.63
C LYS A 545 -26.25 29.46 -16.34
N ALA A 546 -25.44 28.99 -15.40
CA ALA A 546 -25.15 29.69 -14.15
C ALA A 546 -24.09 30.80 -14.30
N ASP A 547 -23.58 31.08 -15.51
CA ASP A 547 -22.53 32.07 -15.78
C ASP A 547 -21.32 31.89 -14.85
N ILE A 548 -20.83 30.65 -14.75
CA ILE A 548 -19.56 30.31 -14.10
C ILE A 548 -18.43 30.63 -15.08
N SER A 549 -17.43 31.38 -14.64
CA SER A 549 -16.43 31.98 -15.53
C SER A 549 -15.59 30.96 -16.30
N THR A 550 -15.30 29.81 -15.70
CA THR A 550 -14.51 28.73 -16.32
C THR A 550 -15.23 28.04 -17.48
N ALA A 551 -16.56 28.14 -17.56
CA ALA A 551 -17.37 27.48 -18.59
C ALA A 551 -16.97 27.90 -20.02
N LYS A 552 -16.53 29.16 -20.20
CA LYS A 552 -16.13 29.71 -21.51
C LYS A 552 -14.87 29.05 -22.10
N GLY A 553 -14.02 28.45 -21.25
CA GLY A 553 -12.77 27.81 -21.66
C GLY A 553 -12.92 26.36 -22.14
N ILE A 554 -14.11 25.77 -21.96
CA ILE A 554 -14.38 24.36 -22.23
C ILE A 554 -14.93 24.20 -23.64
N LYS A 555 -14.27 23.36 -24.45
CA LYS A 555 -14.77 22.94 -25.76
C LYS A 555 -15.21 21.48 -25.68
N PHE A 556 -16.48 21.20 -25.97
CA PHE A 556 -17.05 19.85 -25.93
C PHE A 556 -17.30 19.32 -27.34
N THR A 557 -16.90 18.08 -27.59
CA THR A 557 -17.09 17.36 -28.86
C THR A 557 -17.69 15.99 -28.56
N SER A 558 -18.60 15.49 -29.41
CA SER A 558 -19.26 14.20 -29.22
C SER A 558 -19.54 13.48 -30.53
N GLY A 559 -19.81 12.17 -30.46
CA GLY A 559 -20.04 11.35 -31.65
C GLY A 559 -18.73 10.99 -32.35
N SER A 560 -18.78 10.73 -33.66
CA SER A 560 -17.59 10.31 -34.44
C SER A 560 -16.47 11.36 -34.45
N GLU A 561 -16.81 12.65 -34.31
CA GLU A 561 -15.84 13.74 -34.22
C GLU A 561 -14.99 13.66 -32.94
N ALA A 562 -15.50 13.03 -31.86
CA ALA A 562 -14.76 12.93 -30.61
C ALA A 562 -13.48 12.09 -30.75
N GLU A 563 -13.52 11.03 -31.57
CA GLU A 563 -12.33 10.20 -31.85
C GLU A 563 -11.33 10.93 -32.75
N GLU A 564 -11.79 11.78 -33.66
CA GLU A 564 -10.93 12.60 -34.53
C GLU A 564 -10.23 13.69 -33.74
N VAL A 565 -10.96 14.39 -32.87
CA VAL A 565 -10.41 15.47 -32.02
C VAL A 565 -9.49 14.93 -30.93
N SER A 566 -9.85 13.81 -30.29
CA SER A 566 -9.01 13.23 -29.23
C SER A 566 -7.85 12.39 -29.75
N GLY A 567 -7.98 11.79 -30.94
CA GLY A 567 -7.05 10.78 -31.44
C GLY A 567 -7.17 9.43 -30.73
N VAL A 568 -8.26 9.19 -29.98
CA VAL A 568 -8.46 8.01 -29.13
C VAL A 568 -9.59 7.13 -29.67
N TRP A 569 -9.35 5.82 -29.75
CA TRP A 569 -10.32 4.84 -30.21
C TRP A 569 -11.47 4.64 -29.21
N GLY A 570 -12.72 4.65 -29.69
CA GLY A 570 -13.91 4.37 -28.87
C GLY A 570 -14.45 5.58 -28.11
N ALA A 571 -13.91 6.78 -28.31
CA ALA A 571 -14.36 7.99 -27.65
C ALA A 571 -15.83 8.30 -27.99
N LYS A 572 -16.68 8.40 -26.97
CA LYS A 572 -18.09 8.83 -27.11
C LYS A 572 -18.24 10.35 -27.05
N SER A 573 -17.38 10.98 -26.26
CA SER A 573 -17.19 12.42 -26.23
C SER A 573 -15.79 12.76 -25.72
N CYS A 574 -15.34 13.97 -26.02
CA CYS A 574 -14.18 14.56 -25.39
C CYS A 574 -14.44 16.04 -25.10
N HIS A 575 -13.74 16.58 -24.12
CA HIS A 575 -13.76 18.01 -23.87
C HIS A 575 -12.36 18.53 -23.53
N THR A 576 -12.09 19.77 -23.95
CA THR A 576 -10.77 20.37 -23.80
C THR A 576 -10.81 21.71 -23.07
N TYR A 577 -9.80 21.95 -22.24
CA TYR A 577 -9.61 23.20 -21.50
C TYR A 577 -8.12 23.42 -21.16
N SER A 578 -7.80 24.64 -20.74
CA SER A 578 -6.42 25.04 -20.41
C SER A 578 -5.91 24.34 -19.15
N ALA A 579 -4.65 23.95 -19.17
CA ALA A 579 -3.94 23.33 -18.06
C ALA A 579 -2.44 23.64 -18.17
N ALA A 580 -1.64 23.09 -17.27
CA ALA A 580 -0.19 23.04 -17.44
C ALA A 580 0.35 21.68 -16.99
N ARG A 581 1.61 21.44 -17.32
CA ARG A 581 2.38 20.28 -16.86
C ARG A 581 3.75 20.75 -16.40
N LEU A 582 4.34 20.02 -15.46
CA LEU A 582 5.65 20.32 -14.92
C LEU A 582 6.30 19.08 -14.31
N TRP A 583 7.59 19.16 -14.01
CA TRP A 583 8.30 18.20 -13.17
C TRP A 583 8.10 18.57 -11.68
N PRO A 584 7.29 17.82 -10.91
CA PRO A 584 6.90 18.22 -9.55
C PRO A 584 8.08 18.23 -8.57
N TYR A 585 8.93 17.21 -8.60
CA TYR A 585 10.13 17.15 -7.76
C TYR A 585 11.08 18.33 -7.99
N ARG A 586 11.38 18.69 -9.24
CA ARG A 586 12.23 19.84 -9.56
C ARG A 586 11.66 21.15 -9.06
N LEU A 587 10.33 21.34 -9.18
CA LEU A 587 9.66 22.52 -8.62
C LEU A 587 9.86 22.58 -7.10
N VAL A 588 9.56 21.50 -6.39
CA VAL A 588 9.65 21.46 -4.91
C VAL A 588 11.10 21.58 -4.45
N ALA A 589 12.04 20.88 -5.08
CA ALA A 589 13.46 20.95 -4.76
C ALA A 589 14.00 22.38 -4.91
N HIS A 590 13.65 23.06 -6.01
CA HIS A 590 14.05 24.45 -6.24
C HIS A 590 13.44 25.41 -5.19
N LEU A 591 12.17 25.23 -4.83
CA LEU A 591 11.54 26.03 -3.77
C LEU A 591 12.18 25.76 -2.40
N LEU A 592 12.49 24.50 -2.08
CA LEU A 592 13.16 24.11 -0.84
C LEU A 592 14.55 24.71 -0.73
N GLU A 593 15.35 24.65 -1.81
CA GLU A 593 16.67 25.28 -1.87
C GLU A 593 16.59 26.76 -1.51
N LYS A 594 15.62 27.49 -2.08
CA LYS A 594 15.41 28.90 -1.76
C LYS A 594 15.04 29.14 -0.31
N VAL A 595 14.06 28.42 0.24
CA VAL A 595 13.63 28.67 1.63
C VAL A 595 14.69 28.23 2.64
N VAL A 596 15.49 27.20 2.35
CA VAL A 596 16.66 26.84 3.17
C VAL A 596 17.68 27.97 3.16
N SER A 597 17.94 28.59 2.00
CA SER A 597 18.81 29.78 1.93
C SER A 597 18.27 31.00 2.71
N MET A 598 16.96 31.02 2.98
CA MET A 598 16.30 32.03 3.83
C MET A 598 16.31 31.66 5.32
N GLY A 599 16.95 30.56 5.71
CA GLY A 599 17.09 30.11 7.10
C GLY A 599 16.06 29.08 7.57
N VAL A 600 15.27 28.49 6.66
CA VAL A 600 14.42 27.35 7.03
C VAL A 600 15.28 26.15 7.36
N ASN A 601 15.09 25.62 8.57
CA ASN A 601 15.75 24.40 9.01
C ASN A 601 15.02 23.17 8.45
N LEU A 602 15.55 22.58 7.38
CA LEU A 602 15.02 21.38 6.75
C LEU A 602 15.56 20.11 7.41
N GLN A 603 14.66 19.23 7.86
CA GLN A 603 15.00 17.92 8.41
C GLN A 603 14.42 16.81 7.52
N THR A 604 15.28 16.13 6.75
CA THR A 604 14.91 14.96 5.95
C THR A 604 15.13 13.67 6.74
N ASN A 605 14.53 12.55 6.30
CA ASN A 605 14.64 11.24 6.97
C ASN A 605 14.33 11.28 8.48
N THR A 606 13.43 12.19 8.87
CA THR A 606 13.10 12.46 10.28
C THR A 606 11.59 12.31 10.44
N PRO A 607 11.06 11.08 10.41
CA PRO A 607 9.63 10.85 10.54
C PRO A 607 9.18 11.33 11.92
N VAL A 608 8.11 12.13 11.93
CA VAL A 608 7.41 12.50 13.15
C VAL A 608 6.62 11.28 13.61
N SER A 609 6.83 10.86 14.85
CA SER A 609 6.15 9.70 15.44
C SER A 609 4.91 10.09 16.24
N SER A 610 4.89 11.28 16.83
CA SER A 610 3.72 11.81 17.55
C SER A 610 3.84 13.31 17.78
N VAL A 611 2.70 13.96 18.05
CA VAL A 611 2.61 15.35 18.47
C VAL A 611 1.79 15.44 19.75
N SER A 612 2.23 16.21 20.73
CA SER A 612 1.52 16.43 21.99
C SER A 612 1.60 17.90 22.43
N ALA A 613 0.72 18.32 23.34
CA ALA A 613 0.89 19.61 24.03
C ALA A 613 2.07 19.51 25.02
N ALA A 614 2.82 20.60 25.19
CA ALA A 614 3.96 20.65 26.12
C ALA A 614 3.51 20.71 27.60
N ASP A 615 2.32 21.26 27.84
CA ASP A 615 1.68 21.36 29.15
C ASP A 615 0.16 21.25 28.97
N GLU A 616 -0.45 20.24 29.59
CA GLU A 616 -1.89 19.96 29.50
C GLU A 616 -2.74 21.10 30.07
N SER A 617 -2.17 21.94 30.96
CA SER A 617 -2.90 23.00 31.65
C SER A 617 -2.98 24.32 30.86
N THR A 618 -2.01 24.59 29.98
CA THR A 618 -1.89 25.87 29.25
C THR A 618 -2.09 25.75 27.74
N LYS A 619 -1.81 24.59 27.11
CA LYS A 619 -1.92 24.36 25.64
C LYS A 619 -1.19 25.38 24.74
N ASP A 620 -0.25 26.16 25.27
CA ASP A 620 0.39 27.26 24.53
C ASP A 620 1.56 26.83 23.63
N ARG A 621 2.04 25.59 23.77
CA ARG A 621 3.17 25.04 23.00
C ARG A 621 2.95 23.56 22.65
N TRP A 622 3.50 23.17 21.51
CA TRP A 622 3.45 21.83 20.94
C TRP A 622 4.83 21.17 21.01
N VAL A 623 4.85 19.87 21.28
CA VAL A 623 6.02 19.00 21.24
C VAL A 623 5.85 18.03 20.06
N VAL A 624 6.80 18.06 19.14
CA VAL A 624 6.86 17.18 17.97
C VAL A 624 7.94 16.13 18.23
N ASN A 625 7.55 14.86 18.35
CA ASN A 625 8.45 13.76 18.65
C ASN A 625 8.93 13.08 17.38
N THR A 626 10.22 12.78 17.31
CA THR A 626 10.85 12.09 16.18
C THR A 626 11.86 11.08 16.72
N SER A 627 12.33 10.15 15.88
CA SER A 627 13.42 9.23 16.24
C SER A 627 14.76 9.93 16.53
N ARG A 628 14.91 11.20 16.14
CA ARG A 628 16.13 12.00 16.34
C ARG A 628 16.03 12.98 17.51
N GLY A 629 14.93 12.94 18.26
CA GLY A 629 14.63 13.84 19.38
C GLY A 629 13.33 14.63 19.16
N SER A 630 12.98 15.43 20.17
CA SER A 630 11.75 16.22 20.18
C SER A 630 12.02 17.70 19.93
N VAL A 631 11.10 18.38 19.25
CA VAL A 631 11.15 19.82 18.97
C VAL A 631 9.92 20.49 19.57
N GLU A 632 10.13 21.59 20.30
CA GLU A 632 9.03 22.38 20.83
C GLU A 632 8.75 23.62 19.97
N THR A 633 7.49 23.92 19.71
CA THR A 633 7.07 25.09 18.92
C THR A 633 5.79 25.72 19.48
N SER A 634 5.63 27.04 19.32
CA SER A 634 4.36 27.72 19.60
C SER A 634 3.35 27.56 18.46
N THR A 635 3.81 27.23 17.26
CA THR A 635 2.96 27.12 16.06
C THR A 635 3.32 25.87 15.29
N LEU A 636 2.30 25.06 14.99
CA LEU A 636 2.44 23.81 14.25
C LEU A 636 1.58 23.86 12.99
N ILE A 637 2.19 23.54 11.84
CA ILE A 637 1.51 23.47 10.55
C ILE A 637 1.66 22.04 10.02
N TYR A 638 0.55 21.35 9.83
CA TYR A 638 0.52 20.03 9.21
C TYR A 638 0.47 20.19 7.68
N ALA A 639 1.52 19.75 6.99
CA ALA A 639 1.62 19.73 5.53
C ALA A 639 1.89 18.30 5.01
N THR A 640 1.27 17.31 5.65
CA THR A 640 1.60 15.87 5.53
C THR A 640 0.72 15.09 4.55
N ASN A 641 -0.22 15.75 3.87
CA ASN A 641 -1.11 15.15 2.88
C ASN A 641 -1.75 13.82 3.40
N GLY A 642 -1.59 12.69 2.70
CA GLY A 642 -2.17 11.41 3.11
C GLY A 642 -1.65 10.81 4.40
N TYR A 643 -0.54 11.31 4.94
CA TYR A 643 0.01 10.86 6.22
C TYR A 643 -0.57 11.63 7.42
N THR A 644 -1.46 12.60 7.19
CA THR A 644 -2.00 13.47 8.25
C THR A 644 -2.76 12.69 9.32
N SER A 645 -3.49 11.64 8.93
CA SER A 645 -4.23 10.76 9.85
C SER A 645 -3.34 10.03 10.86
N ALA A 646 -2.06 9.84 10.55
CA ALA A 646 -1.10 9.22 11.47
C ALA A 646 -0.63 10.16 12.59
N LEU A 647 -0.71 11.48 12.37
CA LEU A 647 -0.25 12.50 13.32
C LEU A 647 -1.39 13.24 14.03
N VAL A 648 -2.55 13.34 13.37
CA VAL A 648 -3.74 14.06 13.84
C VAL A 648 -4.88 13.05 13.95
N PRO A 649 -5.13 12.48 15.15
CA PRO A 649 -6.15 11.45 15.35
C PRO A 649 -7.54 11.87 14.84
N GLU A 650 -7.88 13.15 14.92
CA GLU A 650 -9.15 13.73 14.45
C GLU A 650 -9.32 13.66 12.91
N MET A 651 -8.23 13.36 12.19
CA MET A 651 -8.19 13.19 10.74
C MET A 651 -8.17 11.71 10.31
N LYS A 652 -8.09 10.75 11.24
CA LYS A 652 -8.02 9.30 10.94
C LYS A 652 -9.17 8.81 10.06
N GLU A 653 -10.36 9.37 10.24
CA GLU A 653 -11.57 9.08 9.47
C GLU A 653 -11.94 10.17 8.45
N LYS A 654 -11.00 11.08 8.15
CA LYS A 654 -11.21 12.20 7.22
C LYS A 654 -10.19 12.22 6.11
N VAL A 655 -9.01 11.66 6.34
CA VAL A 655 -7.90 11.59 5.39
C VAL A 655 -7.43 10.14 5.37
N VAL A 656 -7.83 9.42 4.32
CA VAL A 656 -7.42 8.02 4.13
C VAL A 656 -6.27 7.99 3.12
N PRO A 657 -5.08 7.51 3.50
CA PRO A 657 -3.98 7.33 2.57
C PRO A 657 -4.33 6.27 1.54
N VAL A 658 -4.02 6.55 0.28
CA VAL A 658 -4.29 5.65 -0.84
C VAL A 658 -3.07 5.53 -1.72
N ARG A 659 -2.66 4.29 -1.97
CA ARG A 659 -1.60 3.98 -2.92
C ARG A 659 -2.16 4.05 -4.35
N GLY A 660 -1.61 4.95 -5.15
CA GLY A 660 -1.80 4.99 -6.60
C GLY A 660 -0.64 4.33 -7.32
N ILE A 661 -0.85 3.91 -8.58
CA ILE A 661 0.18 3.37 -9.45
C ILE A 661 0.34 4.24 -10.70
N VAL A 662 1.59 4.45 -11.09
CA VAL A 662 2.00 5.31 -12.20
C VAL A 662 3.10 4.61 -12.99
N ALA A 663 3.12 4.83 -14.30
CA ALA A 663 4.14 4.34 -15.19
C ALA A 663 4.70 5.44 -16.08
N ARG A 664 5.95 5.24 -16.50
CA ARG A 664 6.61 6.01 -17.56
C ARG A 664 6.64 5.14 -18.82
N LEU A 665 6.11 5.66 -19.90
CA LEU A 665 6.12 5.06 -21.22
C LEU A 665 7.11 5.80 -22.11
N ALA A 666 7.99 5.08 -22.80
CA ALA A 666 9.01 5.66 -23.67
C ALA A 666 9.26 4.82 -24.93
N GLY A 667 9.62 5.48 -26.02
CA GLY A 667 10.01 4.88 -27.30
C GLY A 667 10.86 5.87 -28.10
N GLU A 668 11.76 5.38 -28.95
CA GLU A 668 12.68 6.24 -29.73
C GLU A 668 11.93 6.97 -30.84
N ASN A 669 10.85 6.38 -31.38
CA ASN A 669 10.05 6.94 -32.47
C ASN A 669 8.59 7.19 -32.06
N ALA A 670 8.37 7.57 -30.80
CA ALA A 670 7.03 7.87 -30.30
C ALA A 670 6.40 9.04 -31.08
N PRO A 671 5.14 8.91 -31.56
CA PRO A 671 4.40 10.04 -32.10
C PRO A 671 4.30 11.18 -31.06
N LYS A 672 4.29 12.44 -31.53
CA LYS A 672 4.23 13.59 -30.61
C LYS A 672 2.80 13.83 -30.10
N MET A 673 2.66 14.00 -28.80
CA MET A 673 1.42 14.46 -28.16
C MET A 673 1.63 15.84 -27.55
N THR A 674 0.74 16.77 -27.88
CA THR A 674 0.76 18.14 -27.34
C THR A 674 -0.03 18.24 -26.05
N ASP A 675 -1.20 17.64 -26.04
CA ASP A 675 -2.17 17.73 -24.94
C ASP A 675 -1.86 16.69 -23.86
N SER A 676 -2.20 17.04 -22.62
CA SER A 676 -2.37 16.05 -21.56
C SER A 676 -3.72 15.36 -21.70
N TYR A 677 -3.87 14.14 -21.22
CA TYR A 677 -5.10 13.37 -21.40
C TYR A 677 -5.70 12.90 -20.08
N MET A 678 -7.03 12.77 -20.10
CA MET A 678 -7.78 11.98 -19.14
C MET A 678 -8.65 10.99 -19.90
N MET A 679 -8.67 9.75 -19.44
CA MET A 679 -9.36 8.64 -20.08
C MET A 679 -10.37 8.06 -19.11
N ARG A 680 -11.67 8.35 -19.32
CA ARG A 680 -12.75 8.00 -18.39
C ARG A 680 -13.56 6.80 -18.88
N PHE A 681 -13.36 5.68 -18.21
CA PHE A 681 -14.06 4.43 -18.48
C PHE A 681 -15.36 4.31 -17.68
N SER A 682 -15.42 4.95 -16.50
CA SER A 682 -16.63 5.12 -15.69
C SER A 682 -16.53 6.39 -14.82
N ASP A 683 -17.53 6.63 -13.97
CA ASP A 683 -17.51 7.73 -13.00
C ASP A 683 -16.38 7.58 -11.95
N TYR A 684 -15.85 6.37 -11.75
CA TYR A 684 -14.85 6.04 -10.72
C TYR A 684 -13.55 5.45 -11.26
N GLU A 685 -13.51 5.13 -12.56
CA GLU A 685 -12.37 4.54 -13.27
C GLU A 685 -11.89 5.50 -14.35
N TYR A 686 -10.71 6.05 -14.14
CA TYR A 686 -10.05 6.93 -15.09
C TYR A 686 -8.53 6.82 -15.00
N ASP A 687 -7.88 7.09 -16.12
CA ASP A 687 -6.43 7.23 -16.20
C ASP A 687 -6.09 8.66 -16.65
N TYR A 688 -4.92 9.15 -16.22
CA TYR A 688 -4.38 10.43 -16.67
C TYR A 688 -3.04 10.23 -17.35
N MET A 689 -2.73 11.10 -18.32
CA MET A 689 -1.52 11.01 -19.12
C MET A 689 -0.88 12.37 -19.34
N ILE A 690 0.43 12.43 -19.21
CA ILE A 690 1.21 13.66 -19.28
C ILE A 690 2.41 13.41 -20.19
N PRO A 691 2.39 13.90 -21.45
CA PRO A 691 3.56 13.87 -22.29
C PRO A 691 4.66 14.78 -21.71
N ARG A 692 5.91 14.38 -21.88
CA ARG A 692 7.09 15.09 -21.37
C ARG A 692 7.94 15.65 -22.52
N PRO A 693 8.75 16.70 -22.27
CA PRO A 693 9.59 17.30 -23.30
C PRO A 693 10.58 16.33 -23.97
N ASP A 694 10.97 15.27 -23.26
CA ASP A 694 11.85 14.21 -23.76
C ASP A 694 11.14 13.17 -24.66
N GLY A 695 9.84 13.33 -24.91
CA GLY A 695 9.03 12.42 -25.73
C GLY A 695 8.41 11.24 -24.97
N SER A 696 8.73 11.08 -23.68
CA SER A 696 8.09 10.08 -22.82
C SER A 696 6.69 10.53 -22.38
N ILE A 697 5.90 9.58 -21.87
CA ILE A 697 4.55 9.83 -21.36
C ILE A 697 4.46 9.24 -19.96
N VAL A 698 4.06 10.06 -18.99
CA VAL A 698 3.72 9.57 -17.66
C VAL A 698 2.22 9.25 -17.64
N VAL A 699 1.86 8.00 -17.31
CA VAL A 699 0.48 7.53 -17.24
C VAL A 699 0.20 7.02 -15.83
N GLY A 700 -0.84 7.51 -15.18
CA GLY A 700 -1.30 7.00 -13.89
C GLY A 700 -2.75 6.58 -13.96
N GLY A 701 -3.13 5.53 -13.22
CA GLY A 701 -4.45 4.92 -13.33
C GLY A 701 -4.43 3.41 -13.07
N GLY A 702 -5.17 2.63 -13.85
CA GLY A 702 -5.19 1.16 -13.72
C GLY A 702 -6.06 0.62 -12.59
N ARG A 703 -6.97 1.45 -12.08
CA ARG A 703 -7.80 1.13 -10.91
C ARG A 703 -8.52 -0.20 -11.03
N ARG A 704 -9.03 -0.53 -12.21
CA ARG A 704 -9.77 -1.78 -12.47
C ARG A 704 -9.01 -3.05 -12.10
N ASP A 705 -7.69 -3.04 -12.22
CA ASP A 705 -6.86 -4.23 -12.04
C ASP A 705 -6.47 -4.47 -10.58
N TYR A 706 -6.63 -3.47 -9.71
CA TYR A 706 -6.30 -3.57 -8.28
C TYR A 706 -7.45 -3.20 -7.35
N TYR A 707 -8.58 -2.68 -7.86
CA TYR A 707 -9.65 -2.11 -7.05
C TYR A 707 -10.20 -3.07 -5.99
N LYS A 708 -10.21 -4.37 -6.30
CA LYS A 708 -10.74 -5.42 -5.40
C LYS A 708 -9.78 -5.75 -4.26
N ASP A 709 -8.49 -5.47 -4.43
CA ASP A 709 -7.43 -5.84 -3.49
C ASP A 709 -7.17 -4.67 -2.54
N LEU A 710 -8.13 -4.37 -1.66
CA LEU A 710 -8.11 -3.18 -0.79
C LEU A 710 -6.81 -3.06 0.01
N ASP A 711 -6.23 -4.17 0.47
CA ASP A 711 -4.97 -4.19 1.24
C ASP A 711 -3.75 -3.69 0.45
N GLU A 712 -3.83 -3.66 -0.89
CA GLU A 712 -2.76 -3.13 -1.73
C GLU A 712 -2.82 -1.62 -1.90
N TRP A 713 -3.96 -0.97 -1.64
CA TRP A 713 -4.17 0.43 -2.04
C TRP A 713 -4.99 1.32 -1.13
N PHE A 714 -5.86 0.79 -0.28
CA PHE A 714 -6.77 1.57 0.56
C PHE A 714 -6.32 1.56 2.03
N ASP A 715 -6.21 2.74 2.63
CA ASP A 715 -5.60 2.94 3.96
C ASP A 715 -4.14 2.41 4.03
N VAL A 716 -3.43 2.55 2.91
CA VAL A 716 -2.05 2.09 2.76
C VAL A 716 -1.16 3.31 2.63
N SER A 717 -0.23 3.46 3.57
CA SER A 717 0.76 4.55 3.60
C SER A 717 2.17 4.09 3.18
N ASP A 718 2.40 2.78 3.11
CA ASP A 718 3.61 2.21 2.53
C ASP A 718 3.51 2.31 1.00
N ASP A 719 4.42 2.98 0.31
CA ASP A 719 4.50 3.00 -1.15
C ASP A 719 5.76 2.32 -1.68
N SER A 720 6.46 1.56 -0.84
CA SER A 720 7.68 0.81 -1.22
C SER A 720 7.41 -0.41 -2.11
N ARG A 721 6.14 -0.75 -2.33
CA ARG A 721 5.70 -1.92 -3.11
C ARG A 721 4.78 -1.51 -4.23
N LEU A 722 5.01 -2.10 -5.40
CA LEU A 722 4.06 -2.07 -6.50
C LEU A 722 2.80 -2.84 -6.16
N MET A 723 1.72 -2.51 -6.86
CA MET A 723 0.44 -3.19 -6.77
C MET A 723 0.42 -4.30 -7.83
N ASP A 724 0.33 -5.55 -7.38
CA ASP A 724 0.64 -6.71 -8.22
C ASP A 724 -0.40 -6.91 -9.33
N GLY A 725 -1.67 -6.62 -9.05
CA GLY A 725 -2.76 -6.69 -10.03
C GLY A 725 -2.56 -5.76 -11.23
N ALA A 726 -2.02 -4.55 -11.00
CA ALA A 726 -1.91 -3.51 -12.02
C ALA A 726 -0.48 -3.29 -12.55
N ARG A 727 0.50 -4.11 -12.14
CA ARG A 727 1.90 -3.97 -12.55
C ARG A 727 2.09 -3.90 -14.07
N ASN A 728 1.32 -4.71 -14.81
CA ASN A 728 1.42 -4.82 -16.27
C ASN A 728 0.30 -4.05 -17.00
N TYR A 729 -0.53 -3.28 -16.29
CA TYR A 729 -1.66 -2.56 -16.87
C TYR A 729 -1.24 -1.62 -18.02
N PHE A 730 -0.10 -0.96 -17.85
CA PHE A 730 0.41 0.05 -18.77
C PHE A 730 1.12 -0.54 -20.01
N ASP A 731 1.35 -1.86 -20.06
CA ASP A 731 2.07 -2.50 -21.16
C ASP A 731 1.29 -2.43 -22.46
N GLY A 732 1.78 -1.71 -23.45
CA GLY A 732 1.08 -1.51 -24.72
C GLY A 732 -0.09 -0.52 -24.63
N TYR A 733 -0.15 0.30 -23.57
CA TYR A 733 -1.25 1.22 -23.32
C TYR A 733 -1.52 2.17 -24.51
N MET A 734 -0.47 2.79 -25.05
CA MET A 734 -0.60 3.69 -26.20
C MET A 734 -1.17 2.98 -27.43
N GLN A 735 -0.65 1.79 -27.73
CA GLN A 735 -1.03 0.98 -28.88
C GLN A 735 -2.50 0.55 -28.83
N ARG A 736 -3.04 0.31 -27.62
CA ARG A 736 -4.45 -0.09 -27.44
C ARG A 736 -5.44 1.06 -27.61
N HIS A 737 -5.03 2.27 -27.26
CA HIS A 737 -5.97 3.37 -27.06
C HIS A 737 -5.85 4.49 -28.10
N PHE A 738 -4.67 4.72 -28.67
CA PHE A 738 -4.44 5.87 -29.56
C PHE A 738 -4.31 5.49 -31.03
N ARG A 739 -4.93 6.31 -31.89
CA ARG A 739 -4.86 6.20 -33.35
C ARG A 739 -3.47 6.54 -33.87
N GLY A 740 -2.92 5.70 -34.72
CA GLY A 740 -1.57 5.89 -35.30
C GLY A 740 -0.44 5.46 -34.37
N TRP A 741 -0.77 4.90 -33.19
CA TRP A 741 0.21 4.37 -32.23
C TRP A 741 0.33 2.85 -32.30
N GLU A 742 -0.48 2.16 -33.12
CA GLU A 742 -0.59 0.70 -33.16
C GLU A 742 0.75 0.01 -33.44
N ASN A 743 1.60 0.65 -34.24
CA ASN A 743 2.94 0.15 -34.61
C ASN A 743 4.08 0.93 -33.92
N SER A 744 3.77 1.74 -32.90
CA SER A 744 4.79 2.51 -32.17
C SER A 744 5.66 1.59 -31.32
N ASP A 745 6.91 2.00 -31.10
CA ASP A 745 7.91 1.30 -30.29
C ASP A 745 7.81 1.61 -28.80
N VAL A 746 6.79 2.37 -28.39
CA VAL A 746 6.58 2.84 -27.01
C VAL A 746 6.31 1.66 -26.07
N ARG A 747 7.04 1.60 -24.96
CA ARG A 747 6.93 0.54 -23.95
C ARG A 747 6.92 1.13 -22.56
N THR A 748 6.36 0.39 -21.62
CA THR A 748 6.50 0.67 -20.19
C THR A 748 7.98 0.55 -19.80
N GLU A 749 8.57 1.65 -19.38
CA GLU A 749 9.97 1.73 -18.96
C GLU A 749 10.06 1.47 -17.45
N ASP A 750 9.25 2.21 -16.69
CA ASP A 750 9.21 2.15 -15.23
C ASP A 750 7.76 2.18 -14.74
N VAL A 751 7.53 1.51 -13.61
CA VAL A 751 6.27 1.54 -12.87
C VAL A 751 6.60 1.79 -11.41
N TRP A 752 5.83 2.66 -10.76
CA TRP A 752 5.99 3.00 -9.36
C TRP A 752 4.66 3.32 -8.69
N THR A 753 4.73 3.41 -7.38
CA THR A 753 3.59 3.71 -6.51
C THR A 753 3.81 5.02 -5.79
N GLY A 754 2.71 5.63 -5.35
CA GLY A 754 2.73 6.87 -4.58
C GLY A 754 1.53 6.99 -3.68
N ILE A 755 1.69 7.65 -2.53
CA ILE A 755 0.57 7.92 -1.63
C ILE A 755 -0.10 9.24 -1.99
N ILE A 756 -1.37 9.14 -2.37
CA ILE A 756 -2.33 10.23 -2.34
C ILE A 756 -3.23 10.05 -1.11
N CYS A 757 -4.18 10.95 -0.91
CA CYS A 757 -5.29 10.65 -0.02
C CYS A 757 -6.60 10.86 -0.73
N TYR A 758 -7.58 10.06 -0.34
CA TYR A 758 -8.94 10.54 -0.41
C TYR A 758 -9.23 11.21 0.91
N SER A 759 -9.74 12.43 0.82
CA SER A 759 -10.59 12.86 1.90
C SER A 759 -11.72 11.85 1.94
N GLN A 760 -11.89 11.19 3.09
CA GLN A 760 -13.18 10.63 3.37
C GLN A 760 -14.08 11.86 3.29
N PHE A 761 -14.82 11.96 2.18
CA PHE A 761 -16.17 12.47 2.32
C PHE A 761 -16.64 11.76 3.57
N LEU A 762 -16.93 12.49 4.65
CA LEU A 762 -17.88 12.04 5.66
C LEU A 762 -18.91 11.36 4.80
N ASN A 763 -18.83 10.02 4.68
CA ASN A 763 -19.59 9.38 3.63
C ASN A 763 -20.97 9.81 4.08
N MET A 764 -21.69 10.50 3.22
CA MET A 764 -23.09 10.68 3.50
C MET A 764 -23.60 9.25 3.39
N VAL A 765 -23.53 8.51 4.50
CA VAL A 765 -24.08 7.19 4.67
C VAL A 765 -25.54 7.50 4.89
N LEU A 766 -26.15 7.99 3.81
CA LEU A 766 -27.58 8.10 3.67
C LEU A 766 -28.05 6.77 3.10
N PRO A 767 -29.26 6.34 3.48
CA PRO A 767 -29.88 5.20 2.82
C PRO A 767 -29.90 5.41 1.30
N THR A 768 -29.54 4.37 0.55
CA THR A 768 -29.63 4.40 -0.92
C THR A 768 -31.02 4.82 -1.37
N ALA A 769 -31.09 5.66 -2.41
CA ALA A 769 -32.37 6.16 -2.92
C ALA A 769 -33.25 5.06 -3.53
N ASN A 770 -32.62 4.06 -4.18
CA ASN A 770 -33.28 2.99 -4.92
C ASN A 770 -32.93 1.60 -4.34
N PRO A 771 -33.40 1.26 -3.14
CA PRO A 771 -33.14 -0.04 -2.56
C PRO A 771 -34.00 -1.16 -3.22
N THR A 772 -33.66 -2.43 -2.96
CA THR A 772 -34.51 -3.57 -3.37
C THR A 772 -35.92 -3.44 -2.78
N LYS A 773 -36.92 -3.76 -3.59
CA LYS A 773 -38.32 -3.75 -3.18
C LYS A 773 -38.55 -4.82 -2.11
N SER A 774 -39.32 -4.52 -1.08
CA SER A 774 -39.60 -5.44 0.04
C SER A 774 -41.05 -5.89 0.03
N TYR A 775 -41.31 -7.18 0.25
CA TYR A 775 -42.67 -7.70 0.34
C TYR A 775 -43.51 -6.94 1.39
N TRP A 776 -42.92 -6.59 2.53
CA TRP A 776 -43.61 -5.88 3.61
C TRP A 776 -44.19 -4.53 3.18
N ILE A 777 -43.51 -3.87 2.25
CA ILE A 777 -43.88 -2.55 1.72
C ILE A 777 -44.81 -2.73 0.54
N GLU A 778 -44.44 -3.56 -0.44
CA GLU A 778 -45.16 -3.70 -1.71
C GLU A 778 -46.46 -4.50 -1.61
N ALA A 779 -46.64 -5.31 -0.56
CA ALA A 779 -47.91 -5.99 -0.27
C ALA A 779 -48.81 -5.21 0.69
N ALA A 780 -48.32 -4.12 1.29
CA ALA A 780 -49.09 -3.28 2.18
C ALA A 780 -49.59 -2.02 1.45
N ASN A 781 -50.90 -1.75 1.56
CA ASN A 781 -51.44 -0.46 1.14
C ASN A 781 -51.47 0.48 2.35
N SER A 782 -50.71 1.57 2.32
CA SER A 782 -50.75 2.57 3.40
C SER A 782 -50.59 3.99 2.88
N PRO A 783 -51.46 4.94 3.31
CA PRO A 783 -51.36 6.34 2.91
C PRO A 783 -50.11 7.02 3.50
N LEU A 784 -49.51 6.45 4.55
CA LEU A 784 -48.36 7.06 5.22
C LEU A 784 -47.03 6.82 4.50
N ARG A 785 -46.97 5.95 3.49
CA ARG A 785 -45.74 5.57 2.76
C ARG A 785 -44.88 6.80 2.37
N ASN A 786 -45.52 7.77 1.73
CA ASN A 786 -44.88 9.00 1.25
C ASN A 786 -45.43 10.26 1.95
N PHE A 787 -46.05 10.11 3.12
CA PHE A 787 -46.80 11.18 3.75
C PHE A 787 -45.90 12.29 4.30
N ARG A 788 -46.40 13.52 4.16
CA ARG A 788 -45.83 14.74 4.73
C ARG A 788 -46.96 15.52 5.40
N SER A 789 -46.83 15.84 6.70
CA SER A 789 -47.84 16.62 7.43
C SER A 789 -47.98 18.04 6.90
N SER A 790 -46.90 18.61 6.36
CA SER A 790 -46.85 19.95 5.78
C SER A 790 -45.90 20.02 4.59
N GLU A 791 -46.20 20.91 3.64
CA GLU A 791 -45.35 21.15 2.46
C GLU A 791 -44.01 21.80 2.84
N ALA A 792 -44.04 22.82 3.69
CA ALA A 792 -42.85 23.42 4.29
C ALA A 792 -42.50 22.74 5.62
N LEU A 793 -41.22 22.75 5.98
CA LEU A 793 -40.77 22.32 7.30
C LEU A 793 -41.15 23.37 8.36
N PRO A 794 -41.48 22.95 9.59
CA PRO A 794 -41.63 23.90 10.68
C PRO A 794 -40.29 24.58 10.99
N GLU A 795 -40.31 25.87 11.32
CA GLU A 795 -39.09 26.60 11.69
C GLU A 795 -38.51 26.10 13.02
N GLU A 796 -39.40 25.78 13.97
CA GLU A 796 -39.05 25.34 15.31
C GLU A 796 -39.90 24.14 15.77
N THR A 797 -39.31 23.27 16.60
CA THR A 797 -39.98 22.10 17.19
C THR A 797 -39.42 21.80 18.58
N ASP A 798 -40.20 21.18 19.47
CA ASP A 798 -39.68 20.78 20.78
C ASP A 798 -38.75 19.56 20.63
N VAL A 799 -39.17 18.56 19.86
CA VAL A 799 -38.38 17.33 19.62
C VAL A 799 -38.28 17.04 18.13
N ALA A 800 -37.06 16.93 17.61
CA ALA A 800 -36.81 16.35 16.29
C ALA A 800 -36.42 14.87 16.43
N ILE A 801 -37.20 13.97 15.84
CA ILE A 801 -36.89 12.54 15.74
C ILE A 801 -36.35 12.28 14.34
N ILE A 802 -35.15 11.70 14.26
CA ILE A 802 -34.51 11.40 12.97
C ILE A 802 -34.60 9.89 12.75
N GLY A 803 -35.31 9.49 11.68
CA GLY A 803 -35.61 8.11 11.32
C GLY A 803 -37.09 7.75 11.54
N GLY A 804 -37.77 7.32 10.48
CA GLY A 804 -39.18 6.90 10.48
C GLY A 804 -39.38 5.38 10.57
N GLY A 805 -38.42 4.68 11.16
CA GLY A 805 -38.50 3.24 11.43
C GLY A 805 -39.17 2.91 12.76
N TYR A 806 -39.03 1.66 13.21
CA TYR A 806 -39.65 1.21 14.47
C TYR A 806 -39.26 2.06 15.67
N ALA A 807 -37.97 2.37 15.84
CA ALA A 807 -37.49 3.16 16.97
C ALA A 807 -38.08 4.58 16.98
N GLY A 808 -38.08 5.29 15.85
CA GLY A 808 -38.64 6.64 15.77
C GLY A 808 -40.15 6.68 15.99
N ALA A 809 -40.90 5.74 15.40
CA ALA A 809 -42.34 5.65 15.60
C ALA A 809 -42.71 5.29 17.05
N SER A 810 -41.97 4.38 17.68
CA SER A 810 -42.15 4.05 19.10
C SER A 810 -41.78 5.24 20.01
N THR A 811 -40.71 5.99 19.72
CA THR A 811 -40.37 7.19 20.48
C THR A 811 -41.47 8.25 20.37
N ALA A 812 -41.99 8.52 19.17
CA ALA A 812 -43.11 9.44 18.98
C ALA A 812 -44.37 8.99 19.75
N TYR A 813 -44.68 7.69 19.70
CA TYR A 813 -45.80 7.10 20.44
C TYR A 813 -45.64 7.24 21.95
N TRP A 814 -44.45 6.93 22.49
CA TRP A 814 -44.20 7.06 23.92
C TRP A 814 -44.21 8.51 24.38
N ILE A 815 -43.62 9.45 23.63
CA ILE A 815 -43.73 10.88 23.97
C ILE A 815 -45.20 11.28 24.14
N ASN A 816 -46.07 10.86 23.21
CA ASN A 816 -47.50 11.12 23.29
C ASN A 816 -48.17 10.44 24.50
N LYS A 817 -47.86 9.17 24.80
CA LYS A 817 -48.44 8.45 25.95
C LYS A 817 -47.99 9.01 27.31
N TYR A 818 -46.71 9.32 27.46
CA TYR A 818 -46.16 9.88 28.70
C TYR A 818 -46.73 11.27 28.99
N THR A 819 -47.08 12.03 27.96
CA THR A 819 -47.62 13.39 28.06
C THR A 819 -49.14 13.47 27.88
N GLU A 820 -49.85 12.34 27.86
CA GLU A 820 -51.31 12.32 27.63
C GLU A 820 -52.09 13.13 28.68
N ASN A 821 -51.60 13.13 29.93
CA ASN A 821 -52.16 13.88 31.05
C ASN A 821 -51.37 15.16 31.38
N ALA A 822 -50.39 15.54 30.57
CA ALA A 822 -49.57 16.72 30.82
C ALA A 822 -50.33 18.01 30.49
N SER A 823 -49.99 19.10 31.18
CA SER A 823 -50.54 20.43 30.91
C SER A 823 -50.17 20.97 29.53
N ARG A 824 -49.04 20.52 28.97
CA ARG A 824 -48.55 20.83 27.61
C ARG A 824 -47.96 19.58 26.98
N GLN A 825 -48.34 19.29 25.74
CA GLN A 825 -47.68 18.29 24.91
C GLN A 825 -46.57 18.92 24.05
N PRO A 826 -45.41 18.26 23.90
CA PRO A 826 -44.34 18.76 23.04
C PRO A 826 -44.71 18.62 21.57
N HIS A 827 -44.34 19.61 20.75
CA HIS A 827 -44.41 19.49 19.29
C HIS A 827 -43.26 18.61 18.80
N VAL A 828 -43.60 17.53 18.09
CA VAL A 828 -42.63 16.56 17.59
C VAL A 828 -42.57 16.64 16.07
N THR A 829 -41.36 16.73 15.52
CA THR A 829 -41.14 16.57 14.07
C THR A 829 -40.34 15.31 13.80
N LEU A 830 -40.89 14.38 13.02
CA LEU A 830 -40.21 13.16 12.60
C LEU A 830 -39.76 13.28 11.14
N LEU A 831 -38.47 13.10 10.90
CA LEU A 831 -37.84 13.23 9.59
C LEU A 831 -37.36 11.86 9.10
N GLU A 832 -37.79 11.45 7.90
CA GLU A 832 -37.37 10.21 7.26
C GLU A 832 -36.75 10.50 5.90
N ALA A 833 -35.57 9.92 5.63
CA ALA A 833 -34.82 10.16 4.41
C ALA A 833 -35.52 9.61 3.16
N ARG A 834 -36.27 8.50 3.29
CA ARG A 834 -36.99 7.85 2.18
C ARG A 834 -38.50 7.82 2.44
N GLU A 835 -39.15 6.74 2.04
CA GLU A 835 -40.49 6.37 2.48
C GLU A 835 -40.49 5.94 3.96
N ILE A 836 -41.61 6.20 4.64
CA ILE A 836 -41.80 5.81 6.05
C ILE A 836 -41.58 4.30 6.19
N CYS A 837 -40.82 3.90 7.21
CA CYS A 837 -40.46 2.50 7.47
C CYS A 837 -39.67 1.81 6.32
N GLY A 838 -39.08 2.57 5.38
CA GLY A 838 -38.41 2.02 4.19
C GLY A 838 -37.04 1.37 4.42
N ALA A 839 -36.54 1.27 5.65
CA ALA A 839 -35.21 0.75 5.99
C ALA A 839 -35.26 -0.61 6.71
N ALA A 840 -34.44 -0.82 7.75
CA ALA A 840 -34.27 -2.10 8.44
C ALA A 840 -35.60 -2.73 8.89
N THR A 841 -36.52 -1.92 9.46
CA THR A 841 -37.82 -2.40 9.95
C THR A 841 -38.70 -2.95 8.82
N GLY A 842 -38.85 -2.23 7.71
CA GLY A 842 -39.65 -2.67 6.56
C GLY A 842 -38.98 -3.78 5.73
N ARG A 843 -37.83 -4.30 6.16
CA ARG A 843 -37.02 -5.28 5.42
C ARG A 843 -36.58 -6.49 6.24
N ASN A 844 -37.03 -6.63 7.48
CA ASN A 844 -36.61 -7.73 8.36
C ASN A 844 -37.43 -9.02 8.15
N GLY A 845 -37.26 -10.02 9.02
CA GLY A 845 -37.99 -11.31 8.95
C GLY A 845 -39.37 -11.34 9.62
N GLY A 846 -39.83 -10.26 10.26
CA GLY A 846 -41.13 -10.19 10.96
C GLY A 846 -41.23 -10.97 12.28
N GLN A 847 -40.14 -11.58 12.74
CA GLN A 847 -40.10 -12.36 13.98
C GLN A 847 -40.02 -11.45 15.21
N LEU A 848 -40.97 -11.59 16.14
CA LEU A 848 -40.89 -11.03 17.49
C LEU A 848 -40.40 -12.12 18.44
N ARG A 849 -39.10 -12.37 18.39
CA ARG A 849 -38.50 -13.56 19.00
C ARG A 849 -37.32 -13.18 19.91
N PRO A 850 -37.52 -13.09 21.23
CA PRO A 850 -36.45 -12.84 22.20
C PRO A 850 -35.39 -13.95 22.22
N HIS A 851 -34.17 -13.60 22.63
CA HIS A 851 -33.14 -14.58 23.04
C HIS A 851 -33.46 -15.19 24.42
N ALA A 852 -34.48 -16.04 24.49
CA ALA A 852 -34.99 -16.63 25.73
C ALA A 852 -33.96 -17.51 26.49
N TYR A 853 -32.95 -18.03 25.79
CA TYR A 853 -31.89 -18.88 26.37
C TYR A 853 -30.61 -18.88 25.51
N SER A 854 -30.72 -18.69 24.19
CA SER A 854 -29.67 -18.98 23.21
C SER A 854 -28.40 -18.12 23.33
N ARG A 855 -28.48 -16.97 24.02
CA ARG A 855 -27.31 -16.11 24.31
C ARG A 855 -26.83 -16.21 25.76
N TYR A 856 -27.46 -17.04 26.59
CA TYR A 856 -27.19 -17.11 28.02
C TYR A 856 -25.71 -17.32 28.35
N VAL A 857 -25.06 -18.31 27.72
CA VAL A 857 -23.62 -18.59 27.97
C VAL A 857 -22.74 -17.40 27.55
N LYS A 858 -23.00 -16.80 26.39
CA LYS A 858 -22.23 -15.64 25.90
C LYS A 858 -22.37 -14.44 26.84
N TRP A 859 -23.59 -14.15 27.30
CA TRP A 859 -23.84 -13.04 28.21
C TRP A 859 -23.38 -13.33 29.65
N SER A 860 -23.51 -14.57 30.13
CA SER A 860 -23.08 -14.98 31.47
C SER A 860 -21.56 -14.91 31.60
N ASN A 861 -20.82 -15.33 30.57
CA ASN A 861 -19.37 -15.18 30.53
C ASN A 861 -18.92 -13.71 30.60
N ARG A 862 -19.73 -12.76 30.09
CA ARG A 862 -19.38 -11.34 30.01
C ARG A 862 -19.87 -10.51 31.20
N PHE A 863 -21.03 -10.82 31.75
CA PHE A 863 -21.72 -10.02 32.77
C PHE A 863 -22.12 -10.81 34.02
N GLY A 864 -21.75 -12.08 34.09
CA GLY A 864 -22.20 -13.02 35.12
C GLY A 864 -23.64 -13.53 34.89
N PRO A 865 -24.05 -14.59 35.61
CA PRO A 865 -25.38 -15.20 35.49
C PRO A 865 -26.55 -14.23 35.64
N ASN A 866 -26.47 -13.29 36.59
CA ASN A 866 -27.54 -12.33 36.83
C ASN A 866 -27.64 -11.29 35.72
N GLY A 867 -26.51 -10.73 35.26
CA GLY A 867 -26.51 -9.77 34.15
C GLY A 867 -27.00 -10.39 32.84
N ALA A 868 -26.72 -11.67 32.62
CA ALA A 868 -27.29 -12.42 31.50
C ALA A 868 -28.82 -12.56 31.62
N MET A 869 -29.33 -12.88 32.81
CA MET A 869 -30.76 -13.00 33.03
C MET A 869 -31.49 -11.66 32.89
N GLU A 870 -30.92 -10.55 33.38
CA GLU A 870 -31.49 -9.21 33.21
C GLU A 870 -31.69 -8.85 31.72
N LEU A 871 -30.74 -9.22 30.85
CA LEU A 871 -30.86 -9.05 29.40
C LEU A 871 -31.98 -9.90 28.80
N ILE A 872 -32.07 -11.17 29.22
CA ILE A 872 -33.11 -12.10 28.75
C ILE A 872 -34.50 -11.64 29.21
N GLU A 873 -34.65 -11.23 30.47
CA GLU A 873 -35.88 -10.68 31.02
C GLU A 873 -36.33 -9.43 30.25
N HIS A 874 -35.39 -8.54 29.92
CA HIS A 874 -35.68 -7.36 29.12
C HIS A 874 -36.23 -7.70 27.73
N GLU A 875 -35.61 -8.65 27.02
CA GLU A 875 -36.13 -9.06 25.71
C GLU A 875 -37.46 -9.82 25.84
N MET A 876 -37.61 -10.71 26.83
CA MET A 876 -38.84 -11.49 27.05
C MET A 876 -40.04 -10.61 27.42
N ALA A 877 -39.82 -9.51 28.14
CA ALA A 877 -40.86 -8.54 28.49
C ALA A 877 -41.51 -7.86 27.26
N HIS A 878 -40.87 -7.92 26.08
CA HIS A 878 -41.45 -7.36 24.86
C HIS A 878 -42.67 -8.17 24.36
N LEU A 879 -42.75 -9.47 24.65
CA LEU A 879 -43.91 -10.27 24.24
C LEU A 879 -45.24 -9.75 24.86
N PRO A 880 -45.37 -9.67 26.20
CA PRO A 880 -46.56 -9.06 26.80
C PRO A 880 -46.69 -7.57 26.48
N ALA A 881 -45.58 -6.83 26.29
CA ALA A 881 -45.64 -5.42 25.92
C ALA A 881 -46.34 -5.16 24.58
N PHE A 882 -45.97 -5.91 23.53
CA PHE A 882 -46.63 -5.81 22.23
C PHE A 882 -48.09 -6.23 22.30
N LYS A 883 -48.39 -7.28 23.08
CA LYS A 883 -49.76 -7.72 23.30
C LYS A 883 -50.60 -6.58 23.89
N ASN A 884 -50.17 -6.06 25.04
CA ASN A 884 -50.89 -5.02 25.76
C ASN A 884 -51.06 -3.75 24.91
N LEU A 885 -49.99 -3.30 24.24
CA LEU A 885 -50.05 -2.12 23.36
C LEU A 885 -51.06 -2.31 22.22
N THR A 886 -50.99 -3.43 21.51
CA THR A 886 -51.84 -3.63 20.34
C THR A 886 -53.30 -3.92 20.69
N GLU A 887 -53.55 -4.49 21.87
CA GLU A 887 -54.90 -4.64 22.44
C GLU A 887 -55.46 -3.28 22.90
N GLU A 888 -54.67 -2.47 23.61
CA GLU A 888 -55.06 -1.13 24.07
C GLU A 888 -55.43 -0.22 22.89
N GLU A 889 -54.63 -0.24 21.82
CA GLU A 889 -54.85 0.58 20.64
C GLU A 889 -55.81 -0.06 19.61
N GLY A 890 -56.23 -1.31 19.83
CA GLY A 890 -57.14 -2.03 18.92
C GLY A 890 -56.56 -2.33 17.53
N ILE A 891 -55.25 -2.56 17.43
CA ILE A 891 -54.53 -2.75 16.15
C ILE A 891 -53.95 -4.16 15.97
N ALA A 892 -54.18 -5.11 16.89
CA ALA A 892 -53.58 -6.45 16.85
C ALA A 892 -53.82 -7.19 15.52
N GLU A 893 -55.04 -7.17 15.01
CA GLU A 893 -55.38 -7.78 13.71
C GLU A 893 -54.79 -6.99 12.53
N GLU A 894 -54.83 -5.65 12.58
CA GLU A 894 -54.29 -4.74 11.55
C GLU A 894 -52.81 -5.07 11.27
N VAL A 895 -52.02 -5.21 12.35
CA VAL A 895 -50.58 -5.45 12.29
C VAL A 895 -50.22 -6.94 12.16
N CYS A 896 -51.21 -7.83 12.03
CA CYS A 896 -51.04 -9.27 11.90
C CYS A 896 -50.26 -9.88 13.08
N LEU A 897 -50.49 -9.40 14.30
CA LEU A 897 -49.84 -9.93 15.49
C LEU A 897 -50.38 -11.32 15.82
N LYS A 898 -49.47 -12.28 16.00
CA LYS A 898 -49.79 -13.63 16.47
C LYS A 898 -48.72 -14.10 17.45
N PHE A 899 -49.16 -14.59 18.60
CA PHE A 899 -48.29 -15.23 19.59
C PHE A 899 -48.37 -16.76 19.48
N GLY A 900 -47.29 -17.42 19.88
CA GLY A 900 -47.23 -18.88 19.94
C GLY A 900 -45.88 -19.38 20.43
N GLU A 901 -45.63 -20.66 20.19
CA GLU A 901 -44.32 -21.26 20.39
C GLU A 901 -43.46 -21.09 19.13
N THR A 902 -42.17 -20.83 19.33
CA THR A 902 -41.13 -20.93 18.32
C THR A 902 -40.14 -22.03 18.71
N PHE A 903 -39.36 -22.49 17.74
CA PHE A 903 -38.29 -23.45 17.98
C PHE A 903 -36.94 -23.02 17.43
N ASP A 904 -35.89 -23.58 18.03
CA ASP A 904 -34.54 -23.68 17.51
C ASP A 904 -34.24 -25.15 17.26
N ALA A 905 -34.33 -25.57 16.00
CA ALA A 905 -34.09 -26.94 15.55
C ALA A 905 -32.59 -27.17 15.36
N ALA A 906 -32.06 -28.21 16.00
CA ALA A 906 -30.71 -28.67 15.78
C ALA A 906 -30.67 -29.61 14.58
N MET A 907 -29.88 -29.23 13.58
CA MET A 907 -29.65 -30.00 12.36
C MET A 907 -28.33 -30.78 12.42
N THR A 908 -27.50 -30.54 13.44
CA THR A 908 -26.23 -31.22 13.71
C THR A 908 -26.01 -31.38 15.22
N ASP A 909 -25.14 -32.32 15.62
CA ASP A 909 -24.72 -32.51 17.01
C ASP A 909 -24.04 -31.27 17.61
N GLU A 910 -23.30 -30.54 16.78
CA GLU A 910 -22.64 -29.27 17.17
C GLU A 910 -23.69 -28.22 17.56
N ALA A 911 -24.71 -28.03 16.71
CA ALA A 911 -25.81 -27.12 17.01
C ALA A 911 -26.56 -27.58 18.27
N TRP A 912 -26.83 -28.87 18.41
CA TRP A 912 -27.53 -29.39 19.59
C TRP A 912 -26.75 -29.16 20.89
N THR A 913 -25.45 -29.44 20.88
CA THR A 913 -24.55 -29.20 22.01
C THR A 913 -24.58 -27.74 22.44
N ARG A 914 -24.54 -26.81 21.48
CA ARG A 914 -24.62 -25.36 21.74
C ARG A 914 -25.97 -24.95 22.31
N LEU A 915 -27.07 -25.36 21.68
CA LEU A 915 -28.43 -24.95 22.07
C LEU A 915 -28.81 -25.54 23.43
N LYS A 916 -28.67 -26.86 23.60
CA LYS A 916 -28.96 -27.53 24.87
C LYS A 916 -28.01 -27.05 25.97
N GLY A 917 -26.72 -26.91 25.67
CA GLY A 917 -25.73 -26.42 26.61
C GLY A 917 -26.05 -25.02 27.16
N ALA A 918 -26.60 -24.14 26.32
CA ALA A 918 -27.04 -22.81 26.77
C ALA A 918 -28.23 -22.88 27.74
N LEU A 919 -29.23 -23.71 27.44
CA LEU A 919 -30.38 -23.92 28.33
C LEU A 919 -29.98 -24.61 29.64
N ASP A 920 -29.12 -25.64 29.57
CA ASP A 920 -28.63 -26.36 30.73
C ASP A 920 -27.78 -25.47 31.65
N ALA A 921 -26.96 -24.57 31.08
CA ALA A 921 -26.24 -23.56 31.85
C ALA A 921 -27.22 -22.61 32.57
N MET A 922 -28.24 -22.13 31.86
CA MET A 922 -29.27 -21.27 32.44
C MET A 922 -30.03 -21.96 33.59
N ARG A 923 -30.37 -23.26 33.42
CA ARG A 923 -31.01 -24.08 34.46
C ARG A 923 -30.11 -24.28 35.68
N ARG A 924 -28.83 -24.54 35.48
CA ARG A 924 -27.87 -24.72 36.58
C ARG A 924 -27.74 -23.46 37.44
N ASP A 925 -27.73 -22.29 36.81
CA ASP A 925 -27.48 -21.03 37.52
C ASP A 925 -28.74 -20.46 38.20
N HIS A 926 -29.92 -20.62 37.59
CA HIS A 926 -31.18 -19.98 38.05
C HIS A 926 -32.26 -20.96 38.53
N GLY A 927 -32.07 -22.26 38.33
CA GLY A 927 -33.03 -23.31 38.68
C GLY A 927 -34.19 -23.45 37.70
N ASP A 928 -34.81 -24.63 37.68
CA ASP A 928 -35.90 -24.99 36.74
C ASP A 928 -37.22 -24.25 37.01
N HIS A 929 -37.37 -23.65 38.20
CA HIS A 929 -38.58 -22.93 38.61
C HIS A 929 -38.59 -21.46 38.20
N HIS A 930 -37.49 -20.92 37.66
CA HIS A 930 -37.44 -19.54 37.18
C HIS A 930 -38.46 -19.32 36.04
N GLU A 931 -39.12 -18.16 36.03
CA GLU A 931 -40.28 -17.88 35.16
C GLU A 931 -39.97 -18.00 33.66
N ILE A 932 -38.73 -17.70 33.25
CA ILE A 932 -38.28 -17.82 31.85
C ILE A 932 -37.69 -19.21 31.55
N VAL A 933 -37.04 -19.83 32.53
CA VAL A 933 -36.47 -21.17 32.36
C VAL A 933 -37.58 -22.20 32.15
N LYS A 934 -38.68 -22.09 32.91
CA LYS A 934 -39.81 -23.03 32.84
C LYS A 934 -40.53 -23.04 31.49
N VAL A 935 -40.48 -21.93 30.74
CA VAL A 935 -41.13 -21.82 29.43
C VAL A 935 -40.24 -22.29 28.28
N CYS A 936 -38.97 -22.62 28.56
CA CYS A 936 -38.05 -23.22 27.60
C CYS A 936 -38.03 -24.76 27.77
N ARG A 937 -38.52 -25.47 26.76
CA ARG A 937 -38.58 -26.95 26.77
C ARG A 937 -37.75 -27.58 25.66
N VAL A 938 -37.33 -28.82 25.86
CA VAL A 938 -36.54 -29.58 24.89
C VAL A 938 -37.37 -30.68 24.24
N ILE A 939 -37.09 -30.98 22.98
CA ILE A 939 -37.55 -32.17 22.26
C ILE A 939 -36.29 -32.90 21.79
N GLU A 940 -35.98 -34.04 22.40
CA GLU A 940 -34.75 -34.80 22.09
C GLU A 940 -34.99 -36.01 21.18
N ASP A 941 -36.26 -36.40 21.01
CA ASP A 941 -36.64 -37.46 20.10
C ASP A 941 -36.70 -36.92 18.67
N ALA A 942 -35.94 -37.52 17.77
CA ALA A 942 -35.78 -37.04 16.40
C ALA A 942 -37.09 -37.01 15.62
N HIS A 943 -37.93 -38.04 15.77
CA HIS A 943 -39.21 -38.07 15.07
C HIS A 943 -40.15 -36.96 15.58
N LYS A 944 -40.20 -36.75 16.90
CA LYS A 944 -41.00 -35.68 17.50
C LYS A 944 -40.45 -34.29 17.18
N ALA A 945 -39.13 -34.13 17.10
CA ALA A 945 -38.49 -32.87 16.74
C ALA A 945 -38.81 -32.52 15.29
N GLU A 946 -38.63 -33.46 14.36
CA GLU A 946 -38.99 -33.32 12.96
C GLU A 946 -40.50 -33.02 12.81
N GLU A 947 -41.38 -33.77 13.48
CA GLU A 947 -42.85 -33.56 13.46
C GLU A 947 -43.27 -32.17 13.98
N PHE A 948 -42.70 -31.72 15.10
CA PHE A 948 -43.04 -30.44 15.71
C PHE A 948 -42.51 -29.25 14.90
N THR A 949 -41.26 -29.34 14.47
CA THR A 949 -40.57 -28.25 13.74
C THR A 949 -40.97 -28.18 12.28
N GLN A 950 -41.50 -29.27 11.73
CA GLN A 950 -41.72 -29.48 10.30
C GLN A 950 -40.42 -29.46 9.45
N MET A 951 -39.24 -29.47 10.07
CA MET A 951 -37.95 -29.38 9.39
C MET A 951 -37.33 -30.76 9.18
N LYS A 952 -37.11 -31.13 7.92
CA LYS A 952 -36.48 -32.40 7.52
C LYS A 952 -35.08 -32.54 8.11
N GLY A 953 -34.82 -33.63 8.82
CA GLY A 953 -33.54 -33.92 9.44
C GLY A 953 -33.30 -33.20 10.78
N ALA A 954 -34.29 -32.49 11.33
CA ALA A 954 -34.19 -31.97 12.68
C ALA A 954 -34.30 -33.12 13.70
N PHE A 955 -33.22 -33.40 14.43
CA PHE A 955 -33.22 -34.51 15.39
C PHE A 955 -33.43 -34.06 16.84
N ALA A 956 -33.31 -32.77 17.13
CA ALA A 956 -33.65 -32.19 18.42
C ALA A 956 -34.08 -30.72 18.28
N ALA A 957 -34.80 -30.18 19.25
CA ALA A 957 -35.20 -28.79 19.27
C ALA A 957 -35.33 -28.22 20.69
N VAL A 958 -35.06 -26.92 20.84
CA VAL A 958 -35.50 -26.15 22.00
C VAL A 958 -36.68 -25.29 21.59
N VAL A 959 -37.74 -25.31 22.39
CA VAL A 959 -38.98 -24.58 22.14
C VAL A 959 -39.16 -23.53 23.21
N HIS A 960 -39.54 -22.32 22.81
CA HIS A 960 -39.78 -21.19 23.71
C HIS A 960 -40.88 -20.26 23.16
N PRO A 961 -41.43 -19.34 23.98
CA PRO A 961 -42.44 -18.38 23.51
C PRO A 961 -41.88 -17.36 22.50
N ALA A 962 -42.70 -16.98 21.53
CA ALA A 962 -42.42 -15.88 20.60
C ALA A 962 -43.72 -15.30 20.01
N GLY A 963 -43.58 -14.25 19.22
CA GLY A 963 -44.61 -13.73 18.36
C GLY A 963 -44.11 -13.50 16.93
N GLN A 964 -45.05 -13.13 16.07
CA GLN A 964 -44.82 -12.62 14.73
C GLN A 964 -45.68 -11.39 14.51
N ILE A 965 -45.21 -10.48 13.68
CA ILE A 965 -45.93 -9.24 13.38
C ILE A 965 -45.54 -8.74 11.99
N TRP A 966 -46.42 -7.98 11.35
CA TRP A 966 -46.09 -7.22 10.14
C TRP A 966 -45.41 -5.91 10.54
N PRO A 967 -44.07 -5.79 10.42
CA PRO A 967 -43.32 -4.67 11.00
C PRO A 967 -43.68 -3.33 10.35
N TYR A 968 -43.89 -3.31 9.03
CA TYR A 968 -44.29 -2.11 8.29
C TYR A 968 -45.66 -1.57 8.74
N LYS A 969 -46.68 -2.45 8.87
CA LYS A 969 -48.00 -2.06 9.36
C LYS A 969 -47.99 -1.58 10.81
N LEU A 970 -47.18 -2.19 11.69
CA LEU A 970 -47.02 -1.70 13.07
C LEU A 970 -46.56 -0.24 13.09
N VAL A 971 -45.48 0.08 12.36
CA VAL A 971 -44.95 1.45 12.32
C VAL A 971 -45.99 2.44 11.82
N HIS A 972 -46.71 2.08 10.76
CA HIS A 972 -47.73 2.94 10.18
C HIS A 972 -48.95 3.10 11.10
N ALA A 973 -49.35 2.04 11.83
CA ALA A 973 -50.41 2.12 12.83
C ALA A 973 -50.02 3.05 14.00
N LEU A 974 -48.80 2.91 14.54
CA LEU A 974 -48.29 3.79 15.60
C LEU A 974 -48.27 5.26 15.14
N LEU A 975 -47.71 5.55 13.97
CA LEU A 975 -47.67 6.92 13.45
C LEU A 975 -49.06 7.48 13.16
N ARG A 976 -49.99 6.66 12.65
CA ARG A 976 -51.40 7.04 12.46
C ARG A 976 -52.05 7.44 13.78
N ILE A 977 -51.85 6.66 14.85
CA ILE A 977 -52.40 6.94 16.18
C ILE A 977 -51.86 8.28 16.71
N VAL A 978 -50.55 8.52 16.59
CA VAL A 978 -49.94 9.78 17.07
C VAL A 978 -50.38 10.97 16.21
N LEU A 979 -50.45 10.83 14.89
CA LEU A 979 -50.94 11.90 14.00
C LEU A 979 -52.36 12.35 14.34
N GLN A 980 -53.23 11.43 14.76
CA GLN A 980 -54.61 11.75 15.19
C GLN A 980 -54.68 12.62 16.45
N LYS A 981 -53.60 12.66 17.26
CA LYS A 981 -53.51 13.51 18.46
C LYS A 981 -53.06 14.94 18.14
N GLY A 982 -52.48 15.18 16.96
CA GLY A 982 -52.19 16.52 16.42
C GLY A 982 -50.85 17.15 16.82
N ASN A 983 -50.02 16.48 17.62
CA ASN A 983 -48.72 16.98 18.09
C ASN A 983 -47.52 16.52 17.24
N LEU A 984 -47.73 15.71 16.20
CA LEU A 984 -46.70 15.16 15.33
C LEU A 984 -46.73 15.76 13.91
N ASN A 985 -45.58 16.27 13.48
CA ASN A 985 -45.29 16.61 12.09
C ASN A 985 -44.40 15.53 11.46
N LEU A 986 -44.94 14.73 10.54
CA LEU A 986 -44.25 13.63 9.88
C LEU A 986 -43.77 14.07 8.49
N GLN A 987 -42.50 13.83 8.16
CA GLN A 987 -41.89 14.28 6.90
C GLN A 987 -41.09 13.16 6.23
N ALA A 988 -41.73 12.43 5.31
CA ALA A 988 -41.05 11.50 4.40
C ALA A 988 -40.20 12.24 3.35
N HIS A 989 -39.23 11.55 2.76
CA HIS A 989 -38.32 12.06 1.72
C HIS A 989 -37.66 13.37 2.13
N THR A 990 -37.13 13.40 3.35
CA THR A 990 -36.51 14.55 3.99
C THR A 990 -35.23 14.11 4.71
N PRO A 991 -34.16 13.82 3.95
CA PRO A 991 -32.90 13.40 4.54
C PRO A 991 -32.32 14.54 5.40
N VAL A 992 -32.01 14.20 6.65
CA VAL A 992 -31.21 15.06 7.51
C VAL A 992 -29.75 14.88 7.12
N THR A 993 -29.09 15.98 6.80
CA THR A 993 -27.71 16.01 6.30
C THR A 993 -26.72 16.46 7.37
N ASP A 994 -27.19 17.20 8.39
CA ASP A 994 -26.36 17.73 9.45
C ASP A 994 -27.20 18.04 10.70
N VAL A 995 -26.60 17.86 11.88
CA VAL A 995 -27.20 18.23 13.18
C VAL A 995 -26.14 18.91 14.03
N SER A 996 -26.36 20.16 14.40
CA SER A 996 -25.41 20.94 15.20
C SER A 996 -25.35 20.47 16.67
N ALA A 997 -24.37 20.97 17.42
CA ALA A 997 -24.48 21.01 18.88
C ALA A 997 -25.57 22.01 19.31
N ARG A 998 -25.99 21.93 20.57
CA ARG A 998 -26.91 22.90 21.18
C ARG A 998 -26.22 24.26 21.30
N ASP A 999 -26.85 25.31 20.77
CA ASP A 999 -26.38 26.70 20.81
C ASP A 999 -26.60 27.35 22.20
N ALA A 1000 -26.12 28.58 22.36
CA ALA A 1000 -26.23 29.34 23.61
C ALA A 1000 -27.70 29.67 23.96
N GLU A 1001 -28.56 29.75 22.95
CA GLU A 1001 -30.00 29.98 23.07
C GLU A 1001 -30.78 28.69 23.38
N GLY A 1002 -30.09 27.54 23.48
CA GLY A 1002 -30.66 26.25 23.84
C GLY A 1002 -31.32 25.50 22.69
N TRP A 1003 -30.93 25.78 21.44
CA TRP A 1003 -31.46 25.16 20.23
C TRP A 1003 -30.42 24.31 19.50
N ILE A 1004 -30.91 23.25 18.86
CA ILE A 1004 -30.14 22.35 18.01
C ILE A 1004 -30.63 22.56 16.58
N THR A 1005 -29.71 22.84 15.66
CA THR A 1005 -30.02 23.07 14.25
C THR A 1005 -30.00 21.74 13.49
N VAL A 1006 -31.13 21.39 12.87
CA VAL A 1006 -31.29 20.19 12.03
C VAL A 1006 -31.41 20.62 10.57
N LYS A 1007 -30.43 20.27 9.74
CA LYS A 1007 -30.40 20.69 8.33
C LYS A 1007 -30.86 19.58 7.39
N THR A 1008 -31.66 19.97 6.41
CA THR A 1008 -32.16 19.10 5.33
C THR A 1008 -32.11 19.87 4.02
N GLU A 1009 -32.22 19.16 2.88
CA GLU A 1009 -32.35 19.82 1.57
C GLU A 1009 -33.65 20.62 1.41
N ARG A 1010 -34.67 20.33 2.24
CA ARG A 1010 -35.97 21.02 2.23
C ARG A 1010 -36.03 22.23 3.16
N GLY A 1011 -34.94 22.55 3.86
CA GLY A 1011 -34.88 23.63 4.84
C GLY A 1011 -34.25 23.20 6.16
N THR A 1012 -34.17 24.15 7.09
CA THR A 1012 -33.57 23.97 8.41
C THR A 1012 -34.64 24.08 9.49
N ILE A 1013 -34.56 23.22 10.51
CA ILE A 1013 -35.44 23.21 11.67
C ILE A 1013 -34.59 23.47 12.92
N ARG A 1014 -35.08 24.28 13.85
CA ARG A 1014 -34.50 24.40 15.20
C ARG A 1014 -35.27 23.50 16.17
N ALA A 1015 -34.56 22.63 16.88
CA ALA A 1015 -35.15 21.71 17.84
C ALA A 1015 -34.61 21.97 19.24
N ARG A 1016 -35.42 21.79 20.30
CA ARG A 1016 -34.89 21.83 21.68
C ARG A 1016 -34.14 20.55 22.02
N SER A 1017 -34.62 19.41 21.55
CA SER A 1017 -33.99 18.10 21.71
C SER A 1017 -34.04 17.30 20.41
N VAL A 1018 -33.04 16.44 20.17
CA VAL A 1018 -32.94 15.57 18.99
C VAL A 1018 -32.80 14.11 19.40
N VAL A 1019 -33.60 13.22 18.82
CA VAL A 1019 -33.50 11.77 19.02
C VAL A 1019 -33.06 11.08 17.73
N HIS A 1020 -31.87 10.47 17.76
CA HIS A 1020 -31.27 9.72 16.67
C HIS A 1020 -31.79 8.27 16.69
N THR A 1021 -32.70 7.95 15.78
CA THR A 1021 -33.33 6.62 15.65
C THR A 1021 -33.03 5.96 14.29
N THR A 1022 -31.92 6.34 13.68
CA THR A 1022 -31.51 5.99 12.33
C THR A 1022 -30.80 4.63 12.20
N ASN A 1023 -30.69 3.88 13.30
CA ASN A 1023 -30.03 2.58 13.37
C ASN A 1023 -28.62 2.61 12.72
N ARG A 1024 -28.42 1.92 11.58
CA ARG A 1024 -27.16 1.91 10.82
C ARG A 1024 -26.65 3.31 10.48
N TRP A 1025 -27.55 4.22 10.17
CA TRP A 1025 -27.22 5.55 9.66
C TRP A 1025 -26.97 6.57 10.78
N ALA A 1026 -26.92 6.14 12.05
CA ALA A 1026 -26.59 7.02 13.18
C ALA A 1026 -25.19 7.62 13.04
N SER A 1027 -24.23 6.86 12.52
CA SER A 1027 -22.87 7.33 12.28
C SER A 1027 -22.75 8.44 11.24
N HIS A 1028 -23.77 8.67 10.42
CA HIS A 1028 -23.82 9.81 9.51
C HIS A 1028 -23.91 11.15 10.26
N LEU A 1029 -24.70 11.19 11.33
CA LEU A 1029 -24.98 12.42 12.10
C LEU A 1029 -24.18 12.49 13.42
N LEU A 1030 -23.70 11.34 13.88
CA LEU A 1030 -22.87 11.18 15.07
C LEU A 1030 -21.59 10.43 14.67
N PRO A 1031 -20.58 11.13 14.13
CA PRO A 1031 -19.34 10.50 13.64
C PRO A 1031 -18.64 9.64 14.69
N GLU A 1032 -18.79 9.92 15.98
CA GLU A 1032 -18.26 9.10 17.08
C GLU A 1032 -18.82 7.67 17.13
N PHE A 1033 -19.85 7.34 16.33
CA PHE A 1033 -20.40 5.99 16.18
C PHE A 1033 -19.98 5.29 14.88
N SER A 1034 -19.11 5.89 14.05
CA SER A 1034 -18.62 5.33 12.78
C SER A 1034 -18.00 3.94 12.95
N ASN A 1035 -17.18 3.75 13.99
CA ASN A 1035 -16.55 2.48 14.32
C ASN A 1035 -17.36 1.63 15.31
N LEU A 1036 -18.54 2.11 15.72
CA LEU A 1036 -19.35 1.46 16.75
C LEU A 1036 -20.59 0.77 16.19
N ILE A 1037 -21.14 1.25 15.08
CA ILE A 1037 -22.34 0.72 14.44
C ILE A 1037 -22.01 0.39 12.98
N LEU A 1038 -21.81 -0.90 12.72
CA LEU A 1038 -21.30 -1.45 11.48
C LEU A 1038 -22.44 -1.98 10.59
N PRO A 1039 -22.32 -1.90 9.26
CA PRO A 1039 -23.30 -2.46 8.35
C PRO A 1039 -23.23 -3.97 8.24
N ASP A 1040 -24.37 -4.63 8.29
CA ASP A 1040 -24.52 -6.04 7.91
C ASP A 1040 -25.71 -6.21 6.97
N ARG A 1041 -25.49 -6.85 5.82
CA ARG A 1041 -26.49 -7.07 4.79
C ARG A 1041 -27.08 -8.47 4.91
N GLY A 1042 -28.35 -8.52 5.30
CA GLY A 1042 -29.17 -9.73 5.24
C GLY A 1042 -29.96 -9.88 3.95
N THR A 1043 -30.45 -11.09 3.69
CA THR A 1043 -31.39 -11.40 2.60
C THR A 1043 -32.61 -12.14 3.13
N ILE A 1044 -33.76 -11.85 2.54
CA ILE A 1044 -35.06 -12.39 2.92
C ILE A 1044 -35.88 -12.64 1.64
N ALA A 1045 -36.77 -13.62 1.65
CA ALA A 1045 -37.75 -13.85 0.59
C ALA A 1045 -39.16 -14.10 1.15
N ALA A 1046 -40.14 -13.89 0.28
CA ALA A 1046 -41.55 -14.18 0.51
C ALA A 1046 -41.99 -15.30 -0.44
N LEU A 1047 -42.45 -16.42 0.10
CA LEU A 1047 -42.91 -17.59 -0.65
C LEU A 1047 -44.43 -17.76 -0.53
N LYS A 1048 -45.08 -18.17 -1.62
CA LYS A 1048 -46.50 -18.53 -1.58
C LYS A 1048 -46.71 -19.76 -0.69
N ALA A 1049 -47.79 -19.78 0.08
CA ALA A 1049 -48.17 -20.98 0.84
C ALA A 1049 -49.69 -21.05 1.08
N PRO A 1050 -50.25 -22.25 1.29
CA PRO A 1050 -51.62 -22.44 1.76
C PRO A 1050 -51.81 -21.92 3.18
N PRO A 1051 -53.03 -21.49 3.54
CA PRO A 1051 -53.33 -21.06 4.90
C PRO A 1051 -52.92 -22.08 5.96
N GLY A 1052 -52.11 -21.64 6.94
CA GLY A 1052 -51.73 -22.45 8.10
C GLY A 1052 -50.78 -23.62 7.82
N PHE A 1053 -50.08 -23.61 6.68
CA PHE A 1053 -49.12 -24.66 6.31
C PHE A 1053 -47.95 -24.79 7.31
N ILE A 1054 -47.32 -23.66 7.68
CA ILE A 1054 -46.33 -23.59 8.76
C ILE A 1054 -47.07 -23.35 10.08
N LYS A 1055 -46.97 -24.31 11.00
CA LYS A 1055 -47.66 -24.27 12.29
C LYS A 1055 -46.95 -23.36 13.29
N HIS A 1056 -45.62 -23.41 13.30
CA HIS A 1056 -44.76 -22.73 14.26
C HIS A 1056 -43.72 -21.86 13.55
N THR A 1057 -43.49 -20.66 14.08
CA THR A 1057 -42.30 -19.88 13.69
C THR A 1057 -41.05 -20.63 14.16
N GLY A 1058 -39.93 -20.54 13.44
CA GLY A 1058 -38.75 -21.26 13.89
C GLY A 1058 -37.46 -20.91 13.16
N ALA A 1059 -36.38 -21.52 13.64
CA ALA A 1059 -35.08 -21.47 13.01
C ALA A 1059 -34.39 -22.85 13.01
N GLN A 1060 -33.73 -23.16 11.90
CA GLN A 1060 -32.82 -24.31 11.76
C GLN A 1060 -31.40 -23.85 12.06
N HIS A 1061 -30.64 -24.63 12.84
CA HIS A 1061 -29.22 -24.36 13.18
C HIS A 1061 -28.34 -25.54 12.82
N TRP A 1062 -27.27 -25.28 12.06
CA TRP A 1062 -26.24 -26.28 11.75
C TRP A 1062 -24.94 -26.04 12.52
N ASP A 1063 -24.62 -24.79 12.85
CA ASP A 1063 -23.54 -24.42 13.77
C ASP A 1063 -23.78 -23.03 14.36
N SER A 1064 -22.75 -22.33 14.83
CA SER A 1064 -22.84 -20.97 15.38
C SER A 1064 -23.06 -19.87 14.33
N VAL A 1065 -22.80 -20.14 13.05
CA VAL A 1065 -22.80 -19.17 11.93
C VAL A 1065 -23.93 -19.44 10.94
N VAL A 1066 -24.33 -20.71 10.81
CA VAL A 1066 -25.24 -21.22 9.79
C VAL A 1066 -26.60 -21.52 10.39
N ASN A 1067 -27.53 -20.58 10.17
CA ASN A 1067 -28.93 -20.70 10.53
C ASN A 1067 -29.86 -20.12 9.46
N ASN A 1068 -31.07 -20.68 9.35
CA ASN A 1068 -32.16 -20.16 8.54
C ASN A 1068 -33.40 -20.01 9.42
N TYR A 1069 -34.24 -19.03 9.16
CA TYR A 1069 -35.43 -18.76 9.98
C TYR A 1069 -36.63 -18.41 9.12
N HIS A 1070 -37.82 -18.77 9.62
CA HIS A 1070 -39.06 -18.57 8.87
C HIS A 1070 -40.26 -18.33 9.78
N LEU A 1071 -41.30 -17.73 9.20
CA LEU A 1071 -42.65 -17.63 9.76
C LEU A 1071 -43.68 -17.67 8.63
N GLN A 1072 -44.96 -17.83 8.96
CA GLN A 1072 -46.03 -17.66 7.99
C GLN A 1072 -47.06 -16.63 8.44
N LEU A 1073 -47.36 -15.69 7.55
CA LEU A 1073 -48.37 -14.66 7.78
C LEU A 1073 -49.78 -15.27 7.80
N PRO A 1074 -50.68 -14.76 8.68
CA PRO A 1074 -52.06 -15.23 8.74
C PRO A 1074 -52.83 -14.88 7.44
N PRO A 1075 -54.03 -15.46 7.25
CA PRO A 1075 -54.95 -15.02 6.21
C PRO A 1075 -55.20 -13.50 6.27
N PRO A 1076 -55.44 -12.84 5.13
CA PRO A 1076 -55.55 -13.40 3.77
C PRO A 1076 -54.20 -13.60 3.06
N TYR A 1077 -53.08 -13.24 3.67
CA TYR A 1077 -51.77 -13.20 2.98
C TYR A 1077 -51.16 -14.59 2.76
N ASN A 1078 -51.27 -15.47 3.75
CA ASN A 1078 -50.79 -16.85 3.72
C ASN A 1078 -49.33 -17.02 3.24
N THR A 1079 -48.51 -15.98 3.35
CA THR A 1079 -47.16 -15.93 2.79
C THR A 1079 -46.15 -16.40 3.82
N ILE A 1080 -45.22 -17.26 3.42
CA ILE A 1080 -44.06 -17.62 4.24
C ILE A 1080 -43.00 -16.54 4.05
N ILE A 1081 -42.51 -16.00 5.15
CA ILE A 1081 -41.34 -15.12 5.14
C ILE A 1081 -40.17 -15.94 5.63
N ILE A 1082 -39.13 -16.02 4.81
CA ILE A 1082 -37.93 -16.80 5.09
C ILE A 1082 -36.69 -15.93 4.94
N GLY A 1083 -35.82 -15.97 5.95
CA GLY A 1083 -34.55 -15.27 5.96
C GLY A 1083 -33.40 -16.19 6.37
N GLY A 1084 -32.19 -15.66 6.31
CA GLY A 1084 -30.97 -16.43 6.47
C GLY A 1084 -30.38 -16.77 5.11
N ALA A 1085 -30.52 -18.02 4.65
CA ALA A 1085 -29.74 -18.61 3.57
C ALA A 1085 -28.24 -18.74 3.92
N ARG A 1086 -27.91 -18.90 5.20
CA ARG A 1086 -26.52 -18.90 5.66
C ARG A 1086 -25.70 -20.06 5.08
N GLN A 1087 -26.33 -21.18 4.73
CA GLN A 1087 -25.65 -22.27 4.02
C GLN A 1087 -25.07 -21.82 2.66
N LEU A 1088 -25.72 -20.87 1.99
CA LEU A 1088 -25.21 -20.23 0.77
C LEU A 1088 -24.28 -19.05 1.10
N LEU A 1089 -24.68 -18.18 2.02
CA LEU A 1089 -23.99 -16.91 2.28
C LEU A 1089 -22.60 -17.07 2.91
N VAL A 1090 -22.32 -18.17 3.61
CA VAL A 1090 -20.96 -18.43 4.12
C VAL A 1090 -19.91 -18.58 3.01
N HIS A 1091 -20.33 -18.88 1.78
CA HIS A 1091 -19.44 -18.89 0.60
C HIS A 1091 -19.22 -17.49 0.01
N LYS A 1092 -19.96 -16.49 0.48
CA LYS A 1092 -19.91 -15.09 0.01
C LYS A 1092 -19.91 -14.12 1.21
N PRO A 1093 -18.96 -14.24 2.16
CA PRO A 1093 -18.96 -13.41 3.37
C PRO A 1093 -18.82 -11.91 3.06
N GLU A 1094 -18.06 -11.55 2.02
CA GLU A 1094 -17.87 -10.18 1.51
C GLU A 1094 -19.20 -9.51 1.09
N ASP A 1095 -20.17 -10.31 0.65
CA ASP A 1095 -21.49 -9.82 0.27
C ASP A 1095 -22.36 -9.51 1.50
N CYS A 1096 -21.99 -9.95 2.70
CA CYS A 1096 -22.81 -9.77 3.90
C CYS A 1096 -22.22 -8.69 4.81
N PHE A 1097 -20.95 -8.82 5.20
CA PHE A 1097 -20.37 -7.98 6.24
C PHE A 1097 -18.92 -7.58 5.95
N PRO A 1098 -18.55 -6.28 6.08
CA PRO A 1098 -19.43 -5.12 6.26
C PRO A 1098 -20.02 -4.63 4.92
N SER A 1099 -21.35 -4.45 4.82
CA SER A 1099 -21.98 -4.04 3.54
C SER A 1099 -23.27 -3.22 3.69
N ASP A 1100 -23.33 -2.03 3.05
CA ASP A 1100 -24.51 -1.16 2.96
C ASP A 1100 -25.32 -1.33 1.65
N LYS A 1101 -24.95 -2.30 0.80
CA LYS A 1101 -25.49 -2.46 -0.56
C LYS A 1101 -26.87 -3.12 -0.58
N ASN A 1102 -27.92 -2.37 -0.24
CA ASN A 1102 -29.31 -2.83 -0.28
C ASN A 1102 -30.09 -2.48 -1.56
N ASP A 1103 -29.43 -1.89 -2.56
CA ASP A 1103 -29.93 -1.61 -3.91
C ASP A 1103 -29.87 -2.82 -4.84
N GLN A 1104 -29.19 -3.87 -4.40
CA GLN A 1104 -29.03 -5.12 -5.14
C GLN A 1104 -29.38 -6.34 -4.27
N GLN A 1105 -29.87 -7.40 -4.91
CA GLN A 1105 -30.03 -8.71 -4.29
C GLN A 1105 -28.69 -9.42 -4.13
N ILE A 1106 -28.63 -10.46 -3.28
CA ILE A 1106 -27.46 -11.34 -3.22
C ILE A 1106 -27.62 -12.43 -4.28
N ALA A 1107 -26.64 -12.55 -5.17
CA ALA A 1107 -26.70 -13.50 -6.29
C ALA A 1107 -26.94 -14.94 -5.82
N GLY A 1108 -27.99 -15.56 -6.37
CA GLY A 1108 -28.41 -16.92 -6.05
C GLY A 1108 -29.33 -17.05 -4.82
N ALA A 1109 -29.57 -15.98 -4.05
CA ALA A 1109 -30.42 -16.06 -2.86
C ALA A 1109 -31.88 -16.40 -3.21
N ALA A 1110 -32.44 -15.79 -4.26
CA ALA A 1110 -33.80 -16.08 -4.73
C ALA A 1110 -33.99 -17.57 -5.09
N ALA A 1111 -33.11 -18.11 -5.94
CA ALA A 1111 -33.11 -19.52 -6.32
C ALA A 1111 -32.89 -20.46 -5.12
N PHE A 1112 -32.05 -20.04 -4.16
CA PHE A 1112 -31.94 -20.76 -2.90
C PHE A 1112 -33.29 -20.80 -2.19
N TYR A 1113 -34.02 -19.68 -2.04
CA TYR A 1113 -35.31 -19.69 -1.35
C TYR A 1113 -36.42 -20.47 -2.07
N GLU A 1114 -36.49 -20.41 -3.40
CA GLU A 1114 -37.48 -21.15 -4.19
C GLU A 1114 -37.38 -22.66 -3.96
N SER A 1115 -36.16 -23.16 -3.76
CA SER A 1115 -35.90 -24.57 -3.47
C SER A 1115 -36.09 -24.96 -1.99
N TRP A 1116 -36.39 -24.03 -1.09
CA TRP A 1116 -36.45 -24.29 0.37
C TRP A 1116 -37.59 -25.23 0.77
N GLY A 1117 -38.83 -25.00 0.33
CA GLY A 1117 -39.97 -25.84 0.70
C GLY A 1117 -39.70 -27.33 0.44
N PRO A 1118 -39.43 -27.72 -0.81
CA PRO A 1118 -39.12 -29.11 -1.16
C PRO A 1118 -37.89 -29.68 -0.45
N SER A 1119 -36.88 -28.86 -0.16
CA SER A 1119 -35.62 -29.32 0.44
C SER A 1119 -35.72 -29.51 1.95
N ASP A 1120 -36.35 -28.59 2.65
CA ASP A 1120 -36.26 -28.44 4.11
C ASP A 1120 -37.54 -28.78 4.86
N VAL A 1121 -38.71 -28.73 4.20
CA VAL A 1121 -39.99 -28.84 4.90
C VAL A 1121 -40.65 -30.20 4.65
N ILE A 1122 -41.08 -30.87 5.72
CA ILE A 1122 -41.82 -32.14 5.65
C ILE A 1122 -43.16 -31.92 4.96
N GLY A 1123 -43.55 -32.87 4.09
CA GLY A 1123 -44.83 -32.81 3.38
C GLY A 1123 -44.83 -31.87 2.17
N SER A 1124 -43.66 -31.44 1.68
CA SER A 1124 -43.51 -30.49 0.58
C SER A 1124 -43.25 -31.05 -0.85
N PRO A 1125 -44.13 -31.87 -1.45
CA PRO A 1125 -44.11 -32.01 -2.92
C PRO A 1125 -45.17 -31.17 -3.67
N ASP A 1126 -46.37 -30.96 -3.11
CA ASP A 1126 -47.49 -30.26 -3.79
C ASP A 1126 -48.08 -29.07 -2.99
N ALA A 1127 -47.73 -28.95 -1.70
CA ALA A 1127 -48.40 -28.02 -0.78
C ALA A 1127 -47.72 -26.64 -0.66
N VAL A 1128 -46.44 -26.49 -0.99
CA VAL A 1128 -45.76 -25.18 -0.99
C VAL A 1128 -45.25 -24.94 -2.40
N PRO A 1129 -45.79 -23.95 -3.12
CA PRO A 1129 -45.22 -23.53 -4.39
C PRO A 1129 -43.74 -23.18 -4.22
N ALA A 1130 -42.87 -23.70 -5.09
CA ALA A 1130 -41.48 -23.27 -5.23
C ALA A 1130 -41.39 -21.88 -5.89
N GLU A 1131 -42.34 -21.00 -5.58
CA GLU A 1131 -42.58 -19.74 -6.27
C GLU A 1131 -42.59 -18.61 -5.24
N LEU A 1132 -41.85 -17.56 -5.55
CA LEU A 1132 -41.90 -16.32 -4.80
C LEU A 1132 -43.32 -15.72 -4.85
N SER A 1133 -43.75 -15.06 -3.78
CA SER A 1133 -45.06 -14.39 -3.73
C SER A 1133 -45.19 -13.22 -4.71
N LYS A 1134 -44.06 -12.67 -5.15
CA LYS A 1134 -43.90 -11.67 -6.21
C LYS A 1134 -42.63 -12.00 -6.96
N GLU A 1135 -42.43 -11.45 -8.16
CA GLU A 1135 -41.14 -11.53 -8.85
C GLU A 1135 -40.00 -11.05 -7.93
N ALA A 1136 -38.80 -11.63 -8.08
CA ALA A 1136 -37.67 -11.33 -7.20
C ALA A 1136 -37.44 -9.82 -7.07
N ASN A 1137 -37.34 -9.10 -8.20
CA ASN A 1137 -37.14 -7.64 -8.25
C ASN A 1137 -38.36 -6.81 -7.86
N GLU A 1138 -39.54 -7.43 -7.72
CA GLU A 1138 -40.80 -6.78 -7.30
C GLU A 1138 -41.14 -7.03 -5.83
N GLY A 1139 -40.19 -7.52 -5.04
CA GLY A 1139 -40.34 -7.78 -3.62
C GLY A 1139 -40.55 -9.26 -3.26
N GLY A 1140 -40.30 -10.18 -4.19
CA GLY A 1140 -40.22 -11.61 -3.90
C GLY A 1140 -38.97 -11.99 -3.09
N CYS A 1141 -37.84 -11.33 -3.35
CA CYS A 1141 -36.60 -11.47 -2.61
C CYS A 1141 -35.94 -10.10 -2.46
N TRP A 1142 -35.46 -9.78 -1.25
CA TRP A 1142 -34.92 -8.46 -0.96
C TRP A 1142 -33.78 -8.51 0.04
N THR A 1143 -33.00 -7.43 0.05
CA THR A 1143 -31.91 -7.22 0.98
C THR A 1143 -32.27 -6.18 2.03
N GLY A 1144 -31.80 -6.40 3.25
CA GLY A 1144 -32.00 -5.50 4.38
C GLY A 1144 -30.66 -5.17 5.03
N ILE A 1145 -30.44 -3.89 5.33
CA ILE A 1145 -29.28 -3.47 6.12
C ILE A 1145 -29.69 -3.52 7.58
N GLN A 1146 -29.13 -4.49 8.29
CA GLN A 1146 -29.09 -4.49 9.74
C GLN A 1146 -27.77 -3.86 10.20
N THR A 1147 -27.51 -3.96 11.49
CA THR A 1147 -26.28 -3.45 12.09
C THR A 1147 -25.65 -4.53 12.91
N GLU A 1148 -24.32 -4.54 12.98
CA GLU A 1148 -23.57 -5.14 14.07
C GLU A 1148 -22.98 -4.00 14.92
N SER A 1149 -23.24 -3.99 16.22
CA SER A 1149 -22.53 -3.06 17.10
C SER A 1149 -21.19 -3.66 17.48
N ALA A 1150 -20.18 -2.83 17.71
CA ALA A 1150 -18.83 -3.27 18.11
C ALA A 1150 -18.82 -4.26 19.29
N ASP A 1151 -19.86 -4.26 20.12
CA ASP A 1151 -19.99 -5.16 21.26
C ASP A 1151 -21.33 -5.91 21.33
N ASP A 1152 -22.05 -6.04 20.21
CA ASP A 1152 -23.35 -6.73 20.02
C ASP A 1152 -24.58 -6.09 20.71
N PHE A 1153 -24.43 -4.89 21.30
CA PHE A 1153 -25.51 -4.23 22.04
C PHE A 1153 -25.91 -2.88 21.43
N PRO A 1154 -27.19 -2.48 21.53
CA PRO A 1154 -27.62 -1.17 21.08
C PRO A 1154 -27.06 -0.04 21.93
N PHE A 1155 -27.15 1.17 21.38
CA PHE A 1155 -26.88 2.43 22.07
C PHE A 1155 -28.21 3.12 22.34
N VAL A 1156 -28.57 3.21 23.62
CA VAL A 1156 -29.85 3.73 24.11
C VAL A 1156 -29.58 4.71 25.25
N GLY A 1157 -29.99 5.98 25.09
CA GLY A 1157 -29.86 7.01 26.13
C GLY A 1157 -29.42 8.38 25.60
N THR A 1158 -28.81 9.18 26.45
CA THR A 1158 -28.18 10.45 26.06
C THR A 1158 -26.95 10.20 25.20
N VAL A 1159 -26.64 11.12 24.28
CA VAL A 1159 -25.34 11.11 23.58
C VAL A 1159 -24.33 11.84 24.47
N PRO A 1160 -23.26 11.17 24.94
CA PRO A 1160 -22.26 11.80 25.79
C PRO A 1160 -21.70 13.08 25.16
N GLN A 1161 -21.47 14.09 25.99
CA GLN A 1161 -20.92 15.40 25.59
C GLN A 1161 -21.79 16.20 24.59
N ARG A 1162 -23.02 15.75 24.27
CA ARG A 1162 -23.98 16.48 23.42
C ARG A 1162 -25.31 16.73 24.14
N PRO A 1163 -25.40 17.79 24.96
CA PRO A 1163 -26.64 18.13 25.66
C PRO A 1163 -27.83 18.27 24.71
N GLY A 1164 -28.95 17.62 25.02
CA GLY A 1164 -30.16 17.62 24.19
C GLY A 1164 -30.16 16.60 23.04
N HIS A 1165 -29.09 15.82 22.86
CA HIS A 1165 -29.05 14.72 21.89
C HIS A 1165 -29.27 13.38 22.59
N PHE A 1166 -30.12 12.54 21.99
CA PHE A 1166 -30.47 11.21 22.46
C PHE A 1166 -30.32 10.21 21.33
N ILE A 1167 -30.09 8.95 21.65
CA ILE A 1167 -29.89 7.87 20.66
C ILE A 1167 -30.67 6.62 21.05
N ALA A 1168 -31.23 5.95 20.04
CA ALA A 1168 -31.74 4.59 20.09
C ALA A 1168 -31.41 3.90 18.75
N ALA A 1169 -30.21 3.33 18.65
CA ALA A 1169 -29.65 2.80 17.41
C ALA A 1169 -28.69 1.61 17.64
N GLY A 1170 -28.31 0.90 16.58
CA GLY A 1170 -27.34 -0.20 16.64
C GLY A 1170 -27.92 -1.49 17.23
N PHE A 1171 -29.13 -1.89 16.83
CA PHE A 1171 -29.85 -2.99 17.47
C PHE A 1171 -29.31 -4.42 17.19
N ALA A 1172 -28.13 -4.57 16.58
CA ALA A 1172 -27.43 -5.85 16.39
C ALA A 1172 -28.30 -6.96 15.76
N GLY A 1173 -29.02 -6.65 14.66
CA GLY A 1173 -29.95 -7.59 14.01
C GLY A 1173 -31.18 -8.02 14.84
N HIS A 1174 -31.37 -7.46 16.04
CA HIS A 1174 -32.35 -7.95 17.03
C HIS A 1174 -33.30 -6.86 17.55
N GLY A 1175 -33.72 -5.93 16.68
CA GLY A 1175 -34.53 -4.77 17.07
C GLY A 1175 -35.96 -5.07 17.52
N MET A 1176 -36.60 -6.12 16.98
CA MET A 1176 -38.02 -6.41 17.27
C MET A 1176 -38.29 -6.61 18.78
N PRO A 1177 -37.49 -7.42 19.52
CA PRO A 1177 -37.63 -7.58 20.97
C PRO A 1177 -36.75 -6.62 21.79
N ARG A 1178 -36.33 -5.46 21.24
CA ARG A 1178 -35.49 -4.48 21.97
C ARG A 1178 -36.00 -3.04 21.89
N VAL A 1179 -36.63 -2.66 20.79
CA VAL A 1179 -36.95 -1.27 20.48
C VAL A 1179 -38.07 -0.70 21.35
N LEU A 1180 -39.15 -1.45 21.60
CA LEU A 1180 -40.33 -0.91 22.29
C LEU A 1180 -39.99 -0.41 23.69
N GLY A 1181 -39.29 -1.24 24.46
CA GLY A 1181 -38.83 -0.92 25.80
C GLY A 1181 -37.72 0.13 25.80
N SER A 1182 -36.78 0.04 24.84
CA SER A 1182 -35.72 1.05 24.70
C SER A 1182 -36.28 2.45 24.45
N ALA A 1183 -37.29 2.57 23.56
CA ALA A 1183 -37.93 3.84 23.27
C ALA A 1183 -38.75 4.37 24.47
N ALA A 1184 -39.39 3.50 25.24
CA ALA A 1184 -40.06 3.87 26.49
C ALA A 1184 -39.07 4.43 27.52
N HIS A 1185 -37.86 3.90 27.58
CA HIS A 1185 -36.81 4.34 28.52
C HIS A 1185 -36.09 5.62 28.10
N VAL A 1186 -35.96 5.88 26.79
CA VAL A 1186 -35.39 7.15 26.30
C VAL A 1186 -36.35 8.33 26.47
N THR A 1187 -37.66 8.07 26.40
CA THR A 1187 -38.70 9.12 26.39
C THR A 1187 -38.66 10.02 27.65
N PRO A 1188 -38.62 9.49 28.89
CA PRO A 1188 -38.45 10.30 30.09
C PRO A 1188 -37.24 11.24 30.03
N LEU A 1189 -36.08 10.75 29.57
CA LEU A 1189 -34.86 11.57 29.46
C LEU A 1189 -35.04 12.75 28.50
N VAL A 1190 -35.77 12.53 27.39
CA VAL A 1190 -36.13 13.59 26.44
C VAL A 1190 -37.05 14.61 27.11
N LEU A 1191 -38.10 14.16 27.81
CA LEU A 1191 -39.07 15.05 28.45
C LEU A 1191 -38.47 15.86 29.61
N GLU A 1192 -37.61 15.23 30.42
CA GLU A 1192 -36.82 15.88 31.47
C GLU A 1192 -35.95 17.00 30.89
N SER A 1193 -35.29 16.75 29.75
CA SER A 1193 -34.45 17.77 29.08
C SER A 1193 -35.22 18.99 28.56
N LEU A 1194 -36.54 18.86 28.43
CA LEU A 1194 -37.46 19.92 28.02
C LEU A 1194 -38.19 20.56 29.21
N GLY A 1195 -38.06 20.01 30.41
CA GLY A 1195 -38.85 20.42 31.58
C GLY A 1195 -40.35 20.18 31.39
N VAL A 1196 -40.74 19.16 30.62
CA VAL A 1196 -42.15 18.81 30.40
C VAL A 1196 -42.59 17.80 31.45
N GLU A 1197 -43.69 18.08 32.15
CA GLU A 1197 -44.31 17.15 33.09
C GLU A 1197 -44.85 15.91 32.36
N TYR A 1198 -44.69 14.74 32.97
CA TYR A 1198 -45.17 13.48 32.40
C TYR A 1198 -45.61 12.49 33.48
N SER A 1199 -46.44 11.53 33.07
CA SER A 1199 -46.88 10.40 33.90
C SER A 1199 -46.48 9.10 33.24
N GLN A 1200 -45.92 8.14 34.00
CA GLN A 1200 -45.53 6.85 33.44
C GLN A 1200 -46.76 6.02 33.04
N PRO A 1201 -46.90 5.62 31.76
CA PRO A 1201 -48.01 4.77 31.33
C PRO A 1201 -47.96 3.39 31.99
N LEU A 1202 -49.13 2.79 32.26
CA LEU A 1202 -49.24 1.46 32.90
C LEU A 1202 -48.46 0.39 32.14
N VAL A 1203 -48.54 0.39 30.81
CA VAL A 1203 -47.81 -0.56 29.95
C VAL A 1203 -46.30 -0.39 30.14
N ALA A 1204 -45.80 0.84 30.12
CA ALA A 1204 -44.37 1.12 30.30
C ALA A 1204 -43.87 0.84 31.74
N ALA A 1205 -44.73 0.96 32.75
CA ALA A 1205 -44.40 0.63 34.13
C ALA A 1205 -44.13 -0.87 34.35
N SER A 1206 -44.64 -1.73 33.46
CA SER A 1206 -44.38 -3.17 33.47
C SER A 1206 -43.03 -3.59 32.86
N PHE A 1207 -42.30 -2.66 32.25
CA PHE A 1207 -41.04 -2.99 31.58
C PHE A 1207 -39.88 -3.05 32.58
N PRO A 1208 -38.99 -4.05 32.47
CA PRO A 1208 -37.79 -4.10 33.29
C PRO A 1208 -36.86 -2.93 32.95
N PRO A 1209 -35.95 -2.55 33.86
CA PRO A 1209 -34.98 -1.48 33.64
C PRO A 1209 -34.18 -1.64 32.35
N LEU A 1210 -33.66 -0.53 31.82
CA LEU A 1210 -32.75 -0.59 30.67
C LEU A 1210 -31.47 -1.34 31.08
N PRO A 1211 -31.12 -2.45 30.38
CA PRO A 1211 -29.92 -3.20 30.69
C PRO A 1211 -28.68 -2.32 30.62
N GLN A 1212 -27.75 -2.52 31.55
CA GLN A 1212 -26.47 -1.79 31.59
C GLN A 1212 -25.74 -1.75 30.23
N PRO A 1213 -25.61 -2.88 29.49
CA PRO A 1213 -24.93 -2.89 28.20
C PRO A 1213 -25.60 -2.05 27.10
N PHE A 1214 -26.88 -1.71 27.24
CA PHE A 1214 -27.60 -0.91 26.24
C PHE A 1214 -27.34 0.59 26.43
N ARG A 1215 -26.91 1.00 27.63
CA ARG A 1215 -26.73 2.41 27.97
C ARG A 1215 -25.60 3.02 27.16
N THR A 1216 -25.86 4.21 26.63
CA THR A 1216 -24.83 5.02 25.98
C THR A 1216 -24.08 5.82 27.05
N THR A 1217 -22.87 5.39 27.43
CA THR A 1217 -22.00 6.12 28.37
C THR A 1217 -20.70 6.55 27.70
N ALA A 1218 -20.04 7.58 28.24
CA ALA A 1218 -18.76 8.06 27.71
C ALA A 1218 -17.70 6.95 27.75
N GLU A 1219 -17.62 6.21 28.86
CA GLU A 1219 -16.65 5.13 29.06
C GLU A 1219 -16.90 3.97 28.08
N ARG A 1220 -18.18 3.67 27.77
CA ARG A 1220 -18.50 2.64 26.78
C ARG A 1220 -18.09 3.07 25.38
N ILE A 1221 -18.37 4.32 25.00
CA ILE A 1221 -17.97 4.85 23.69
C ILE A 1221 -16.44 4.83 23.59
N GLU A 1222 -15.74 5.41 24.55
CA GLU A 1222 -14.27 5.49 24.58
C GLU A 1222 -13.62 4.11 24.49
N ARG A 1223 -14.04 3.16 25.33
CA ARG A 1223 -13.52 1.79 25.30
C ARG A 1223 -13.71 1.09 23.95
N LEU A 1224 -14.80 1.40 23.24
CA LEU A 1224 -15.10 0.78 21.95
C LEU A 1224 -14.50 1.54 20.76
N GLN A 1225 -13.90 2.74 20.95
CA GLN A 1225 -13.24 3.46 19.86
C GLN A 1225 -12.04 2.71 19.28
N ASP A 1226 -11.35 1.91 20.11
CA ASP A 1226 -10.20 1.10 19.70
C ASP A 1226 -10.60 -0.22 19.00
N THR A 1227 -11.89 -0.40 18.68
CA THR A 1227 -12.37 -1.60 18.00
C THR A 1227 -11.74 -1.72 16.61
N ASN A 1228 -11.04 -2.84 16.38
CA ASN A 1228 -10.42 -3.12 15.10
C ASN A 1228 -11.47 -3.71 14.12
N LEU A 1229 -12.01 -2.86 13.24
CA LEU A 1229 -13.04 -3.25 12.27
C LEU A 1229 -12.56 -4.29 11.26
N SER A 1230 -11.30 -4.19 10.80
CA SER A 1230 -10.76 -5.16 9.86
C SER A 1230 -10.60 -6.52 10.52
N ALA A 1231 -10.23 -6.57 11.80
CA ALA A 1231 -10.16 -7.81 12.57
C ALA A 1231 -11.56 -8.44 12.74
N LEU A 1232 -12.61 -7.66 13.02
CA LEU A 1232 -13.98 -8.17 13.10
C LEU A 1232 -14.47 -8.72 11.75
N ALA A 1233 -14.17 -8.01 10.66
CA ALA A 1233 -14.50 -8.48 9.31
C ALA A 1233 -13.76 -9.78 8.96
N GLU A 1234 -12.48 -9.88 9.34
CA GLU A 1234 -11.69 -11.09 9.10
C GLU A 1234 -12.13 -12.27 9.97
N GLU A 1235 -12.47 -12.04 11.25
CA GLU A 1235 -13.03 -13.07 12.13
C GLU A 1235 -14.36 -13.61 11.58
N TYR A 1236 -15.20 -12.73 11.04
CA TYR A 1236 -16.42 -13.12 10.36
C TYR A 1236 -16.15 -13.96 9.10
N LYS A 1237 -15.21 -13.54 8.25
CA LYS A 1237 -14.81 -14.27 7.04
C LYS A 1237 -14.22 -15.63 7.38
N GLN A 1238 -13.37 -15.71 8.39
CA GLN A 1238 -12.78 -16.96 8.87
C GLN A 1238 -13.88 -17.90 9.35
N SER A 1239 -14.77 -17.42 10.21
CA SER A 1239 -15.90 -18.21 10.73
C SER A 1239 -16.79 -18.73 9.60
N CYS A 1240 -17.08 -17.88 8.60
CA CYS A 1240 -17.80 -18.30 7.40
C CYS A 1240 -17.02 -19.36 6.60
N GLY A 1241 -15.71 -19.18 6.41
CA GLY A 1241 -14.85 -20.12 5.69
C GLY A 1241 -14.72 -21.49 6.37
N GLU A 1242 -14.78 -21.54 7.69
CA GLU A 1242 -14.85 -22.78 8.47
C GLU A 1242 -16.17 -23.52 8.25
N SER A 1243 -17.31 -22.80 8.37
CA SER A 1243 -18.62 -23.37 8.09
C SER A 1243 -18.80 -23.77 6.63
N ALA A 1244 -18.26 -23.00 5.68
CA ALA A 1244 -18.34 -23.26 4.24
C ALA A 1244 -17.70 -24.60 3.83
N LYS A 1245 -16.75 -25.13 4.62
CA LYS A 1245 -16.12 -26.44 4.39
C LYS A 1245 -16.99 -27.62 4.88
N LYS A 1246 -17.99 -27.35 5.72
CA LYS A 1246 -18.81 -28.41 6.33
C LYS A 1246 -19.82 -28.97 5.32
N PRO A 1247 -20.19 -30.27 5.40
CA PRO A 1247 -21.05 -30.92 4.39
C PRO A 1247 -22.42 -30.25 4.21
N PHE A 1248 -23.00 -29.70 5.27
CA PHE A 1248 -24.29 -29.02 5.22
C PHE A 1248 -24.29 -27.69 4.46
N CYS A 1249 -23.12 -27.13 4.16
CA CYS A 1249 -22.95 -25.97 3.27
C CYS A 1249 -22.60 -26.35 1.83
N ASN A 1250 -22.33 -27.64 1.56
CA ASN A 1250 -21.90 -28.15 0.24
C ASN A 1250 -22.92 -29.13 -0.35
N THR A 1251 -24.21 -28.90 -0.10
CA THR A 1251 -25.28 -29.72 -0.67
C THR A 1251 -25.43 -29.47 -2.17
N THR A 1252 -26.01 -30.42 -2.90
CA THR A 1252 -26.25 -30.26 -4.35
C THR A 1252 -26.99 -28.97 -4.69
N ARG A 1253 -27.94 -28.55 -3.83
CA ARG A 1253 -28.68 -27.28 -3.94
C ARG A 1253 -27.78 -26.05 -3.83
N VAL A 1254 -26.86 -26.02 -2.88
CA VAL A 1254 -25.95 -24.88 -2.73
C VAL A 1254 -24.95 -24.85 -3.87
N MET A 1255 -24.37 -26.01 -4.21
CA MET A 1255 -23.37 -26.11 -5.28
C MET A 1255 -23.95 -25.79 -6.66
N SER A 1256 -25.20 -26.13 -6.94
CA SER A 1256 -25.86 -25.77 -8.21
C SER A 1256 -26.06 -24.27 -8.35
N VAL A 1257 -26.46 -23.59 -7.27
CA VAL A 1257 -26.61 -22.13 -7.21
C VAL A 1257 -25.25 -21.43 -7.35
N LEU A 1258 -24.19 -21.97 -6.75
CA LEU A 1258 -22.84 -21.41 -6.87
C LEU A 1258 -22.23 -21.62 -8.27
N ALA A 1259 -22.52 -22.73 -8.94
CA ALA A 1259 -21.98 -23.06 -10.26
C ALA A 1259 -22.64 -22.27 -11.40
N ASN A 1260 -23.92 -21.91 -11.27
CA ASN A 1260 -24.67 -21.15 -12.27
C ASN A 1260 -25.29 -19.88 -11.66
N PRO A 1261 -24.47 -18.86 -11.31
CA PRO A 1261 -24.98 -17.64 -10.70
C PRO A 1261 -25.87 -16.80 -11.64
N CYS A 1262 -25.76 -16.97 -12.96
CA CYS A 1262 -26.45 -16.14 -13.96
C CYS A 1262 -27.66 -16.78 -14.66
N SER A 1263 -27.98 -18.06 -14.42
CA SER A 1263 -29.01 -18.74 -15.22
C SER A 1263 -30.46 -18.52 -14.74
N TRP A 1264 -30.66 -17.75 -13.66
CA TRP A 1264 -31.97 -17.52 -13.03
C TRP A 1264 -32.20 -16.05 -12.65
N ASP A 1265 -31.50 -15.12 -13.31
CA ASP A 1265 -31.93 -13.72 -13.31
C ASP A 1265 -33.09 -13.60 -14.30
N GLY A 1266 -34.30 -13.40 -13.80
CA GLY A 1266 -35.56 -13.41 -14.55
C GLY A 1266 -35.66 -12.38 -15.67
N GLY A 1267 -35.08 -12.70 -16.83
CA GLY A 1267 -35.24 -12.00 -18.10
C GLY A 1267 -34.85 -12.90 -19.27
N ASP A 1268 -35.84 -13.25 -20.09
CA ASP A 1268 -35.75 -13.94 -21.38
C ASP A 1268 -35.32 -15.43 -21.39
N GLN A 1269 -36.25 -16.33 -21.05
CA GLN A 1269 -36.29 -17.65 -21.68
C GLN A 1269 -37.46 -17.74 -22.67
N GLN A 1270 -37.14 -17.58 -23.96
CA GLN A 1270 -37.97 -18.14 -25.02
C GLN A 1270 -37.97 -19.67 -24.88
N ILE A 1271 -39.15 -20.20 -24.65
CA ILE A 1271 -39.51 -21.61 -24.71
C ILE A 1271 -39.09 -22.17 -26.08
N MET A 1272 -38.07 -23.03 -26.11
CA MET A 1272 -37.84 -23.96 -27.22
C MET A 1272 -38.25 -25.36 -26.76
N VAL A 1273 -39.54 -25.65 -26.97
CA VAL A 1273 -40.03 -27.02 -27.08
C VAL A 1273 -39.55 -27.57 -28.42
N GLN A 1274 -38.98 -28.78 -28.41
CA GLN A 1274 -39.27 -29.92 -29.32
C GLN A 1274 -38.08 -30.90 -29.42
N PRO A 1275 -38.31 -32.20 -29.70
CA PRO A 1275 -39.42 -33.08 -29.35
C PRO A 1275 -39.07 -34.09 -28.23
#